data_AF-A0A8H5WK33-F1
#
_entry.id   AF-A0A8H5WK33-F1
#
_cell.length_a   1.000
_cell.length_b   1.000
_cell.length_c   1.000
_cell.angle_alpha   90.00
_cell.angle_beta   90.00
_cell.angle_gamma   90.00
#
_symmetry.space_group_name_H-M   'P 1'
#
loop_
_entity.id
_entity.type
_entity.pdbx_description
1 polymer ?
#
loop_
_entity_poly.entity_id
_entity_poly.type
_entity_poly.pdbx_seq_one_letter_code
_entity_poly.pdbx_strand_id
1 'polypeptide(L)'
;MDKVRKTYFDPLATTKDRVKEILERLPIGSAHPFSPENKLLCRTKQGIIEIDISNYNEEYFYSTVDLGEMGEVLLRRMAGFREHLSVFNDFQIMQAPAATFKIPIVSGNITILAVSERTPTYYDFCFADEDRNTCCWLARETFSGIKHSGDLLNHQDLLDYVTIDERTLTDKPITVFISGYRETQITRFLGTNPALMVADHVDKILYIIPVPLDKATIRDATLCCPLVIKRDGDSLICSILPTATTEREMMCHSNKTDSPCFAEAIRRADFTLSVPEAGPAQVEEIEGRLAGTALVNSNEALEKRNAILTTDLSAIPSFLSSEDAQTIRFGSSLEFVSSDAQAGEPDKSAVVLPCVFGSQLQGPMLLATGKTPSNVPFVDGKALCAYYEQLESITVIVDERMTDNARNLATGVRLNALFIIKISTNKKPSSNGDVVAMLSSANINAVTALVGPQSLVVSNVGDKFYFYRGLANHKILDTSKLDFGADVTDILKSHTAASLLVPKMSRLINLEKNNTIVLPYSGRAVQHQELSNLFSKLSIEGIKAMHDDITAAVPQLQTLLSQKALEQLSKELVDTLSAKIDKATGSMRSDYIQFISTEFNINDKESVLNKNRKLGELRKLSKETQAALGPVISSLSNMLSSQTTSKRTHDMKRLVRQTQIHNNLEATKSMTFDNMIDLLEKNAEEMGMMLVNIETYPYERLLSKLGSRAINAMHACELDPRILHLDGFDAGIIIQQSQTEHDGPLVSQNGPNHPVLALPYLSSGRGSGSMLAWVCWDEFVNLKSPYQVRWMEKCNEPHIAALRIMMRDTLARAVASREYNFGSGSPEIGHLMSSLLMASMSKLAGMRTTAPVVLDTAEDTVTRLMRGLFGNLMTIAGSGVRPLSMVWQMFGLESQYDVPTSAADWVWYENVVELYPYTGWPLRQFHNNVAKLLDKIILRVITKNENTDNIKVNRVADMAHFCKLRNIQLEHCRTLMTIFQRMLTSDKLDVPAIATRLLDNIPGQLEKQTSGFTKMIQYVEHLSKGGARRPADDLVYASVYTKRSASFKKLKTAVAKACQRKDWDTAKTSCQGILDRHLKIATWWKIDPEKLKVQNLQSYRELIDADVSEDADQVTKNKTKKIVGRIMDDAEKRRVPWQVGKDAAKNGAEPLDLDFVEEMLTGKRPGSTDGEEVEEKDVVVAETIDEDSFAQFKTSLAPRFISTMEKALTAEDVCTITGVPVSTMQVFVKALNPEFKWEDLGQQFKIVVLGLLKERSNRVESRPAARMLRMK
;
A
#
# COMPACT_ATOMS: atom_id res chain seq x y z
N MET A 1 -26.73 -31.47 6.63
CA MET A 1 -26.31 -30.30 5.83
C MET A 1 -26.67 -30.38 4.33
N ASP A 2 -26.62 -31.54 3.64
CA ASP A 2 -26.87 -31.65 2.16
C ASP A 2 -28.21 -31.14 1.66
N LYS A 3 -29.20 -31.02 2.55
CA LYS A 3 -30.57 -30.61 2.23
C LYS A 3 -30.77 -29.08 2.30
N VAL A 4 -29.82 -28.36 2.90
CA VAL A 4 -29.87 -26.89 3.01
C VAL A 4 -29.45 -26.28 1.68
N ARG A 5 -30.23 -25.32 1.19
CA ARG A 5 -30.03 -24.60 -0.07
C ARG A 5 -29.94 -23.09 0.15
N LYS A 6 -30.61 -22.57 1.17
CA LYS A 6 -30.54 -21.16 1.55
C LYS A 6 -30.86 -21.01 3.04
N THR A 7 -30.10 -20.17 3.73
CA THR A 7 -30.30 -19.91 5.15
C THR A 7 -30.95 -18.55 5.37
N TYR A 8 -31.96 -18.53 6.22
CA TYR A 8 -32.73 -17.38 6.63
C TYR A 8 -32.65 -17.25 8.16
N PHE A 9 -32.50 -16.04 8.66
CA PHE A 9 -32.58 -15.77 10.09
C PHE A 9 -33.57 -14.64 10.32
N ASP A 10 -34.58 -14.92 11.13
CA ASP A 10 -35.57 -13.95 11.58
C ASP A 10 -35.25 -13.58 13.03
N PRO A 11 -34.82 -12.33 13.29
CA PRO A 11 -34.40 -11.88 14.62
C PRO A 11 -35.57 -11.62 15.58
N LEU A 12 -36.82 -11.94 15.20
CA LEU A 12 -38.01 -11.85 16.05
C LEU A 12 -38.66 -13.22 16.32
N ALA A 13 -38.17 -14.28 15.68
CA ALA A 13 -38.73 -15.63 15.85
C ALA A 13 -38.26 -16.28 17.16
N THR A 14 -38.99 -16.04 18.25
CA THR A 14 -38.67 -16.54 19.61
C THR A 14 -38.97 -18.02 19.83
N THR A 15 -39.84 -18.64 19.02
CA THR A 15 -40.26 -20.05 19.18
C THR A 15 -40.03 -20.89 17.93
N LYS A 16 -39.85 -22.21 18.12
CA LYS A 16 -39.70 -23.16 17.00
C LYS A 16 -40.90 -23.18 16.06
N ASP A 17 -42.11 -23.08 16.59
CA ASP A 17 -43.32 -23.15 15.78
C ASP A 17 -43.44 -21.93 14.87
N ARG A 18 -43.02 -20.75 15.35
CA ARG A 18 -42.91 -19.55 14.52
C ARG A 18 -41.88 -19.73 13.40
N VAL A 19 -40.73 -20.34 13.70
CA VAL A 19 -39.71 -20.67 12.69
C VAL A 19 -40.27 -21.64 11.64
N LYS A 20 -41.05 -22.66 12.05
CA LYS A 20 -41.70 -23.59 11.13
C LYS A 20 -42.67 -22.87 10.19
N GLU A 21 -43.52 -22.01 10.74
CA GLU A 21 -44.47 -21.21 9.95
C GLU A 21 -43.76 -20.34 8.89
N ILE A 22 -42.62 -19.73 9.25
CA ILE A 22 -41.81 -18.95 8.31
C ILE A 22 -41.24 -19.86 7.22
N LEU A 23 -40.66 -21.00 7.59
CA LEU A 23 -40.08 -21.95 6.64
C LEU A 23 -41.14 -22.52 5.67
N GLU A 24 -42.37 -22.74 6.11
CA GLU A 24 -43.49 -23.20 5.25
C GLU A 24 -43.86 -22.22 4.14
N ARG A 25 -43.45 -20.95 4.25
CA ARG A 25 -43.64 -19.93 3.20
C ARG A 25 -42.43 -19.78 2.27
N LEU A 26 -41.29 -20.42 2.59
CA LEU A 26 -40.03 -20.28 1.85
C LEU A 26 -39.70 -21.52 0.99
N PRO A 27 -38.95 -21.40 -0.13
CA PRO A 27 -38.67 -22.52 -1.03
C PRO A 27 -38.08 -23.77 -0.34
N ILE A 28 -38.30 -24.96 -0.92
CA ILE A 28 -37.70 -26.21 -0.43
C ILE A 28 -36.16 -26.07 -0.38
N GLY A 29 -35.56 -26.49 0.73
CA GLY A 29 -34.16 -26.30 1.06
C GLY A 29 -33.87 -25.06 1.90
N SER A 30 -34.88 -24.23 2.21
CA SER A 30 -34.73 -23.11 3.15
C SER A 30 -34.50 -23.63 4.56
N ALA A 31 -33.56 -23.01 5.29
CA ALA A 31 -33.23 -23.38 6.65
C ALA A 31 -33.13 -22.15 7.57
N HIS A 32 -33.42 -22.34 8.85
CA HIS A 32 -33.36 -21.29 9.86
C HIS A 32 -32.74 -21.82 11.16
N PRO A 33 -31.74 -21.11 11.74
CA PRO A 33 -31.05 -21.55 12.94
C PRO A 33 -31.91 -21.36 14.20
N PHE A 34 -32.01 -22.39 15.04
CA PHE A 34 -32.70 -22.33 16.32
C PHE A 34 -31.77 -22.81 17.45
N SER A 35 -31.16 -21.83 18.11
CA SER A 35 -29.96 -22.02 18.93
C SER A 35 -30.12 -22.67 20.32
N PRO A 36 -31.25 -22.62 21.07
CA PRO A 36 -31.28 -23.21 22.42
C PRO A 36 -31.09 -24.73 22.42
N GLU A 37 -31.22 -25.38 21.25
CA GLU A 37 -30.94 -26.81 21.06
C GLU A 37 -29.76 -27.09 20.11
N ASN A 38 -29.07 -26.06 19.60
CA ASN A 38 -28.08 -26.17 18.52
C ASN A 38 -28.60 -26.97 17.31
N LYS A 39 -29.82 -26.64 16.86
CA LYS A 39 -30.47 -27.30 15.74
C LYS A 39 -30.81 -26.32 14.63
N LEU A 40 -30.78 -26.82 13.41
CA LEU A 40 -31.22 -26.13 12.21
C LEU A 40 -32.54 -26.73 11.74
N LEU A 41 -33.59 -25.91 11.63
CA LEU A 41 -34.84 -26.34 11.01
C LEU A 41 -34.71 -26.14 9.49
N CYS A 42 -34.99 -27.18 8.71
CA CYS A 42 -34.84 -27.14 7.25
C CYS A 42 -36.09 -27.67 6.56
N ARG A 43 -36.68 -26.87 5.65
CA ARG A 43 -37.79 -27.30 4.80
C ARG A 43 -37.30 -28.28 3.75
N THR A 44 -37.88 -29.47 3.70
CA THR A 44 -37.62 -30.48 2.67
C THR A 44 -38.88 -30.82 1.90
N LYS A 45 -38.76 -31.64 0.85
CA LYS A 45 -39.92 -32.20 0.12
C LYS A 45 -40.86 -33.03 1.02
N GLN A 46 -40.37 -33.52 2.16
CA GLN A 46 -41.08 -34.41 3.10
C GLN A 46 -41.60 -33.67 4.34
N GLY A 47 -41.48 -32.33 4.37
CA GLY A 47 -41.78 -31.51 5.55
C GLY A 47 -40.53 -30.87 6.15
N ILE A 48 -40.67 -30.23 7.32
CA ILE A 48 -39.56 -29.58 8.03
C ILE A 48 -38.85 -30.60 8.91
N ILE A 49 -37.54 -30.73 8.73
CA ILE A 49 -36.68 -31.61 9.53
C ILE A 49 -35.78 -30.78 10.45
N GLU A 50 -35.38 -31.36 11.57
CA GLU A 50 -34.33 -30.80 12.43
C GLU A 50 -32.97 -31.43 12.09
N ILE A 51 -31.94 -30.62 11.96
CA ILE A 51 -30.55 -31.03 11.71
C ILE A 51 -29.73 -30.59 12.93
N ASP A 52 -29.13 -31.53 13.63
CA ASP A 52 -28.21 -31.23 14.74
C ASP A 52 -26.90 -30.63 14.21
N ILE A 53 -26.55 -29.46 14.73
CA ILE A 53 -25.31 -28.75 14.39
C ILE A 53 -24.35 -28.58 15.57
N SER A 54 -24.62 -29.22 16.71
CA SER A 54 -23.82 -29.12 17.94
C SER A 54 -22.35 -29.51 17.79
N ASN A 55 -22.02 -30.37 16.82
CA ASN A 55 -20.65 -30.84 16.55
C ASN A 55 -19.82 -29.93 15.63
N TYR A 56 -20.38 -28.80 15.17
CA TYR A 56 -19.69 -27.89 14.25
C TYR A 56 -19.30 -26.59 14.97
N ASN A 57 -18.00 -26.30 15.07
CA ASN A 57 -17.49 -25.03 15.62
C ASN A 57 -17.88 -23.84 14.71
N GLU A 58 -17.95 -22.61 15.23
CA GLU A 58 -18.25 -21.42 14.43
C GLU A 58 -17.27 -21.25 13.25
N GLU A 59 -15.98 -21.59 13.45
CA GLU A 59 -14.94 -21.63 12.39
C GLU A 59 -15.26 -22.56 11.22
N TYR A 60 -16.11 -23.57 11.42
CA TYR A 60 -16.56 -24.47 10.35
C TYR A 60 -17.39 -23.73 9.27
N PHE A 61 -18.03 -22.63 9.65
CA PHE A 61 -18.95 -21.84 8.82
C PHE A 61 -18.38 -20.47 8.41
N TYR A 62 -17.18 -20.12 8.86
CA TYR A 62 -16.52 -18.86 8.54
C TYR A 62 -15.60 -19.01 7.32
N SER A 63 -15.87 -18.24 6.25
CA SER A 63 -14.82 -17.83 5.30
C SER A 63 -14.32 -16.44 5.75
N THR A 64 -13.47 -16.38 6.76
CA THR A 64 -12.83 -15.11 7.18
C THR A 64 -11.83 -14.69 6.12
N VAL A 65 -12.33 -13.98 5.12
CA VAL A 65 -11.51 -13.20 4.20
C VAL A 65 -11.87 -11.74 4.48
N ASP A 66 -11.02 -11.04 5.25
CA ASP A 66 -11.09 -9.58 5.44
C ASP A 66 -10.83 -8.96 4.06
N LEU A 67 -11.80 -8.23 3.50
CA LEU A 67 -11.66 -7.63 2.16
C LEU A 67 -10.50 -6.62 2.12
N GLY A 68 -10.14 -6.01 3.24
CA GLY A 68 -8.95 -5.17 3.36
C GLY A 68 -7.66 -5.97 3.19
N GLU A 69 -7.55 -7.13 3.85
CA GLU A 69 -6.39 -8.02 3.74
C GLU A 69 -6.33 -8.68 2.35
N MET A 70 -7.48 -9.10 1.81
CA MET A 70 -7.57 -9.67 0.47
C MET A 70 -7.24 -8.64 -0.62
N GLY A 71 -7.68 -7.39 -0.48
CA GLY A 71 -7.32 -6.31 -1.41
C GLY A 71 -5.80 -6.10 -1.48
N GLU A 72 -5.11 -6.10 -0.34
CA GLU A 72 -3.64 -6.00 -0.29
C GLU A 72 -2.96 -7.20 -0.96
N VAL A 73 -3.39 -8.41 -0.61
CA VAL A 73 -2.85 -9.65 -1.19
C VAL A 73 -3.08 -9.70 -2.69
N LEU A 74 -4.26 -9.33 -3.16
CA LEU A 74 -4.61 -9.32 -4.58
C LEU A 74 -3.81 -8.28 -5.36
N LEU A 75 -3.70 -7.04 -4.86
CA LEU A 75 -2.90 -6.01 -5.53
C LEU A 75 -1.42 -6.43 -5.65
N ARG A 76 -0.86 -7.04 -4.60
CA ARG A 76 0.49 -7.59 -4.62
C ARG A 76 0.64 -8.68 -5.69
N ARG A 77 -0.29 -9.64 -5.74
CA ARG A 77 -0.24 -10.77 -6.69
C ARG A 77 -0.47 -10.31 -8.14
N MET A 78 -1.47 -9.47 -8.37
CA MET A 78 -1.76 -8.91 -9.70
C MET A 78 -0.58 -8.08 -10.24
N ALA A 79 0.18 -7.40 -9.36
CA ALA A 79 1.40 -6.70 -9.74
C ALA A 79 2.51 -7.64 -10.24
N GLY A 80 2.44 -8.94 -9.96
CA GLY A 80 3.29 -9.97 -10.51
C GLY A 80 3.00 -10.31 -11.99
N PHE A 81 1.79 -10.01 -12.46
CA PHE A 81 1.31 -10.36 -13.81
C PHE A 81 1.08 -9.13 -14.69
N ARG A 82 1.94 -8.11 -14.58
CA ARG A 82 1.78 -6.81 -15.27
C ARG A 82 1.56 -6.92 -16.78
N GLU A 83 2.18 -7.89 -17.43
CA GLU A 83 2.06 -8.09 -18.88
C GLU A 83 0.62 -8.37 -19.31
N HIS A 84 -0.21 -8.95 -18.42
CA HIS A 84 -1.60 -9.29 -18.70
C HIS A 84 -2.59 -8.38 -17.97
N LEU A 85 -2.31 -8.04 -16.71
CA LEU A 85 -3.26 -7.35 -15.83
C LEU A 85 -3.08 -5.83 -15.78
N SER A 86 -2.16 -5.25 -16.57
CA SER A 86 -1.96 -3.80 -16.60
C SER A 86 -3.18 -3.01 -17.07
N VAL A 87 -4.11 -3.65 -17.79
CA VAL A 87 -5.40 -3.07 -18.19
C VAL A 87 -6.28 -2.68 -16.99
N PHE A 88 -6.07 -3.29 -15.82
CA PHE A 88 -6.88 -3.06 -14.62
C PHE A 88 -6.25 -2.09 -13.62
N ASN A 89 -5.19 -1.36 -13.99
CA ASN A 89 -4.47 -0.50 -13.05
C ASN A 89 -5.31 0.66 -12.50
N ASP A 90 -6.29 1.12 -13.27
CA ASP A 90 -7.24 2.18 -12.93
C ASP A 90 -8.62 1.63 -12.53
N PHE A 91 -8.76 0.31 -12.39
CA PHE A 91 -10.01 -0.31 -11.96
C PHE A 91 -10.14 -0.31 -10.44
N GLN A 92 -11.37 -0.10 -9.97
CA GLN A 92 -11.72 -0.28 -8.56
C GLN A 92 -12.02 -1.76 -8.29
N ILE A 93 -11.45 -2.34 -7.23
CA ILE A 93 -11.79 -3.70 -6.81
C ILE A 93 -12.94 -3.60 -5.79
N MET A 94 -14.07 -4.23 -6.09
CA MET A 94 -15.27 -4.22 -5.24
C MET A 94 -15.82 -5.65 -5.11
N GLN A 95 -16.61 -5.91 -4.09
CA GLN A 95 -17.42 -7.13 -4.07
C GLN A 95 -18.55 -7.01 -5.11
N ALA A 96 -18.98 -8.14 -5.67
CA ALA A 96 -20.14 -8.17 -6.55
C ALA A 96 -21.35 -7.46 -5.91
N PRO A 97 -22.07 -6.60 -6.66
CA PRO A 97 -23.05 -5.66 -6.11
C PRO A 97 -24.35 -6.35 -5.66
N ALA A 98 -24.64 -7.52 -6.23
CA ALA A 98 -25.79 -8.36 -5.93
C ALA A 98 -25.50 -9.82 -6.29
N ALA A 99 -26.39 -10.73 -5.90
CA ALA A 99 -26.30 -12.14 -6.28
C ALA A 99 -26.40 -12.34 -7.81
N THR A 100 -27.22 -11.54 -8.48
CA THR A 100 -27.29 -11.48 -9.94
C THR A 100 -27.01 -10.05 -10.38
N PHE A 101 -26.06 -9.86 -11.29
CA PHE A 101 -25.69 -8.54 -11.80
C PHE A 101 -25.31 -8.63 -13.28
N LYS A 102 -25.31 -7.48 -13.96
CA LYS A 102 -25.06 -7.37 -15.41
C LYS A 102 -23.83 -6.51 -15.65
N ILE A 103 -22.97 -6.94 -16.58
CA ILE A 103 -21.82 -6.17 -17.05
C ILE A 103 -21.80 -6.12 -18.60
N PRO A 104 -21.29 -5.06 -19.23
CA PRO A 104 -21.14 -5.01 -20.68
C PRO A 104 -20.00 -5.92 -21.16
N ILE A 105 -20.18 -6.59 -22.32
CA ILE A 105 -19.13 -7.40 -22.94
C ILE A 105 -18.22 -6.50 -23.77
N VAL A 106 -16.92 -6.51 -23.49
CA VAL A 106 -15.91 -5.83 -24.31
C VAL A 106 -15.03 -6.88 -24.97
N SER A 107 -15.29 -7.14 -26.25
CA SER A 107 -14.64 -8.20 -27.03
C SER A 107 -13.12 -8.09 -27.00
N GLY A 108 -12.44 -9.21 -26.73
CA GLY A 108 -10.98 -9.29 -26.72
C GLY A 108 -10.30 -8.84 -25.42
N ASN A 109 -11.04 -8.20 -24.50
CA ASN A 109 -10.55 -7.88 -23.18
C ASN A 109 -10.78 -9.03 -22.18
N ILE A 110 -9.99 -9.04 -21.10
CA ILE A 110 -10.16 -9.99 -20.00
C ILE A 110 -11.50 -9.75 -19.32
N THR A 111 -12.40 -10.72 -19.35
CA THR A 111 -13.77 -10.59 -18.79
C THR A 111 -13.87 -11.23 -17.41
N ILE A 112 -13.26 -12.40 -17.20
CA ILE A 112 -13.26 -13.11 -15.92
C ILE A 112 -11.84 -13.61 -15.65
N LEU A 113 -11.38 -13.47 -14.41
CA LEU A 113 -10.04 -13.90 -13.99
C LEU A 113 -10.04 -14.51 -12.59
N ALA A 114 -9.10 -15.40 -12.34
CA ALA A 114 -8.82 -15.97 -11.05
C ALA A 114 -7.35 -15.75 -10.67
N VAL A 115 -7.10 -15.30 -9.43
CA VAL A 115 -5.76 -15.10 -8.88
C VAL A 115 -5.62 -15.91 -7.60
N SER A 116 -4.59 -16.74 -7.51
CA SER A 116 -4.40 -17.67 -6.39
C SER A 116 -2.90 -17.93 -6.11
N GLU A 117 -2.62 -18.80 -5.13
CA GLU A 117 -1.29 -19.38 -4.93
C GLU A 117 -1.26 -20.82 -5.45
N ARG A 118 -0.10 -21.23 -5.94
CA ARG A 118 0.19 -22.59 -6.43
C ARG A 118 0.30 -23.63 -5.31
N THR A 119 0.35 -23.20 -4.05
CA THR A 119 0.38 -24.08 -2.87
C THR A 119 -0.85 -23.84 -2.01
N PRO A 120 -1.50 -24.88 -1.44
CA PRO A 120 -1.03 -26.26 -1.32
C PRO A 120 -1.16 -27.16 -2.57
N THR A 121 -1.86 -26.74 -3.64
CA THR A 121 -1.80 -27.27 -5.04
C THR A 121 -2.32 -26.19 -6.02
N TYR A 122 -2.66 -26.53 -7.28
CA TYR A 122 -3.22 -25.58 -8.26
C TYR A 122 -4.73 -25.41 -8.11
N TYR A 123 -5.16 -24.15 -8.05
CA TYR A 123 -6.55 -23.71 -8.12
C TYR A 123 -6.92 -23.55 -9.59
N ASP A 124 -7.48 -24.59 -10.21
CA ASP A 124 -7.73 -24.65 -11.65
C ASP A 124 -9.05 -23.95 -11.99
N PHE A 125 -8.96 -22.85 -12.73
CA PHE A 125 -10.10 -22.05 -13.16
C PHE A 125 -10.67 -22.59 -14.48
N CYS A 126 -11.97 -22.91 -14.50
CA CYS A 126 -12.59 -23.64 -15.61
C CYS A 126 -14.03 -23.20 -15.91
N PHE A 127 -14.53 -23.59 -17.08
CA PHE A 127 -15.90 -23.34 -17.53
C PHE A 127 -16.55 -24.64 -18.02
N ALA A 128 -17.86 -24.80 -17.84
CA ALA A 128 -18.61 -25.98 -18.29
C ALA A 128 -20.01 -25.63 -18.79
N ASP A 129 -20.53 -26.40 -19.73
CA ASP A 129 -21.94 -26.36 -20.14
C ASP A 129 -22.75 -27.52 -19.54
N GLU A 130 -24.06 -27.56 -19.82
CA GLU A 130 -24.95 -28.64 -19.41
C GLU A 130 -24.57 -29.99 -20.05
N ASP A 131 -23.97 -29.94 -21.24
CA ASP A 131 -23.53 -31.10 -22.03
C ASP A 131 -22.17 -31.67 -21.57
N ARG A 132 -21.62 -31.16 -20.45
CA ARG A 132 -20.35 -31.59 -19.82
C ARG A 132 -19.10 -31.32 -20.65
N ASN A 133 -19.21 -30.45 -21.64
CA ASN A 133 -18.04 -29.88 -22.29
C ASN A 133 -17.35 -28.93 -21.31
N THR A 134 -16.04 -28.88 -21.32
CA THR A 134 -15.26 -28.04 -20.40
C THR A 134 -14.19 -27.23 -21.12
N CYS A 135 -14.01 -25.99 -20.68
CA CYS A 135 -12.92 -25.12 -21.09
C CYS A 135 -11.98 -24.90 -19.91
N CYS A 136 -10.70 -25.20 -20.08
CA CYS A 136 -9.66 -25.16 -19.05
C CYS A 136 -8.29 -24.91 -19.66
N TRP A 137 -7.22 -25.00 -18.86
CA TRP A 137 -5.85 -24.76 -19.34
C TRP A 137 -5.39 -25.68 -20.48
N LEU A 138 -5.90 -26.92 -20.55
CA LEU A 138 -5.64 -27.90 -21.62
C LEU A 138 -6.55 -27.71 -22.84
N ALA A 139 -7.75 -27.19 -22.62
CA ALA A 139 -8.80 -27.06 -23.63
C ALA A 139 -9.30 -25.62 -23.65
N ARG A 140 -8.50 -24.72 -24.24
CA ARG A 140 -8.63 -23.27 -24.05
C ARG A 140 -9.73 -22.61 -24.88
N GLU A 141 -10.28 -23.31 -25.86
CA GLU A 141 -11.21 -22.75 -26.86
C GLU A 141 -12.40 -23.71 -27.09
N THR A 142 -12.83 -24.45 -26.05
CA THR A 142 -13.95 -25.42 -26.17
C THR A 142 -15.28 -24.74 -26.51
N PHE A 143 -15.53 -23.54 -26.01
CA PHE A 143 -16.76 -22.78 -26.26
C PHE A 143 -16.51 -21.65 -27.25
N SER A 144 -17.42 -21.48 -28.20
CA SER A 144 -17.39 -20.35 -29.14
C SER A 144 -17.43 -19.02 -28.38
N GLY A 145 -16.54 -18.11 -28.74
CA GLY A 145 -16.40 -16.79 -28.11
C GLY A 145 -15.78 -16.78 -26.72
N ILE A 146 -15.27 -17.90 -26.20
CA ILE A 146 -14.55 -17.97 -24.92
C ILE A 146 -13.14 -18.49 -25.16
N LYS A 147 -12.14 -17.72 -24.73
CA LYS A 147 -10.73 -18.11 -24.80
C LYS A 147 -10.05 -18.04 -23.45
N HIS A 148 -9.56 -19.19 -22.97
CA HIS A 148 -8.84 -19.33 -21.71
C HIS A 148 -7.34 -19.05 -21.87
N SER A 149 -6.73 -18.34 -20.91
CA SER A 149 -5.29 -18.05 -20.90
C SER A 149 -4.44 -19.30 -20.68
N GLY A 150 -4.98 -20.25 -19.91
CA GLY A 150 -4.23 -21.30 -19.23
C GLY A 150 -3.38 -20.75 -18.09
N ASP A 151 -2.61 -21.64 -17.45
CA ASP A 151 -1.83 -21.32 -16.26
C ASP A 151 -0.73 -20.30 -16.53
N LEU A 152 -0.85 -19.11 -15.94
CA LEU A 152 0.21 -18.10 -15.93
C LEU A 152 0.82 -18.04 -14.53
N LEU A 153 2.14 -18.23 -14.46
CA LEU A 153 2.85 -18.32 -13.17
C LEU A 153 3.82 -17.18 -12.98
N ASN A 154 3.80 -16.58 -11.79
CA ASN A 154 4.84 -15.68 -11.31
C ASN A 154 5.25 -16.08 -9.89
N HIS A 155 6.43 -16.70 -9.75
CA HIS A 155 6.87 -17.33 -8.51
C HIS A 155 5.89 -18.40 -7.98
N GLN A 156 5.22 -18.11 -6.86
CA GLN A 156 4.19 -18.98 -6.26
C GLN A 156 2.77 -18.53 -6.59
N ASP A 157 2.59 -17.37 -7.23
CA ASP A 157 1.28 -16.89 -7.62
C ASP A 157 0.86 -17.50 -8.96
N LEU A 158 -0.44 -17.76 -9.10
CA LEU A 158 -1.10 -18.30 -10.29
C LEU A 158 -2.17 -17.31 -10.76
N LEU A 159 -2.21 -17.09 -12.07
CA LEU A 159 -3.24 -16.31 -12.77
C LEU A 159 -3.84 -17.17 -13.87
N ASP A 160 -5.17 -17.21 -13.88
CA ASP A 160 -5.97 -17.69 -15.00
C ASP A 160 -6.95 -16.60 -15.41
N TYR A 161 -7.22 -16.45 -16.70
CA TYR A 161 -8.23 -15.53 -17.17
C TYR A 161 -8.89 -16.01 -18.46
N VAL A 162 -10.04 -15.42 -18.76
CA VAL A 162 -10.79 -15.63 -19.99
C VAL A 162 -11.08 -14.30 -20.67
N THR A 163 -10.94 -14.29 -21.99
CA THR A 163 -11.52 -13.26 -22.85
C THR A 163 -12.79 -13.78 -23.50
N ILE A 164 -13.81 -12.92 -23.53
CA ILE A 164 -15.12 -13.22 -24.13
C ILE A 164 -15.31 -12.32 -25.35
N ASP A 165 -15.72 -12.91 -26.48
CA ASP A 165 -16.06 -12.20 -27.71
C ASP A 165 -17.58 -12.10 -27.86
N GLU A 166 -18.08 -10.86 -27.90
CA GLU A 166 -19.51 -10.56 -27.97
C GLU A 166 -20.17 -11.18 -29.19
N ARG A 167 -19.51 -11.20 -30.35
CA ARG A 167 -20.15 -11.63 -31.61
C ARG A 167 -20.33 -13.14 -31.67
N THR A 168 -19.41 -13.88 -31.06
CA THR A 168 -19.32 -15.34 -31.20
C THR A 168 -19.72 -16.11 -29.95
N LEU A 169 -19.95 -15.43 -28.82
CA LEU A 169 -20.43 -16.05 -27.58
C LEU A 169 -21.82 -16.66 -27.75
N THR A 170 -21.99 -17.88 -27.25
CA THR A 170 -23.27 -18.59 -27.21
C THR A 170 -24.28 -17.96 -26.24
N ASP A 171 -25.58 -18.06 -26.58
CA ASP A 171 -26.68 -17.67 -25.68
C ASP A 171 -26.97 -18.70 -24.58
N LYS A 172 -26.37 -19.89 -24.68
CA LYS A 172 -26.52 -20.93 -23.66
C LYS A 172 -25.81 -20.50 -22.35
N PRO A 173 -26.40 -20.76 -21.18
CA PRO A 173 -25.72 -20.53 -19.90
C PRO A 173 -24.45 -21.39 -19.77
N ILE A 174 -23.41 -20.80 -19.20
CA ILE A 174 -22.13 -21.46 -18.95
C ILE A 174 -21.81 -21.36 -17.47
N THR A 175 -21.47 -22.49 -16.86
CA THR A 175 -21.02 -22.56 -15.47
C THR A 175 -19.55 -22.18 -15.39
N VAL A 176 -19.21 -21.32 -14.45
CA VAL A 176 -17.84 -21.01 -14.05
C VAL A 176 -17.53 -21.80 -12.79
N PHE A 177 -16.45 -22.58 -12.81
CA PHE A 177 -16.12 -23.48 -11.73
C PHE A 177 -14.62 -23.53 -11.45
N ILE A 178 -14.29 -24.02 -10.26
CA ILE A 178 -12.92 -24.22 -9.80
C ILE A 178 -12.74 -25.70 -9.53
N SER A 179 -11.61 -26.23 -9.98
CA SER A 179 -11.19 -27.61 -9.79
C SER A 179 -9.85 -27.64 -9.03
N GLY A 180 -9.72 -28.54 -8.07
CA GLY A 180 -8.44 -28.79 -7.41
C GLY A 180 -7.61 -29.77 -8.22
N TYR A 181 -6.41 -29.38 -8.62
CA TYR A 181 -5.53 -30.27 -9.40
C TYR A 181 -5.17 -31.54 -8.62
N ARG A 182 -5.21 -32.69 -9.31
CA ARG A 182 -5.07 -34.03 -8.71
C ARG A 182 -6.02 -34.25 -7.53
N GLU A 183 -7.29 -33.89 -7.72
CA GLU A 183 -8.36 -34.10 -6.75
C GLU A 183 -8.06 -33.43 -5.39
N THR A 184 -7.36 -32.30 -5.42
CA THR A 184 -7.10 -31.56 -4.20
C THR A 184 -8.38 -30.93 -3.67
N GLN A 185 -8.66 -31.13 -2.39
CA GLN A 185 -9.81 -30.51 -1.74
C GLN A 185 -9.72 -28.99 -1.80
N ILE A 186 -10.79 -28.34 -2.26
CA ILE A 186 -10.88 -26.89 -2.40
C ILE A 186 -10.72 -26.18 -1.04
N THR A 187 -11.11 -26.83 0.06
CA THR A 187 -10.92 -26.32 1.42
C THR A 187 -9.45 -26.12 1.81
N ARG A 188 -8.49 -26.75 1.12
CA ARG A 188 -7.06 -26.54 1.38
C ARG A 188 -6.57 -25.15 0.95
N PHE A 189 -7.34 -24.44 0.13
CA PHE A 189 -7.05 -23.05 -0.24
C PHE A 189 -7.56 -22.03 0.79
N LEU A 190 -8.18 -22.49 1.88
CA LEU A 190 -8.53 -21.63 3.01
C LEU A 190 -7.26 -20.99 3.60
N GLY A 191 -7.25 -19.68 3.74
CA GLY A 191 -6.08 -18.91 4.20
C GLY A 191 -5.05 -18.58 3.13
N THR A 192 -5.19 -19.08 1.89
CA THR A 192 -4.34 -18.67 0.75
C THR A 192 -4.95 -17.50 -0.04
N ASN A 193 -6.11 -16.97 0.38
CA ASN A 193 -6.81 -15.82 -0.22
C ASN A 193 -6.93 -15.88 -1.76
N PRO A 194 -7.46 -16.97 -2.36
CA PRO A 194 -7.73 -16.97 -3.80
C PRO A 194 -8.91 -16.05 -4.10
N ALA A 195 -8.92 -15.41 -5.28
CA ALA A 195 -10.04 -14.59 -5.72
C ALA A 195 -10.44 -14.92 -7.16
N LEU A 196 -11.75 -15.07 -7.35
CA LEU A 196 -12.41 -15.08 -8.64
C LEU A 196 -13.01 -13.69 -8.88
N MET A 197 -12.76 -13.09 -10.04
CA MET A 197 -13.17 -11.72 -10.34
C MET A 197 -13.79 -11.62 -11.74
N VAL A 198 -14.76 -10.72 -11.88
CA VAL A 198 -15.44 -10.36 -13.13
C VAL A 198 -15.18 -8.88 -13.42
N ALA A 199 -14.77 -8.55 -14.64
CA ALA A 199 -14.37 -7.20 -15.03
C ALA A 199 -15.48 -6.45 -15.78
N ASP A 200 -15.88 -5.30 -15.24
CA ASP A 200 -16.66 -4.28 -15.95
C ASP A 200 -15.71 -3.23 -16.52
N HIS A 201 -15.51 -3.26 -17.84
CA HIS A 201 -14.61 -2.35 -18.54
C HIS A 201 -15.20 -0.95 -18.77
N VAL A 202 -16.52 -0.78 -18.65
CA VAL A 202 -17.18 0.51 -18.84
C VAL A 202 -17.14 1.31 -17.57
N ASP A 203 -17.55 0.71 -16.45
CA ASP A 203 -17.49 1.36 -15.13
C ASP A 203 -16.11 1.24 -14.48
N LYS A 204 -15.19 0.48 -15.09
CA LYS A 204 -13.82 0.21 -14.60
C LYS A 204 -13.82 -0.42 -13.21
N ILE A 205 -14.59 -1.48 -13.04
CA ILE A 205 -14.75 -2.19 -11.77
C ILE A 205 -14.34 -3.66 -11.93
N LEU A 206 -13.58 -4.18 -10.98
CA LEU A 206 -13.32 -5.60 -10.80
C LEU A 206 -14.19 -6.13 -9.66
N TYR A 207 -15.24 -6.87 -10.00
CA TYR A 207 -16.14 -7.49 -9.04
C TYR A 207 -15.58 -8.82 -8.54
N ILE A 208 -15.28 -8.90 -7.26
CA ILE A 208 -14.92 -10.14 -6.56
C ILE A 208 -16.17 -11.00 -6.41
N ILE A 209 -16.08 -12.23 -6.90
CA ILE A 209 -17.08 -13.27 -6.76
C ILE A 209 -16.76 -14.08 -5.50
N PRO A 210 -17.70 -14.20 -4.54
CA PRO A 210 -17.47 -14.99 -3.35
C PRO A 210 -17.41 -16.48 -3.72
N VAL A 211 -16.27 -17.10 -3.43
CA VAL A 211 -16.09 -18.54 -3.56
C VAL A 211 -16.07 -19.15 -2.16
N PRO A 212 -16.99 -20.08 -1.84
CA PRO A 212 -16.95 -20.75 -0.55
C PRO A 212 -15.75 -21.69 -0.48
N LEU A 213 -14.88 -21.46 0.51
CA LEU A 213 -13.73 -22.32 0.83
C LEU A 213 -13.91 -23.05 2.17
N ASP A 214 -15.04 -22.82 2.85
CA ASP A 214 -15.33 -23.39 4.16
C ASP A 214 -15.88 -24.81 4.03
N LYS A 215 -15.56 -25.64 5.02
CA LYS A 215 -15.94 -27.06 5.03
C LYS A 215 -17.46 -27.25 5.21
N ALA A 216 -18.21 -26.26 5.72
CA ALA A 216 -19.66 -26.34 5.82
C ALA A 216 -20.35 -26.30 4.45
N THR A 217 -19.88 -25.43 3.57
CA THR A 217 -20.48 -25.18 2.27
C THR A 217 -20.01 -26.17 1.22
N ILE A 218 -18.71 -26.47 1.19
CA ILE A 218 -18.10 -27.30 0.14
C ILE A 218 -17.55 -28.64 0.64
N ARG A 219 -17.51 -28.91 1.96
CA ARG A 219 -17.03 -30.18 2.54
C ARG A 219 -15.64 -30.58 2.04
N ASP A 220 -15.49 -31.80 1.54
CA ASP A 220 -14.27 -32.35 0.98
C ASP A 220 -14.29 -32.27 -0.56
N ALA A 221 -15.05 -31.32 -1.13
CA ALA A 221 -15.17 -31.17 -2.56
C ALA A 221 -13.83 -30.84 -3.22
N THR A 222 -13.63 -31.43 -4.40
CA THR A 222 -12.48 -31.19 -5.28
C THR A 222 -12.88 -30.33 -6.49
N LEU A 223 -14.18 -30.12 -6.69
CA LEU A 223 -14.75 -29.25 -7.72
C LEU A 223 -15.88 -28.40 -7.12
N CYS A 224 -15.92 -27.10 -7.44
CA CYS A 224 -16.90 -26.14 -6.92
C CYS A 224 -17.34 -25.16 -8.01
N CYS A 225 -18.65 -25.01 -8.23
CA CYS A 225 -19.23 -24.06 -9.19
C CYS A 225 -19.91 -22.90 -8.45
N PRO A 226 -19.24 -21.74 -8.28
CA PRO A 226 -19.81 -20.60 -7.56
C PRO A 226 -20.67 -19.67 -8.46
N LEU A 227 -20.49 -19.71 -9.78
CA LEU A 227 -21.02 -18.68 -10.70
C LEU A 227 -21.54 -19.32 -11.99
N VAL A 228 -22.65 -18.80 -12.52
CA VAL A 228 -23.14 -19.11 -13.87
C VAL A 228 -23.28 -17.81 -14.65
N ILE A 229 -22.81 -17.80 -15.89
CA ILE A 229 -22.88 -16.65 -16.78
C ILE A 229 -23.80 -16.94 -17.97
N LYS A 230 -24.49 -15.92 -18.46
CA LYS A 230 -25.33 -16.00 -19.65
C LYS A 230 -25.26 -14.70 -20.43
N ARG A 231 -25.19 -14.79 -21.75
CA ARG A 231 -25.30 -13.64 -22.64
C ARG A 231 -26.72 -13.05 -22.61
N ASP A 232 -26.80 -11.73 -22.58
CA ASP A 232 -28.01 -10.94 -22.74
C ASP A 232 -27.71 -9.72 -23.63
N GLY A 233 -27.91 -9.89 -24.94
CA GLY A 233 -27.56 -8.87 -25.94
C GLY A 233 -26.05 -8.62 -26.03
N ASP A 234 -25.66 -7.38 -25.76
CA ASP A 234 -24.27 -6.87 -25.72
C ASP A 234 -23.60 -7.04 -24.34
N SER A 235 -24.29 -7.73 -23.43
CA SER A 235 -23.94 -7.77 -22.02
C SER A 235 -23.93 -9.21 -21.48
N LEU A 236 -23.24 -9.40 -20.36
CA LEU A 236 -23.14 -10.66 -19.64
C LEU A 236 -23.89 -10.54 -18.31
N ILE A 237 -24.84 -11.44 -18.09
CA ILE A 237 -25.49 -11.62 -16.79
C ILE A 237 -24.69 -12.64 -16.00
N CYS A 238 -24.27 -12.24 -14.81
CA CYS A 238 -23.51 -13.04 -13.85
C CYS A 238 -24.42 -13.42 -12.69
N SER A 239 -24.66 -14.71 -12.48
CA SER A 239 -25.49 -15.26 -11.41
C SER A 239 -24.64 -16.05 -10.41
N ILE A 240 -24.36 -15.42 -9.27
CA ILE A 240 -23.63 -16.03 -8.15
C ILE A 240 -24.57 -16.95 -7.40
N LEU A 241 -24.20 -18.22 -7.30
CA LEU A 241 -25.05 -19.21 -6.65
C LEU A 241 -25.05 -19.00 -5.12
N PRO A 242 -26.23 -18.89 -4.47
CA PRO A 242 -26.31 -18.80 -3.01
C PRO A 242 -25.69 -20.00 -2.28
N THR A 243 -25.63 -21.16 -2.95
CA THR A 243 -24.86 -22.33 -2.54
C THR A 243 -24.25 -22.96 -3.78
N ALA A 244 -22.92 -22.88 -3.87
CA ALA A 244 -22.16 -23.48 -4.97
C ALA A 244 -22.48 -24.98 -5.10
N THR A 245 -22.58 -25.47 -6.33
CA THR A 245 -22.64 -26.93 -6.57
C THR A 245 -21.24 -27.49 -6.45
N THR A 246 -21.10 -28.69 -5.88
CA THR A 246 -19.79 -29.28 -5.58
C THR A 246 -19.75 -30.76 -5.88
N GLU A 247 -18.56 -31.25 -6.26
CA GLU A 247 -18.30 -32.66 -6.53
C GLU A 247 -17.03 -33.14 -5.80
N ARG A 248 -16.94 -34.43 -5.51
CA ARG A 248 -15.78 -35.08 -4.87
C ARG A 248 -15.04 -35.96 -5.86
N GLU A 249 -13.75 -36.19 -5.62
CA GLU A 249 -12.91 -37.11 -6.42
C GLU A 249 -12.98 -36.82 -7.92
N MET A 250 -13.16 -35.54 -8.25
CA MET A 250 -13.31 -35.04 -9.61
C MET A 250 -12.32 -33.91 -9.86
N MET A 251 -11.68 -33.93 -11.02
CA MET A 251 -10.87 -32.82 -11.51
C MET A 251 -11.14 -32.56 -12.99
N CYS A 252 -11.08 -31.30 -13.40
CA CYS A 252 -11.06 -30.96 -14.82
C CYS A 252 -9.68 -31.29 -15.40
N HIS A 253 -9.64 -32.09 -16.45
CA HIS A 253 -8.37 -32.46 -17.09
C HIS A 253 -8.46 -32.59 -18.62
N SER A 254 -9.57 -32.16 -19.22
CA SER A 254 -9.77 -32.22 -20.67
C SER A 254 -10.87 -31.26 -21.14
N ASN A 255 -11.23 -31.34 -22.41
CA ASN A 255 -12.37 -30.62 -22.98
C ASN A 255 -13.73 -31.23 -22.60
N LYS A 256 -13.75 -32.31 -21.82
CA LYS A 256 -14.94 -32.89 -21.18
C LYS A 256 -14.65 -33.29 -19.74
N THR A 257 -15.62 -33.04 -18.85
CA THR A 257 -15.57 -33.48 -17.45
C THR A 257 -16.94 -34.00 -17.05
N ASP A 258 -17.04 -35.27 -16.69
CA ASP A 258 -18.33 -35.89 -16.38
C ASP A 258 -18.77 -35.56 -14.95
N SER A 259 -19.32 -34.36 -14.75
CA SER A 259 -19.89 -33.94 -13.47
C SER A 259 -21.36 -33.51 -13.63
N PRO A 260 -22.28 -34.06 -12.81
CA PRO A 260 -23.68 -33.61 -12.79
C PRO A 260 -23.84 -32.19 -12.21
N CYS A 261 -22.81 -31.65 -11.55
CA CYS A 261 -22.85 -30.33 -10.92
C CYS A 261 -23.06 -29.20 -11.92
N PHE A 262 -22.60 -29.33 -13.17
CA PHE A 262 -22.73 -28.26 -14.17
C PHE A 262 -24.19 -28.02 -14.56
N ALA A 263 -24.92 -29.08 -14.90
CA ALA A 263 -26.35 -29.01 -15.18
C ALA A 263 -27.16 -28.54 -13.97
N GLU A 264 -26.75 -28.94 -12.76
CA GLU A 264 -27.39 -28.48 -11.54
C GLU A 264 -27.12 -26.99 -11.25
N ALA A 265 -25.91 -26.50 -11.48
CA ALA A 265 -25.54 -25.09 -11.34
C ALA A 265 -26.38 -24.21 -12.26
N ILE A 266 -26.47 -24.57 -13.55
CA ILE A 266 -27.26 -23.84 -14.55
C ILE A 266 -28.74 -23.78 -14.14
N ARG A 267 -29.30 -24.87 -13.62
CA ARG A 267 -30.70 -24.92 -13.16
C ARG A 267 -30.95 -24.05 -11.92
N ARG A 268 -29.94 -23.85 -11.08
CA ARG A 268 -30.02 -23.05 -9.85
C ARG A 268 -29.75 -21.56 -10.10
N ALA A 269 -29.18 -21.20 -11.24
CA ALA A 269 -28.87 -19.82 -11.58
C ALA A 269 -30.14 -19.00 -11.76
N ASP A 270 -30.15 -17.81 -11.15
CA ASP A 270 -31.19 -16.81 -11.35
C ASP A 270 -30.68 -15.73 -12.30
N PHE A 271 -31.33 -15.60 -13.45
CA PHE A 271 -31.01 -14.59 -14.46
C PHE A 271 -31.97 -13.39 -14.42
N THR A 272 -32.88 -13.33 -13.45
CA THR A 272 -33.71 -12.14 -13.25
C THR A 272 -32.86 -11.06 -12.59
N LEU A 273 -32.68 -9.96 -13.31
CA LEU A 273 -32.11 -8.74 -12.74
C LEU A 273 -33.21 -8.13 -11.89
N SER A 274 -33.12 -8.34 -10.57
CA SER A 274 -34.03 -7.69 -9.64
C SER A 274 -33.81 -6.18 -9.74
N VAL A 275 -34.61 -5.48 -10.56
CA VAL A 275 -35.18 -4.23 -10.05
C VAL A 275 -35.89 -4.66 -8.77
N PRO A 276 -35.75 -3.99 -7.62
CA PRO A 276 -36.71 -4.14 -6.55
C PRO A 276 -38.05 -3.66 -7.12
N GLU A 277 -38.75 -4.52 -7.85
CA GLU A 277 -40.18 -4.42 -7.99
C GLU A 277 -40.67 -4.44 -6.56
N ALA A 278 -41.28 -3.32 -6.16
CA ALA A 278 -42.25 -3.35 -5.10
C ALA A 278 -43.18 -4.51 -5.43
N GLY A 279 -42.99 -5.65 -4.74
CA GLY A 279 -43.90 -6.77 -4.84
C GLY A 279 -45.30 -6.17 -4.71
N PRO A 280 -46.24 -6.52 -5.60
CA PRO A 280 -47.50 -5.82 -5.68
C PRO A 280 -48.03 -5.73 -4.27
N ALA A 281 -48.23 -4.49 -3.83
CA ALA A 281 -49.11 -4.24 -2.72
C ALA A 281 -50.46 -4.79 -3.19
N GLN A 282 -50.71 -6.06 -2.91
CA GLN A 282 -52.05 -6.51 -2.64
C GLN A 282 -52.45 -5.74 -1.39
N VAL A 283 -52.98 -4.55 -1.64
CA VAL A 283 -54.03 -3.97 -0.84
C VAL A 283 -55.17 -4.99 -0.93
N GLU A 284 -55.09 -6.03 -0.11
CA GLU A 284 -56.31 -6.64 0.39
C GLU A 284 -56.86 -5.63 1.40
N GLU A 285 -57.70 -4.73 0.90
CA GLU A 285 -58.80 -4.19 1.68
C GLU A 285 -59.66 -5.38 2.13
N ILE A 286 -59.31 -5.97 3.27
CA ILE A 286 -60.30 -6.68 4.09
C ILE A 286 -60.92 -5.61 4.99
N GLU A 287 -61.82 -4.81 4.41
CA GLU A 287 -62.91 -4.23 5.19
C GLU A 287 -63.77 -5.38 5.69
N GLY A 288 -63.56 -5.81 6.94
CA GLY A 288 -64.44 -6.82 7.53
C GLY A 288 -63.90 -7.52 8.77
N ARG A 289 -64.10 -6.87 9.92
CA ARG A 289 -64.15 -7.49 11.26
C ARG A 289 -62.97 -8.38 11.65
N LEU A 290 -62.01 -7.79 12.38
CA LEU A 290 -61.61 -8.30 13.69
C LEU A 290 -61.16 -7.11 14.54
N ALA A 291 -62.01 -6.78 15.51
CA ALA A 291 -61.72 -5.85 16.58
C ALA A 291 -60.51 -6.33 17.39
N GLY A 292 -59.87 -5.39 18.08
CA GLY A 292 -58.63 -5.53 18.83
C GLY A 292 -58.40 -6.87 19.53
N THR A 293 -57.23 -7.44 19.26
CA THR A 293 -56.49 -8.34 20.15
C THR A 293 -55.02 -7.97 19.97
N ALA A 294 -54.54 -6.98 20.71
CA ALA A 294 -53.99 -7.08 22.06
C ALA A 294 -52.49 -7.41 22.01
N LEU A 295 -51.70 -6.40 22.38
CA LEU A 295 -50.37 -6.54 22.98
C LEU A 295 -50.38 -7.75 23.92
N VAL A 296 -49.52 -8.73 23.65
CA VAL A 296 -49.38 -9.87 24.56
C VAL A 296 -48.41 -9.44 25.67
N ASN A 297 -49.05 -9.09 26.79
CA ASN A 297 -48.51 -8.95 28.14
C ASN A 297 -47.59 -7.75 28.46
N SER A 298 -47.94 -7.16 29.60
CA SER A 298 -47.30 -6.07 30.35
C SER A 298 -45.78 -6.20 30.45
N ASN A 299 -45.05 -5.25 29.86
CA ASN A 299 -43.65 -5.00 30.18
C ASN A 299 -43.44 -3.48 30.31
N GLU A 300 -42.92 -3.04 31.46
CA GLU A 300 -42.45 -1.66 31.74
C GLU A 300 -41.48 -1.13 30.65
N ALA A 301 -40.88 -2.02 29.86
CA ALA A 301 -39.96 -1.73 28.76
C ALA A 301 -40.52 -0.76 27.69
N LEU A 302 -41.84 -0.72 27.49
CA LEU A 302 -42.49 0.10 26.45
C LEU A 302 -42.80 1.54 26.88
N GLU A 303 -42.64 1.89 28.16
CA GLU A 303 -42.88 3.26 28.66
C GLU A 303 -41.63 4.15 28.61
N LYS A 304 -40.47 3.56 28.33
CA LYS A 304 -39.18 4.26 28.31
C LYS A 304 -39.03 5.13 27.06
N ARG A 305 -38.57 6.36 27.26
CA ARG A 305 -38.42 7.37 26.20
C ARG A 305 -37.12 7.25 25.40
N ASN A 306 -36.16 6.48 25.89
CA ASN A 306 -34.84 6.31 25.30
C ASN A 306 -34.49 4.83 25.12
N ALA A 307 -33.61 4.50 24.18
CA ALA A 307 -33.06 3.15 24.04
C ALA A 307 -31.54 3.13 23.89
N ILE A 308 -30.90 2.10 24.44
CA ILE A 308 -29.48 1.80 24.29
C ILE A 308 -29.35 0.45 23.60
N LEU A 309 -28.88 0.45 22.36
CA LEU A 309 -28.55 -0.76 21.61
C LEU A 309 -27.06 -1.06 21.83
N THR A 310 -26.72 -2.24 22.34
CA THR A 310 -25.31 -2.59 22.60
C THR A 310 -24.98 -4.03 22.22
N THR A 311 -23.73 -4.26 21.78
CA THR A 311 -23.18 -5.61 21.60
C THR A 311 -22.69 -6.25 22.91
N ASP A 312 -22.44 -5.42 23.93
CA ASP A 312 -21.90 -5.84 25.22
C ASP A 312 -22.48 -4.96 26.34
N LEU A 313 -23.19 -5.58 27.30
CA LEU A 313 -23.79 -4.87 28.42
C LEU A 313 -22.74 -4.27 29.36
N SER A 314 -21.57 -4.90 29.47
CA SER A 314 -20.47 -4.39 30.28
C SER A 314 -19.77 -3.18 29.64
N ALA A 315 -20.04 -2.92 28.36
CA ALA A 315 -19.45 -1.83 27.60
C ALA A 315 -20.22 -0.52 27.68
N ILE A 316 -21.37 -0.47 28.38
CA ILE A 316 -22.18 0.75 28.48
C ILE A 316 -21.45 1.79 29.35
N PRO A 317 -21.10 2.97 28.82
CA PRO A 317 -20.51 4.04 29.61
C PRO A 317 -21.43 4.49 30.74
N SER A 318 -20.86 4.77 31.91
CA SER A 318 -21.61 5.14 33.11
C SER A 318 -22.55 6.35 32.91
N PHE A 319 -22.16 7.32 32.08
CA PHE A 319 -22.99 8.50 31.80
C PHE A 319 -24.26 8.22 30.98
N LEU A 320 -24.37 7.03 30.37
CA LEU A 320 -25.53 6.58 29.61
C LEU A 320 -26.46 5.66 30.41
N SER A 321 -25.97 5.09 31.52
CA SER A 321 -26.75 4.20 32.38
C SER A 321 -27.83 5.00 33.12
N SER A 322 -29.07 4.97 32.62
CA SER A 322 -30.23 5.63 33.23
C SER A 322 -31.40 4.66 33.37
N GLU A 323 -32.19 4.82 34.43
CA GLU A 323 -33.44 4.06 34.63
C GLU A 323 -34.45 4.30 33.49
N ASP A 324 -34.37 5.47 32.84
CA ASP A 324 -35.25 5.94 31.76
C ASP A 324 -34.95 5.38 30.36
N ALA A 325 -33.95 4.49 30.21
CA ALA A 325 -33.57 3.90 28.93
C ALA A 325 -33.84 2.39 28.85
N GLN A 326 -34.38 1.93 27.72
CA GLN A 326 -34.53 0.51 27.42
C GLN A 326 -33.22 -0.02 26.83
N THR A 327 -32.58 -0.98 27.49
CA THR A 327 -31.38 -1.63 26.95
C THR A 327 -31.78 -2.79 26.05
N ILE A 328 -31.24 -2.79 24.83
CA ILE A 328 -31.45 -3.80 23.81
C ILE A 328 -30.09 -4.39 23.44
N ARG A 329 -29.87 -5.66 23.73
CA ARG A 329 -28.64 -6.35 23.34
C ARG A 329 -28.80 -6.91 21.93
N PHE A 330 -27.78 -6.72 21.10
CA PHE A 330 -27.75 -7.29 19.75
C PHE A 330 -26.37 -7.83 19.38
N GLY A 331 -26.29 -8.74 18.41
CA GLY A 331 -25.03 -9.36 18.01
C GLY A 331 -25.29 -10.62 17.21
N SER A 332 -25.47 -11.72 17.90
CA SER A 332 -25.96 -12.99 17.32
C SER A 332 -27.50 -13.11 17.30
N SER A 333 -28.20 -12.37 18.15
CA SER A 333 -29.66 -12.29 18.24
C SER A 333 -30.11 -10.92 18.73
N LEU A 334 -31.42 -10.71 18.88
CA LEU A 334 -32.00 -9.53 19.53
C LEU A 334 -32.53 -9.90 20.92
N GLU A 335 -32.24 -9.08 21.92
CA GLU A 335 -32.74 -9.25 23.29
C GLU A 335 -33.12 -7.92 23.93
N PHE A 336 -34.31 -7.88 24.54
CA PHE A 336 -34.74 -6.75 25.39
C PHE A 336 -34.45 -7.09 26.85
N VAL A 337 -33.56 -6.32 27.47
CA VAL A 337 -33.11 -6.56 28.84
C VAL A 337 -34.13 -5.98 29.83
N SER A 338 -34.60 -6.80 30.77
CA SER A 338 -35.47 -6.37 31.87
C SER A 338 -34.67 -5.68 32.98
N SER A 339 -35.32 -4.79 33.72
CA SER A 339 -34.74 -4.02 34.84
C SER A 339 -34.04 -4.89 35.91
N ASP A 340 -34.51 -6.12 36.12
CA ASP A 340 -34.02 -7.06 37.13
C ASP A 340 -32.99 -8.09 36.61
N ALA A 341 -32.58 -8.00 35.34
CA ALA A 341 -31.65 -8.97 34.76
C ALA A 341 -30.20 -8.75 35.24
N GLN A 342 -29.62 -9.73 35.94
CA GLN A 342 -28.17 -9.76 36.19
C GLN A 342 -27.42 -9.79 34.85
N ALA A 343 -26.26 -9.13 34.79
CA ALA A 343 -25.41 -9.11 33.60
C ALA A 343 -25.11 -10.53 33.13
N GLY A 344 -25.80 -10.98 32.08
CA GLY A 344 -25.57 -12.29 31.48
C GLY A 344 -24.18 -12.39 30.88
N GLU A 345 -23.72 -13.62 30.59
CA GLU A 345 -22.42 -13.81 29.94
C GLU A 345 -22.33 -12.98 28.64
N PRO A 346 -21.18 -12.32 28.37
CA PRO A 346 -20.96 -11.56 27.16
C PRO A 346 -21.10 -12.46 25.92
N ASP A 347 -21.62 -11.92 24.81
CA ASP A 347 -21.75 -12.68 23.58
C ASP A 347 -20.36 -13.10 23.08
N LYS A 348 -20.07 -14.40 23.18
CA LYS A 348 -18.81 -15.03 22.77
C LYS A 348 -18.62 -15.09 21.25
N SER A 349 -19.65 -14.71 20.48
CA SER A 349 -19.60 -14.70 19.01
C SER A 349 -18.46 -13.81 18.50
N ALA A 350 -17.74 -14.32 17.49
CA ALA A 350 -16.71 -13.57 16.78
C ALA A 350 -17.30 -12.51 15.82
N VAL A 351 -18.61 -12.54 15.55
CA VAL A 351 -19.28 -11.72 14.53
C VAL A 351 -20.55 -11.05 15.09
N VAL A 352 -20.77 -9.78 14.71
CA VAL A 352 -21.98 -9.00 15.02
C VAL A 352 -22.87 -8.90 13.76
N LEU A 353 -24.15 -9.31 13.86
CA LEU A 353 -25.16 -9.22 12.81
C LEU A 353 -25.98 -7.92 12.89
N PRO A 354 -26.42 -7.35 11.75
CA PRO A 354 -27.25 -6.14 11.70
C PRO A 354 -28.74 -6.44 11.98
N CYS A 355 -29.05 -7.16 13.06
CA CYS A 355 -30.39 -7.65 13.38
C CYS A 355 -31.32 -6.62 14.05
N VAL A 356 -30.83 -5.41 14.33
CA VAL A 356 -31.54 -4.37 15.10
C VAL A 356 -32.89 -3.95 14.50
N PHE A 357 -33.09 -4.10 13.19
CA PHE A 357 -34.34 -3.68 12.53
C PHE A 357 -35.44 -4.75 12.53
N GLY A 358 -35.20 -5.93 13.09
CA GLY A 358 -36.20 -7.00 13.07
C GLY A 358 -36.39 -7.64 11.68
N SER A 359 -35.58 -7.27 10.68
CA SER A 359 -35.68 -7.75 9.31
C SER A 359 -35.04 -9.12 9.15
N GLN A 360 -35.63 -9.94 8.27
CA GLN A 360 -35.10 -11.27 7.97
C GLN A 360 -33.76 -11.15 7.22
N LEU A 361 -32.71 -11.71 7.80
CA LEU A 361 -31.37 -11.78 7.21
C LEU A 361 -31.24 -13.07 6.37
N GLN A 362 -30.42 -13.03 5.31
CA GLN A 362 -30.22 -14.18 4.42
C GLN A 362 -28.73 -14.40 4.12
N GLY A 363 -28.23 -15.62 4.34
CA GLY A 363 -26.83 -15.94 4.04
C GLY A 363 -26.27 -17.10 4.87
N PRO A 364 -25.21 -17.78 4.38
CA PRO A 364 -24.67 -18.98 5.01
C PRO A 364 -24.07 -18.72 6.40
N MET A 365 -23.49 -17.54 6.65
CA MET A 365 -22.90 -17.21 7.96
C MET A 365 -23.91 -17.26 9.12
N LEU A 366 -25.20 -17.07 8.81
CA LEU A 366 -26.28 -17.09 9.80
C LEU A 366 -26.43 -18.47 10.46
N LEU A 367 -25.94 -19.53 9.82
CA LEU A 367 -25.95 -20.89 10.38
C LEU A 367 -25.14 -21.01 11.68
N ALA A 368 -24.07 -20.23 11.80
CA ALA A 368 -23.19 -20.24 12.97
C ALA A 368 -23.48 -19.10 13.95
N THR A 369 -23.96 -17.96 13.44
CA THR A 369 -24.04 -16.72 14.22
C THR A 369 -25.45 -16.39 14.66
N GLY A 370 -26.50 -16.90 14.01
CA GLY A 370 -27.89 -16.62 14.38
C GLY A 370 -28.30 -17.38 15.64
N LYS A 371 -28.65 -16.66 16.70
CA LYS A 371 -29.20 -17.23 17.95
C LYS A 371 -30.67 -16.90 18.12
N THR A 372 -31.39 -17.72 18.89
CA THR A 372 -32.81 -17.46 19.14
C THR A 372 -32.97 -16.16 19.95
N PRO A 373 -33.82 -15.22 19.50
CA PRO A 373 -34.10 -13.99 20.21
C PRO A 373 -34.74 -14.26 21.58
N SER A 374 -34.47 -13.41 22.56
CA SER A 374 -35.04 -13.49 23.92
C SER A 374 -35.78 -12.21 24.29
N ASN A 375 -36.88 -12.34 25.04
CA ASN A 375 -37.66 -11.23 25.58
C ASN A 375 -38.15 -10.18 24.55
N VAL A 376 -38.25 -10.52 23.26
CA VAL A 376 -38.68 -9.60 22.22
C VAL A 376 -40.21 -9.41 22.29
N PRO A 377 -40.73 -8.19 22.56
CA PRO A 377 -42.16 -7.96 22.76
C PRO A 377 -42.92 -7.67 21.44
N PHE A 378 -42.25 -7.79 20.29
CA PHE A 378 -42.79 -7.39 18.98
C PHE A 378 -43.05 -8.59 18.07
N VAL A 379 -44.16 -8.54 17.34
CA VAL A 379 -44.63 -9.63 16.47
C VAL A 379 -43.96 -9.60 15.08
N ASP A 380 -43.54 -8.42 14.62
CA ASP A 380 -42.85 -8.23 13.34
C ASP A 380 -41.92 -6.99 13.37
N GLY A 381 -41.10 -6.85 12.31
CA GLY A 381 -40.14 -5.75 12.20
C GLY A 381 -40.80 -4.38 12.05
N LYS A 382 -42.04 -4.32 11.52
CA LYS A 382 -42.78 -3.05 11.40
C LYS A 382 -43.13 -2.49 12.77
N ALA A 383 -43.60 -3.35 13.68
CA ALA A 383 -43.91 -2.97 15.06
C ALA A 383 -42.65 -2.51 15.81
N LEU A 384 -41.52 -3.20 15.64
CA LEU A 384 -40.25 -2.79 16.22
C LEU A 384 -39.76 -1.43 15.69
N CYS A 385 -39.83 -1.22 14.38
CA CYS A 385 -39.47 0.05 13.76
C CYS A 385 -40.39 1.20 14.23
N ALA A 386 -41.70 0.95 14.36
CA ALA A 386 -42.65 1.92 14.88
C ALA A 386 -42.33 2.32 16.34
N TYR A 387 -41.85 1.37 17.16
CA TYR A 387 -41.35 1.68 18.49
C TYR A 387 -40.12 2.61 18.44
N TYR A 388 -39.13 2.32 17.60
CA TYR A 388 -37.94 3.19 17.46
C TYR A 388 -38.27 4.61 16.99
N GLU A 389 -39.29 4.79 16.15
CA GLU A 389 -39.75 6.11 15.71
C GLU A 389 -40.34 6.96 16.85
N GLN A 390 -40.88 6.34 17.91
CA GLN A 390 -41.48 7.03 19.05
C GLN A 390 -40.44 7.49 20.10
N LEU A 391 -39.20 7.00 20.02
CA LEU A 391 -38.17 7.29 21.01
C LEU A 391 -37.58 8.71 20.87
N GLU A 392 -37.38 9.37 22.00
CA GLU A 392 -36.71 10.67 22.06
C GLU A 392 -35.24 10.53 21.69
N SER A 393 -34.55 9.46 22.08
CA SER A 393 -33.17 9.20 21.68
C SER A 393 -32.81 7.72 21.63
N ILE A 394 -31.85 7.42 20.76
CA ILE A 394 -31.27 6.09 20.60
C ILE A 394 -29.75 6.24 20.68
N THR A 395 -29.10 5.40 21.49
CA THR A 395 -27.65 5.26 21.52
C THR A 395 -27.26 3.87 21.06
N VAL A 396 -26.32 3.78 20.12
CA VAL A 396 -25.82 2.51 19.59
C VAL A 396 -24.35 2.36 19.96
N ILE A 397 -24.03 1.32 20.72
CA ILE A 397 -22.68 1.00 21.18
C ILE A 397 -22.25 -0.28 20.47
N VAL A 398 -21.19 -0.17 19.66
CA VAL A 398 -20.70 -1.25 18.81
C VAL A 398 -19.20 -1.38 18.94
N ASP A 399 -18.71 -2.61 18.80
CA ASP A 399 -17.29 -2.91 18.73
C ASP A 399 -16.86 -3.23 17.29
N GLU A 400 -15.60 -3.61 17.12
CA GLU A 400 -14.94 -3.84 15.82
C GLU A 400 -15.26 -5.22 15.20
N ARG A 401 -16.18 -6.01 15.77
CA ARG A 401 -16.44 -7.41 15.36
C ARG A 401 -17.42 -7.57 14.19
N MET A 402 -18.01 -6.49 13.66
CA MET A 402 -18.85 -6.61 12.45
C MET A 402 -17.98 -6.83 11.20
N THR A 403 -18.11 -7.98 10.55
CA THR A 403 -17.36 -8.31 9.32
C THR A 403 -18.01 -7.69 8.08
N ASP A 404 -17.27 -7.58 6.98
CA ASP A 404 -17.82 -7.07 5.70
C ASP A 404 -19.01 -7.91 5.20
N ASN A 405 -18.90 -9.23 5.38
CA ASN A 405 -19.98 -10.16 5.05
C ASN A 405 -21.23 -9.86 5.90
N ALA A 406 -21.08 -9.63 7.21
CA ALA A 406 -22.20 -9.29 8.08
C ALA A 406 -22.82 -7.92 7.73
N ARG A 407 -21.99 -6.92 7.36
CA ARG A 407 -22.45 -5.61 6.89
C ARG A 407 -23.40 -5.74 5.69
N ASN A 408 -23.05 -6.60 4.72
CA ASN A 408 -23.86 -6.79 3.51
C ASN A 408 -25.22 -7.45 3.77
N LEU A 409 -25.46 -7.99 4.97
CA LEU A 409 -26.79 -8.48 5.36
C LEU A 409 -27.75 -7.35 5.76
N ALA A 410 -27.27 -6.13 5.96
CA ALA A 410 -28.09 -5.01 6.40
C ALA A 410 -29.09 -4.57 5.32
N THR A 411 -30.35 -4.38 5.71
CA THR A 411 -31.40 -3.81 4.85
C THR A 411 -31.14 -2.33 4.54
N GLY A 412 -31.91 -1.67 3.67
CA GLY A 412 -31.81 -0.22 3.41
C GLY A 412 -32.19 0.72 4.57
N VAL A 413 -32.70 0.20 5.69
CA VAL A 413 -33.09 0.99 6.87
C VAL A 413 -31.86 1.38 7.71
N ARG A 414 -31.84 2.61 8.23
CA ARG A 414 -30.76 3.21 9.04
C ARG A 414 -31.32 3.96 10.25
N LEU A 415 -30.51 4.14 11.29
CA LEU A 415 -30.85 4.84 12.54
C LEU A 415 -30.15 6.19 12.64
N ASN A 416 -30.91 7.26 12.88
CA ASN A 416 -30.36 8.54 13.31
C ASN A 416 -30.20 8.56 14.83
N ALA A 417 -28.98 8.29 15.29
CA ALA A 417 -28.66 8.01 16.69
C ALA A 417 -27.27 8.51 17.10
N LEU A 418 -26.94 8.40 18.39
CA LEU A 418 -25.57 8.54 18.88
C LEU A 418 -24.86 7.20 18.74
N PHE A 419 -23.81 7.13 17.92
CA PHE A 419 -23.01 5.92 17.72
C PHE A 419 -21.69 6.03 18.48
N ILE A 420 -21.41 5.03 19.30
CA ILE A 420 -20.16 4.89 20.06
C ILE A 420 -19.44 3.64 19.57
N ILE A 421 -18.31 3.84 18.89
CA ILE A 421 -17.45 2.76 18.40
C ILE A 421 -16.41 2.45 19.47
N LYS A 422 -16.43 1.26 20.04
CA LYS A 422 -15.45 0.81 21.02
C LYS A 422 -14.25 0.20 20.32
N ILE A 423 -13.09 0.84 20.44
CA ILE A 423 -11.84 0.37 19.83
C ILE A 423 -11.06 -0.45 20.87
N SER A 424 -10.76 -1.70 20.55
CA SER A 424 -10.07 -2.61 21.47
C SER A 424 -8.56 -2.37 21.43
N THR A 425 -8.01 -1.57 22.36
CA THR A 425 -6.56 -1.31 22.39
C THR A 425 -5.90 -1.67 23.73
N ASN A 426 -4.71 -2.28 23.63
CA ASN A 426 -3.87 -2.62 24.80
C ASN A 426 -2.93 -1.47 25.22
N LYS A 427 -3.03 -0.29 24.57
CA LYS A 427 -2.18 0.88 24.79
C LYS A 427 -3.02 2.15 24.78
N LYS A 428 -2.96 2.94 25.84
CA LYS A 428 -3.51 4.30 25.83
C LYS A 428 -2.74 5.14 24.80
N PRO A 429 -3.41 5.95 23.96
CA PRO A 429 -2.74 6.80 22.99
C PRO A 429 -1.86 7.83 23.70
N SER A 430 -0.62 8.01 23.22
CA SER A 430 0.37 8.94 23.79
C SER A 430 0.38 10.32 23.12
N SER A 431 -0.20 10.44 21.92
CA SER A 431 -0.26 11.67 21.14
C SER A 431 -1.52 11.73 20.28
N ASN A 432 -1.90 12.92 19.79
CA ASN A 432 -2.99 13.08 18.81
C ASN A 432 -2.73 12.29 17.52
N GLY A 433 -1.46 12.16 17.11
CA GLY A 433 -1.09 11.33 15.96
C GLY A 433 -1.41 9.84 16.16
N ASP A 434 -1.21 9.33 17.38
CA ASP A 434 -1.57 7.96 17.73
C ASP A 434 -3.09 7.75 17.70
N VAL A 435 -3.86 8.73 18.20
CA VAL A 435 -5.33 8.72 18.16
C VAL A 435 -5.82 8.66 16.71
N VAL A 436 -5.34 9.55 15.85
CA VAL A 436 -5.72 9.57 14.42
C VAL A 436 -5.36 8.25 13.73
N ALA A 437 -4.19 7.68 14.01
CA ALA A 437 -3.78 6.39 13.45
C ALA A 437 -4.70 5.24 13.92
N MET A 438 -5.04 5.19 15.21
CA MET A 438 -5.94 4.19 15.78
C MET A 438 -7.35 4.30 15.18
N LEU A 439 -7.93 5.50 15.16
CA LEU A 439 -9.25 5.76 14.58
C LEU A 439 -9.29 5.42 13.09
N SER A 440 -8.19 5.66 12.38
CA SER A 440 -8.08 5.32 10.96
C SER A 440 -7.99 3.81 10.73
N SER A 441 -7.49 3.04 11.71
CA SER A 441 -7.41 1.57 11.62
C SER A 441 -8.64 0.82 12.13
N ALA A 442 -9.57 1.52 12.80
CA ALA A 442 -10.74 0.91 13.41
C ALA A 442 -11.73 0.38 12.37
N ASN A 443 -12.31 -0.78 12.65
CA ASN A 443 -13.35 -1.37 11.80
C ASN A 443 -14.68 -0.64 12.02
N ILE A 444 -15.19 0.02 10.97
CA ILE A 444 -16.43 0.81 11.02
C ILE A 444 -17.62 0.15 10.32
N ASN A 445 -17.58 -1.17 10.06
CA ASN A 445 -18.65 -1.86 9.35
C ASN A 445 -20.02 -1.76 10.04
N ALA A 446 -20.05 -1.73 11.37
CA ALA A 446 -21.29 -1.48 12.11
C ALA A 446 -21.86 -0.07 11.88
N VAL A 447 -20.98 0.91 11.73
CA VAL A 447 -21.36 2.29 11.43
C VAL A 447 -21.94 2.35 10.02
N THR A 448 -21.30 1.77 9.02
CA THR A 448 -21.80 1.78 7.63
C THR A 448 -23.10 0.98 7.46
N ALA A 449 -23.29 -0.11 8.22
CA ALA A 449 -24.52 -0.90 8.20
C ALA A 449 -25.72 -0.20 8.84
N LEU A 450 -25.51 0.56 9.93
CA LEU A 450 -26.60 0.98 10.83
C LEU A 450 -26.83 2.51 10.87
N VAL A 451 -25.82 3.33 10.56
CA VAL A 451 -25.88 4.80 10.73
C VAL A 451 -26.77 5.47 9.69
N GLY A 452 -27.69 6.31 10.16
CA GLY A 452 -28.44 7.25 9.35
C GLY A 452 -27.71 8.59 9.18
N PRO A 453 -28.08 9.39 8.17
CA PRO A 453 -27.38 10.62 7.81
C PRO A 453 -27.25 11.63 8.95
N GLN A 454 -28.24 11.72 9.85
CA GLN A 454 -28.30 12.73 10.92
C GLN A 454 -27.80 12.18 12.27
N SER A 455 -26.85 11.24 12.21
CA SER A 455 -26.25 10.62 13.40
C SER A 455 -24.97 11.32 13.82
N LEU A 456 -24.66 11.25 15.12
CA LEU A 456 -23.35 11.60 15.65
C LEU A 456 -22.53 10.32 15.87
N VAL A 457 -21.32 10.25 15.34
CA VAL A 457 -20.43 9.09 15.50
C VAL A 457 -19.18 9.50 16.28
N VAL A 458 -18.95 8.82 17.40
CA VAL A 458 -17.78 9.02 18.26
C VAL A 458 -17.10 7.68 18.53
N SER A 459 -15.80 7.71 18.75
CA SER A 459 -15.01 6.52 19.09
C SER A 459 -14.58 6.58 20.55
N ASN A 460 -14.84 5.50 21.27
CA ASN A 460 -14.39 5.30 22.64
C ASN A 460 -13.05 4.56 22.64
N VAL A 461 -12.02 5.19 23.20
CA VAL A 461 -10.67 4.63 23.37
C VAL A 461 -10.28 4.75 24.84
N GLY A 462 -10.42 3.65 25.59
CA GLY A 462 -10.31 3.68 27.04
C GLY A 462 -11.40 4.57 27.65
N ASP A 463 -11.00 5.56 28.46
CA ASP A 463 -11.94 6.41 29.22
C ASP A 463 -12.37 7.69 28.48
N LYS A 464 -11.92 7.86 27.23
CA LYS A 464 -12.10 9.06 26.40
C LYS A 464 -12.90 8.80 25.14
N PHE A 465 -13.59 9.84 24.67
CA PHE A 465 -14.39 9.85 23.47
C PHE A 465 -13.84 10.85 22.47
N TYR A 466 -13.65 10.39 21.23
CA TYR A 466 -13.09 11.17 20.14
C TYR A 466 -14.10 11.30 19.01
N PHE A 467 -14.20 12.51 18.45
CA PHE A 467 -15.08 12.79 17.32
C PHE A 467 -14.61 12.01 16.10
N TYR A 468 -15.53 11.26 15.47
CA TYR A 468 -15.24 10.49 14.27
C TYR A 468 -15.88 11.12 13.05
N ARG A 469 -17.21 11.29 13.04
CA ARG A 469 -17.97 11.98 11.98
C ARG A 469 -19.41 12.27 12.41
N GLY A 470 -20.13 13.01 11.57
CA GLY A 470 -21.58 13.13 11.66
C GLY A 470 -22.03 14.50 12.18
N LEU A 471 -23.28 14.54 12.64
CA LEU A 471 -23.97 15.77 13.02
C LEU A 471 -24.46 15.69 14.47
N ALA A 472 -24.30 16.79 15.20
CA ALA A 472 -24.86 16.97 16.52
C ALA A 472 -25.74 18.23 16.58
N ASN A 473 -26.41 18.44 17.71
CA ASN A 473 -27.07 19.69 18.03
C ASN A 473 -26.01 20.80 18.14
N HIS A 474 -25.94 21.68 17.13
CA HIS A 474 -24.91 22.72 17.03
C HIS A 474 -24.84 23.67 18.24
N LYS A 475 -25.93 23.79 19.01
CA LYS A 475 -25.96 24.60 20.24
C LYS A 475 -25.16 23.98 21.40
N ILE A 476 -24.91 22.67 21.32
CA ILE A 476 -24.21 21.89 22.34
C ILE A 476 -22.84 21.45 21.82
N LEU A 477 -22.81 20.89 20.61
CA LEU A 477 -21.59 20.41 19.96
C LEU A 477 -21.60 20.86 18.49
N ASP A 478 -20.72 21.82 18.19
CA ASP A 478 -20.54 22.36 16.84
C ASP A 478 -19.60 21.44 16.05
N THR A 479 -20.17 20.51 15.28
CA THR A 479 -19.39 19.51 14.52
C THR A 479 -18.71 20.08 13.27
N SER A 480 -19.08 21.26 12.78
CA SER A 480 -18.42 21.85 11.59
C SER A 480 -17.00 22.34 11.91
N LYS A 481 -16.69 22.55 13.19
CA LYS A 481 -15.39 23.03 13.68
C LYS A 481 -14.51 21.93 14.29
N LEU A 482 -14.98 20.69 14.30
CA LEU A 482 -14.25 19.57 14.90
C LEU A 482 -13.44 18.84 13.85
N ASP A 483 -12.14 18.75 14.11
CA ASP A 483 -11.27 17.86 13.36
C ASP A 483 -11.52 16.40 13.73
N PHE A 484 -11.23 15.52 12.78
CA PHE A 484 -11.22 14.07 13.01
C PHE A 484 -10.28 13.71 14.17
N GLY A 485 -10.81 13.01 15.18
CA GLY A 485 -10.06 12.63 16.37
C GLY A 485 -9.99 13.70 17.46
N ALA A 486 -10.78 14.78 17.37
CA ALA A 486 -10.92 15.74 18.45
C ALA A 486 -11.51 15.10 19.72
N ASP A 487 -10.96 15.41 20.90
CA ASP A 487 -11.47 14.92 22.18
C ASP A 487 -12.78 15.64 22.53
N VAL A 488 -13.87 14.89 22.67
CA VAL A 488 -15.23 15.38 22.98
C VAL A 488 -15.76 14.83 24.30
N THR A 489 -14.88 14.24 25.12
CA THR A 489 -15.22 13.52 26.36
C THR A 489 -16.05 14.37 27.32
N ASP A 490 -15.63 15.61 27.57
CA ASP A 490 -16.27 16.47 28.59
C ASP A 490 -17.67 16.91 28.15
N ILE A 491 -17.86 17.19 26.86
CA ILE A 491 -19.16 17.58 26.29
C ILE A 491 -20.11 16.39 26.32
N LEU A 492 -19.65 15.19 25.94
CA LEU A 492 -20.46 13.97 25.99
C LEU A 492 -20.90 13.61 27.42
N LYS A 493 -20.03 13.76 28.41
CA LYS A 493 -20.33 13.44 29.82
C LYS A 493 -21.24 14.46 30.49
N SER A 494 -21.29 15.69 30.00
CA SER A 494 -22.09 16.79 30.58
C SER A 494 -23.51 16.88 30.03
N HIS A 495 -23.84 16.11 28.99
CA HIS A 495 -25.10 16.21 28.24
C HIS A 495 -25.74 14.84 28.03
N THR A 496 -27.08 14.79 27.94
CA THR A 496 -27.80 13.55 27.64
C THR A 496 -27.75 13.23 26.14
N ALA A 497 -27.85 11.95 25.77
CA ALA A 497 -27.87 11.52 24.37
C ALA A 497 -28.95 12.26 23.55
N ALA A 498 -30.15 12.45 24.13
CA ALA A 498 -31.24 13.20 23.49
C ALA A 498 -30.87 14.65 23.16
N SER A 499 -30.15 15.33 24.06
CA SER A 499 -29.75 16.72 23.85
C SER A 499 -28.68 16.89 22.77
N LEU A 500 -27.78 15.91 22.64
CA LEU A 500 -26.70 15.89 21.66
C LEU A 500 -27.18 15.67 20.22
N LEU A 501 -28.31 14.98 20.04
CA LEU A 501 -28.89 14.74 18.72
C LEU A 501 -29.68 15.95 18.23
N VAL A 502 -29.78 16.09 16.91
CA VAL A 502 -30.57 17.16 16.31
C VAL A 502 -32.07 16.98 16.66
N PRO A 503 -32.74 18.00 17.22
CA PRO A 503 -34.14 17.89 17.62
C PRO A 503 -35.09 17.66 16.43
N LYS A 504 -36.21 16.97 16.67
CA LYS A 504 -37.33 16.78 15.71
C LYS A 504 -36.97 16.04 14.41
N MET A 505 -35.93 15.20 14.43
CA MET A 505 -35.55 14.37 13.29
C MET A 505 -36.15 12.96 13.40
N SER A 506 -36.49 12.36 12.25
CA SER A 506 -36.91 10.95 12.21
C SER A 506 -35.79 10.06 12.74
N ARG A 507 -36.12 9.08 13.58
CA ARG A 507 -35.15 8.12 14.10
C ARG A 507 -34.79 7.06 13.07
N LEU A 508 -35.71 6.74 12.15
CA LEU A 508 -35.48 5.79 11.07
C LEU A 508 -35.47 6.49 9.71
N ILE A 509 -34.53 6.07 8.87
CA ILE A 509 -34.40 6.50 7.49
C ILE A 509 -34.29 5.26 6.60
N ASN A 510 -35.02 5.24 5.48
CA ASN A 510 -34.83 4.23 4.45
C ASN A 510 -34.07 4.85 3.28
N LEU A 511 -32.88 4.34 3.00
CA LEU A 511 -32.00 4.83 1.94
C LEU A 511 -32.62 4.69 0.53
N GLU A 512 -33.58 3.79 0.34
CA GLU A 512 -34.29 3.59 -0.94
C GLU A 512 -35.32 4.69 -1.22
N LYS A 513 -35.67 5.50 -0.22
CA LYS A 513 -36.60 6.62 -0.35
C LYS A 513 -35.84 7.93 -0.58
N ASN A 514 -36.53 8.92 -1.14
CA ASN A 514 -35.96 10.24 -1.34
C ASN A 514 -35.88 10.96 0.03
N ASN A 515 -34.67 11.10 0.56
CA ASN A 515 -34.42 11.62 1.91
C ASN A 515 -33.94 13.07 1.88
N THR A 516 -34.22 13.80 2.96
CA THR A 516 -33.76 15.18 3.17
C THR A 516 -32.49 15.22 4.01
N ILE A 517 -31.67 16.23 3.76
CA ILE A 517 -30.55 16.61 4.62
C ILE A 517 -30.94 17.84 5.45
N VAL A 518 -30.30 17.99 6.59
CA VAL A 518 -30.52 19.10 7.52
C VAL A 518 -29.37 20.07 7.42
N LEU A 519 -29.69 21.35 7.31
CA LEU A 519 -28.78 22.48 7.39
C LEU A 519 -28.96 23.10 8.77
N PRO A 520 -28.13 22.72 9.77
CA PRO A 520 -28.38 23.00 11.18
C PRO A 520 -28.30 24.48 11.58
N TYR A 521 -27.51 25.30 10.88
CA TYR A 521 -27.33 26.72 11.18
C TYR A 521 -28.42 27.57 10.54
N SER A 522 -28.84 27.24 9.32
CA SER A 522 -30.01 27.88 8.67
C SER A 522 -31.35 27.30 9.14
N GLY A 523 -31.35 26.16 9.84
CA GLY A 523 -32.55 25.49 10.33
C GLY A 523 -33.44 24.92 9.22
N ARG A 524 -32.88 24.64 8.04
CA ARG A 524 -33.63 24.16 6.86
C ARG A 524 -33.43 22.66 6.66
N ALA A 525 -34.46 21.99 6.14
CA ALA A 525 -34.34 20.66 5.57
C ALA A 525 -34.48 20.77 4.05
N VAL A 526 -33.53 20.20 3.30
CA VAL A 526 -33.48 20.29 1.84
C VAL A 526 -33.26 18.92 1.22
N GLN A 527 -33.77 18.70 0.02
CA GLN A 527 -33.37 17.52 -0.75
C GLN A 527 -32.00 17.75 -1.40
N HIS A 528 -31.23 16.69 -1.60
CA HIS A 528 -29.89 16.82 -2.18
C HIS A 528 -29.92 17.40 -3.60
N GLN A 529 -30.96 17.10 -4.40
CA GLN A 529 -31.15 17.65 -5.74
C GLN A 529 -31.45 19.17 -5.73
N GLU A 530 -31.93 19.72 -4.61
CA GLU A 530 -32.29 21.14 -4.51
C GLU A 530 -31.08 22.04 -4.15
N LEU A 531 -29.95 21.45 -3.74
CA LEU A 531 -28.75 22.20 -3.32
C LEU A 531 -28.19 23.07 -4.44
N SER A 532 -28.16 22.55 -5.68
CA SER A 532 -27.69 23.29 -6.86
C SER A 532 -28.56 24.53 -7.12
N ASN A 533 -29.88 24.37 -7.04
CA ASN A 533 -30.84 25.47 -7.15
C ASN A 533 -30.76 26.46 -5.98
N LEU A 534 -30.42 26.01 -4.78
CA LEU A 534 -30.21 26.87 -3.63
C LEU A 534 -28.96 27.73 -3.82
N PHE A 535 -27.84 27.12 -4.22
CA PHE A 535 -26.59 27.84 -4.48
C PHE A 535 -26.78 28.83 -5.62
N SER A 536 -27.43 28.46 -6.72
CA SER A 536 -27.65 29.37 -7.86
C SER A 536 -28.45 30.63 -7.49
N LYS A 537 -29.35 30.58 -6.51
CA LYS A 537 -30.15 31.72 -6.05
C LYS A 537 -29.46 32.63 -5.03
N LEU A 538 -28.50 32.11 -4.25
CA LEU A 538 -27.83 32.88 -3.21
C LEU A 538 -26.74 33.82 -3.76
N SER A 539 -26.46 34.91 -3.05
CA SER A 539 -25.27 35.73 -3.32
C SER A 539 -24.00 35.03 -2.84
N ILE A 540 -22.82 35.53 -3.24
CA ILE A 540 -21.52 35.01 -2.79
C ILE A 540 -21.40 35.09 -1.26
N GLU A 541 -21.83 36.20 -0.67
CA GLU A 541 -21.88 36.40 0.78
C GLU A 541 -22.88 35.45 1.45
N GLY A 542 -24.02 35.20 0.80
CA GLY A 542 -25.01 34.25 1.27
C GLY A 542 -24.48 32.81 1.29
N ILE A 543 -23.70 32.41 0.28
CA ILE A 543 -23.05 31.09 0.24
C ILE A 543 -21.93 30.99 1.29
N LYS A 544 -21.14 32.06 1.46
CA LYS A 544 -20.10 32.13 2.51
C LYS A 544 -20.71 31.95 3.90
N ALA A 545 -21.85 32.58 4.16
CA ALA A 545 -22.58 32.44 5.42
C ALA A 545 -23.12 31.01 5.65
N MET A 546 -23.23 30.21 4.60
CA MET A 546 -23.63 28.79 4.66
C MET A 546 -22.46 27.82 4.79
N HIS A 547 -21.22 28.27 4.99
CA HIS A 547 -20.06 27.39 5.08
C HIS A 547 -20.24 26.24 6.09
N ASP A 548 -20.70 26.56 7.30
CA ASP A 548 -20.92 25.56 8.36
C ASP A 548 -22.07 24.60 8.02
N ASP A 549 -23.12 25.09 7.36
CA ASP A 549 -24.24 24.27 6.85
C ASP A 549 -23.77 23.28 5.78
N ILE A 550 -22.87 23.70 4.90
CA ILE A 550 -22.32 22.86 3.82
C ILE A 550 -21.40 21.78 4.41
N THR A 551 -20.55 22.15 5.36
CA THR A 551 -19.69 21.18 6.07
C THR A 551 -20.53 20.16 6.85
N ALA A 552 -21.65 20.58 7.45
CA ALA A 552 -22.60 19.69 8.10
C ALA A 552 -23.39 18.80 7.11
N ALA A 553 -23.60 19.24 5.87
CA ALA A 553 -24.28 18.48 4.83
C ALA A 553 -23.43 17.31 4.29
N VAL A 554 -22.11 17.45 4.24
CA VAL A 554 -21.20 16.46 3.64
C VAL A 554 -21.35 15.05 4.24
N PRO A 555 -21.30 14.83 5.58
CA PRO A 555 -21.51 13.50 6.17
C PRO A 555 -22.89 12.90 5.89
N GLN A 556 -23.91 13.76 5.74
CA GLN A 556 -25.28 13.32 5.42
C GLN A 556 -25.36 12.81 3.99
N LEU A 557 -24.80 13.55 3.03
CA LEU A 557 -24.73 13.16 1.62
C LEU A 557 -23.91 11.88 1.43
N GLN A 558 -22.81 11.72 2.17
CA GLN A 558 -22.00 10.49 2.19
C GLN A 558 -22.76 9.26 2.71
N THR A 559 -23.82 9.45 3.50
CA THR A 559 -24.65 8.34 3.98
C THR A 559 -25.80 8.03 3.01
N LEU A 560 -26.31 9.04 2.31
CA LEU A 560 -27.50 8.92 1.45
C LEU A 560 -27.20 8.49 0.01
N LEU A 561 -26.08 8.94 -0.56
CA LEU A 561 -25.81 8.77 -1.99
C LEU A 561 -24.85 7.62 -2.26
N SER A 562 -24.84 7.07 -3.47
CA SER A 562 -23.73 6.23 -3.93
C SER A 562 -22.53 7.10 -4.32
N GLN A 563 -21.34 6.51 -4.45
CA GLN A 563 -20.13 7.24 -4.84
C GLN A 563 -20.33 7.99 -6.16
N LYS A 564 -20.90 7.33 -7.18
CA LYS A 564 -21.20 7.92 -8.50
C LYS A 564 -22.15 9.12 -8.39
N ALA A 565 -23.22 8.99 -7.58
CA ALA A 565 -24.17 10.08 -7.37
C ALA A 565 -23.54 11.26 -6.59
N LEU A 566 -22.63 10.96 -5.65
CA LEU A 566 -21.88 11.93 -4.88
C LEU A 566 -20.89 12.71 -5.76
N GLU A 567 -20.18 12.04 -6.66
CA GLU A 567 -19.30 12.64 -7.67
C GLU A 567 -20.06 13.58 -8.59
N GLN A 568 -21.21 13.12 -9.10
CA GLN A 568 -22.06 13.93 -9.98
C GLN A 568 -22.58 15.18 -9.27
N LEU A 569 -23.11 15.03 -8.05
CA LEU A 569 -23.61 16.16 -7.26
C LEU A 569 -22.48 17.14 -6.90
N SER A 570 -21.31 16.63 -6.48
CA SER A 570 -20.15 17.46 -6.17
C SER A 570 -19.77 18.34 -7.36
N LYS A 571 -19.69 17.72 -8.55
CA LYS A 571 -19.36 18.44 -9.78
C LYS A 571 -20.40 19.51 -10.09
N GLU A 572 -21.69 19.19 -10.03
CA GLU A 572 -22.77 20.14 -10.30
C GLU A 572 -22.73 21.36 -9.35
N LEU A 573 -22.48 21.13 -8.06
CA LEU A 573 -22.38 22.20 -7.07
C LEU A 573 -21.14 23.07 -7.30
N VAL A 574 -19.98 22.47 -7.60
CA VAL A 574 -18.76 23.22 -7.90
C VAL A 574 -18.91 24.02 -9.20
N ASP A 575 -19.48 23.44 -10.25
CA ASP A 575 -19.75 24.14 -11.52
C ASP A 575 -20.69 25.34 -11.30
N THR A 576 -21.72 25.18 -10.47
CA THR A 576 -22.65 26.27 -10.11
C THR A 576 -21.95 27.41 -9.35
N LEU A 577 -21.03 27.08 -8.44
CA LEU A 577 -20.24 28.08 -7.72
C LEU A 577 -19.25 28.78 -8.65
N SER A 578 -18.55 28.05 -9.51
CA SER A 578 -17.63 28.61 -10.51
C SER A 578 -18.34 29.58 -11.46
N ALA A 579 -19.52 29.20 -11.97
CA ALA A 579 -20.32 30.06 -12.83
C ALA A 579 -20.73 31.39 -12.16
N LYS A 580 -20.91 31.40 -10.84
CA LYS A 580 -21.16 32.65 -10.08
C LYS A 580 -19.92 33.53 -9.98
N ILE A 581 -18.74 32.94 -9.80
CA ILE A 581 -17.46 33.67 -9.80
C ILE A 581 -17.27 34.35 -11.16
N ASP A 582 -17.50 33.61 -12.24
CA ASP A 582 -17.41 34.16 -13.60
C ASP A 582 -18.42 35.27 -13.85
N LYS A 583 -19.66 35.13 -13.35
CA LYS A 583 -20.67 36.21 -13.47
C LYS A 583 -20.29 37.46 -12.67
N ALA A 584 -19.71 37.30 -11.48
CA ALA A 584 -19.31 38.43 -10.63
C ALA A 584 -18.09 39.19 -11.18
N THR A 585 -17.16 38.48 -11.82
CA THR A 585 -15.94 39.05 -12.42
C THR A 585 -16.13 39.47 -13.89
N GLY A 586 -17.21 39.01 -14.54
CA GLY A 586 -17.42 39.13 -15.99
C GLY A 586 -17.45 40.56 -16.54
N SER A 587 -18.04 41.52 -15.84
CA SER A 587 -18.07 42.92 -16.32
C SER A 587 -16.68 43.57 -16.27
N MET A 588 -15.96 43.40 -15.15
CA MET A 588 -14.59 43.94 -15.01
C MET A 588 -13.59 43.24 -15.93
N ARG A 589 -13.79 41.94 -16.18
CA ARG A 589 -13.01 41.16 -17.16
C ARG A 589 -13.28 41.69 -18.58
N SER A 590 -14.54 41.96 -18.92
CA SER A 590 -14.90 42.54 -20.24
C SER A 590 -14.36 43.96 -20.40
N ASP A 591 -14.46 44.80 -19.37
CA ASP A 591 -13.93 46.18 -19.37
C ASP A 591 -12.40 46.22 -19.43
N TYR A 592 -11.72 45.25 -18.80
CA TYR A 592 -10.27 45.08 -18.88
C TYR A 592 -9.85 44.60 -20.27
N ILE A 593 -10.49 43.56 -20.81
CA ILE A 593 -10.23 43.03 -22.15
C ILE A 593 -10.47 44.11 -23.21
N GLN A 594 -11.56 44.87 -23.11
CA GLN A 594 -11.86 45.97 -24.03
C GLN A 594 -10.79 47.05 -23.95
N PHE A 595 -10.44 47.52 -22.74
CA PHE A 595 -9.37 48.50 -22.56
C PHE A 595 -8.03 48.03 -23.16
N ILE A 596 -7.67 46.76 -22.92
CA ILE A 596 -6.45 46.16 -23.47
C ILE A 596 -6.50 46.04 -25.00
N SER A 597 -7.65 45.64 -25.56
CA SER A 597 -7.76 45.33 -26.99
C SER A 597 -7.91 46.56 -27.87
N THR A 598 -8.45 47.67 -27.33
CA THR A 598 -8.78 48.86 -28.14
C THR A 598 -8.10 50.15 -27.69
N GLU A 599 -7.66 50.26 -26.43
CA GLU A 599 -7.23 51.55 -25.83
C GLU A 599 -5.82 51.54 -25.24
N PHE A 600 -5.21 50.37 -25.05
CA PHE A 600 -3.91 50.24 -24.39
C PHE A 600 -2.74 50.60 -25.32
N ASN A 601 -1.87 51.51 -24.87
CA ASN A 601 -0.63 51.89 -25.57
C ASN A 601 0.56 51.78 -24.62
N ILE A 602 1.48 50.87 -24.94
CA ILE A 602 2.67 50.58 -24.12
C ILE A 602 3.62 51.77 -23.96
N ASN A 603 3.58 52.73 -24.91
CA ASN A 603 4.44 53.92 -24.89
C ASN A 603 3.83 55.08 -24.08
N ASP A 604 2.59 54.94 -23.61
CA ASP A 604 1.92 55.94 -22.78
C ASP A 604 1.91 55.53 -21.30
N LYS A 605 2.56 56.34 -20.47
CA LYS A 605 2.68 56.13 -19.02
C LYS A 605 1.31 56.11 -18.32
N GLU A 606 0.35 56.88 -18.82
CA GLU A 606 -0.99 56.98 -18.23
C GLU A 606 -1.84 55.75 -18.58
N SER A 607 -1.74 55.27 -19.82
CA SER A 607 -2.32 53.99 -20.27
C SER A 607 -1.77 52.79 -19.47
N VAL A 608 -0.47 52.76 -19.16
CA VAL A 608 0.16 51.74 -18.30
C VAL A 608 -0.35 51.80 -16.85
N LEU A 609 -0.48 53.00 -16.27
CA LEU A 609 -1.06 53.17 -14.93
C LEU A 609 -2.53 52.72 -14.87
N ASN A 610 -3.33 53.07 -15.89
CA ASN A 610 -4.74 52.67 -15.95
C ASN A 610 -4.91 51.16 -16.17
N LYS A 611 -4.04 50.52 -16.97
CA LYS A 611 -3.94 49.06 -17.08
C LYS A 611 -3.71 48.43 -15.71
N ASN A 612 -2.69 48.89 -14.98
CA ASN A 612 -2.33 48.33 -13.67
C ASN A 612 -3.43 48.54 -12.63
N ARG A 613 -4.13 49.67 -12.68
CA ARG A 613 -5.29 49.93 -11.81
C ARG A 613 -6.46 48.99 -12.10
N LYS A 614 -6.87 48.88 -13.37
CA LYS A 614 -7.98 47.97 -13.78
C LYS A 614 -7.66 46.52 -13.47
N LEU A 615 -6.41 46.10 -13.69
CA LEU A 615 -5.93 44.76 -13.32
C LEU A 615 -5.92 44.57 -11.80
N GLY A 616 -5.45 45.56 -11.03
CA GLY A 616 -5.45 45.53 -9.57
C GLY A 616 -6.85 45.42 -8.97
N GLU A 617 -7.84 46.09 -9.57
CA GLU A 617 -9.25 46.02 -9.19
C GLU A 617 -9.85 44.65 -9.51
N LEU A 618 -9.59 44.10 -10.70
CA LEU A 618 -10.00 42.75 -11.10
C LEU A 618 -9.41 41.68 -10.17
N ARG A 619 -8.11 41.79 -9.85
CA ARG A 619 -7.38 40.92 -8.91
C ARG A 619 -7.98 40.97 -7.52
N LYS A 620 -8.26 42.18 -7.02
CA LYS A 620 -8.86 42.37 -5.69
C LYS A 620 -10.22 41.66 -5.62
N LEU A 621 -11.08 41.85 -6.61
CA LEU A 621 -12.40 41.22 -6.64
C LEU A 621 -12.33 39.69 -6.81
N SER A 622 -11.45 39.20 -7.70
CA SER A 622 -11.22 37.77 -7.90
C SER A 622 -10.73 37.09 -6.61
N LYS A 623 -9.72 37.69 -5.96
CA LYS A 623 -9.17 37.19 -4.69
C LYS A 623 -10.16 37.24 -3.54
N GLU A 624 -10.96 38.31 -3.43
CA GLU A 624 -12.04 38.42 -2.43
C GLU A 624 -13.12 37.35 -2.65
N THR A 625 -13.50 37.11 -3.91
CA THR A 625 -14.51 36.11 -4.28
C THR A 625 -14.02 34.68 -4.08
N GLN A 626 -12.77 34.40 -4.46
CA GLN A 626 -12.14 33.08 -4.30
C GLN A 626 -11.82 32.78 -2.83
N ALA A 627 -11.42 33.78 -2.04
CA ALA A 627 -11.28 33.63 -0.59
C ALA A 627 -12.64 33.37 0.10
N ALA A 628 -13.73 33.93 -0.44
CA ALA A 628 -15.07 33.71 0.09
C ALA A 628 -15.61 32.29 -0.20
N LEU A 629 -15.33 31.73 -1.38
CA LEU A 629 -15.89 30.44 -1.83
C LEU A 629 -14.93 29.25 -1.72
N GLY A 630 -13.62 29.49 -1.61
CA GLY A 630 -12.58 28.44 -1.54
C GLY A 630 -12.82 27.39 -0.45
N PRO A 631 -13.16 27.77 0.81
CA PRO A 631 -13.47 26.80 1.86
C PRO A 631 -14.68 25.91 1.54
N VAL A 632 -15.69 26.46 0.86
CA VAL A 632 -16.90 25.73 0.45
C VAL A 632 -16.59 24.74 -0.68
N ILE A 633 -15.88 25.19 -1.72
CA ILE A 633 -15.45 24.34 -2.84
C ILE A 633 -14.55 23.20 -2.34
N SER A 634 -13.64 23.49 -1.41
CA SER A 634 -12.78 22.47 -0.80
C SER A 634 -13.59 21.42 -0.03
N SER A 635 -14.57 21.85 0.79
CA SER A 635 -15.44 20.94 1.54
C SER A 635 -16.24 19.99 0.63
N LEU A 636 -16.80 20.52 -0.47
CA LEU A 636 -17.53 19.74 -1.48
C LEU A 636 -16.59 18.80 -2.27
N SER A 637 -15.41 19.28 -2.66
CA SER A 637 -14.43 18.46 -3.40
C SER A 637 -13.89 17.30 -2.56
N ASN A 638 -13.78 17.49 -1.24
CA ASN A 638 -13.31 16.45 -0.31
C ASN A 638 -14.41 15.46 0.13
N MET A 639 -15.65 15.64 -0.36
CA MET A 639 -16.82 14.81 -0.04
C MET A 639 -16.65 13.34 -0.45
N LEU A 640 -15.76 13.01 -1.39
CA LEU A 640 -15.54 11.64 -1.87
C LEU A 640 -14.67 10.77 -0.94
N SER A 641 -13.92 11.37 -0.02
CA SER A 641 -12.85 10.68 0.73
C SER A 641 -13.30 9.66 1.79
N SER A 642 -14.60 9.50 2.04
CA SER A 642 -15.10 8.83 3.26
C SER A 642 -16.01 7.61 3.05
N GLN A 643 -16.29 7.19 1.81
CA GLN A 643 -17.49 6.38 1.56
C GLN A 643 -17.32 4.85 1.54
N THR A 644 -16.12 4.28 1.34
CA THR A 644 -16.07 2.88 0.83
C THR A 644 -15.01 1.93 1.41
N THR A 645 -14.34 2.24 2.53
CA THR A 645 -13.34 1.31 3.11
C THR A 645 -13.63 0.93 4.56
N SER A 646 -13.54 -0.38 4.86
CA SER A 646 -13.75 -0.95 6.20
C SER A 646 -12.69 -0.50 7.22
N LYS A 647 -11.51 -0.06 6.74
CA LYS A 647 -10.42 0.59 7.48
C LYS A 647 -9.85 1.74 6.64
N ARG A 648 -9.65 2.93 7.25
CA ARG A 648 -9.19 4.16 6.58
C ARG A 648 -7.68 4.19 6.26
N THR A 649 -6.87 3.31 6.85
CA THR A 649 -5.39 3.48 6.86
C THR A 649 -4.62 3.08 5.60
N HIS A 650 -5.13 2.20 4.73
CA HIS A 650 -4.29 1.62 3.67
C HIS A 650 -4.65 2.04 2.25
N ASP A 651 -5.91 2.43 2.04
CA ASP A 651 -6.35 3.04 0.79
C ASP A 651 -6.07 4.55 0.76
N MET A 652 -5.94 5.20 1.93
CA MET A 652 -5.79 6.65 2.02
C MET A 652 -4.49 7.20 1.42
N LYS A 653 -3.33 6.52 1.40
CA LYS A 653 -2.14 7.12 0.73
C LYS A 653 -2.25 7.08 -0.79
N ARG A 654 -2.92 6.07 -1.34
CA ARG A 654 -3.16 5.91 -2.78
C ARG A 654 -4.40 6.69 -3.22
N LEU A 655 -5.48 6.65 -2.45
CA LEU A 655 -6.69 7.46 -2.61
C LEU A 655 -6.42 8.93 -2.31
N VAL A 656 -5.72 9.36 -1.25
CA VAL A 656 -5.32 10.77 -1.10
C VAL A 656 -4.44 11.19 -2.25
N ARG A 657 -3.56 10.33 -2.77
CA ARG A 657 -2.82 10.65 -3.99
C ARG A 657 -3.75 10.72 -5.21
N GLN A 658 -4.69 9.79 -5.40
CA GLN A 658 -5.64 9.78 -6.51
C GLN A 658 -6.65 10.93 -6.43
N THR A 659 -7.16 11.25 -5.25
CA THR A 659 -8.02 12.37 -4.88
C THR A 659 -7.25 13.69 -4.98
N GLN A 660 -5.99 13.78 -4.54
CA GLN A 660 -5.17 14.98 -4.75
C GLN A 660 -4.84 15.17 -6.23
N ILE A 661 -4.56 14.08 -6.97
CA ILE A 661 -4.40 14.12 -8.42
C ILE A 661 -5.72 14.53 -9.09
N HIS A 662 -6.87 14.01 -8.65
CA HIS A 662 -8.19 14.32 -9.19
C HIS A 662 -8.60 15.77 -8.87
N ASN A 663 -8.43 16.21 -7.62
CA ASN A 663 -8.66 17.59 -7.19
C ASN A 663 -7.76 18.57 -7.97
N ASN A 664 -6.47 18.22 -8.16
CA ASN A 664 -5.57 19.03 -8.98
C ASN A 664 -6.00 19.03 -10.47
N LEU A 665 -6.49 17.89 -11.00
CA LEU A 665 -7.02 17.79 -12.37
C LEU A 665 -8.29 18.65 -12.55
N GLU A 666 -9.26 18.55 -11.64
CA GLU A 666 -10.50 19.35 -11.70
C GLU A 666 -10.22 20.84 -11.49
N ALA A 667 -9.40 21.22 -10.51
CA ALA A 667 -9.00 22.61 -10.30
C ALA A 667 -8.29 23.21 -11.53
N THR A 668 -7.51 22.40 -12.26
CA THR A 668 -6.85 22.84 -13.50
C THR A 668 -7.83 22.94 -14.67
N LYS A 669 -8.83 22.05 -14.76
CA LYS A 669 -9.89 22.15 -15.78
C LYS A 669 -10.73 23.42 -15.64
N SER A 670 -10.94 23.89 -14.41
CA SER A 670 -11.63 25.16 -14.11
C SER A 670 -10.71 26.38 -14.10
N MET A 671 -9.45 26.26 -14.53
CA MET A 671 -8.48 27.35 -14.45
C MET A 671 -8.77 28.42 -15.50
N THR A 672 -8.65 29.70 -15.10
CA THR A 672 -8.75 30.88 -15.97
C THR A 672 -7.36 31.50 -16.19
N PHE A 673 -7.23 32.42 -17.16
CA PHE A 673 -5.97 33.15 -17.38
C PHE A 673 -5.55 33.96 -16.14
N ASP A 674 -6.51 34.52 -15.39
CA ASP A 674 -6.25 35.24 -14.14
C ASP A 674 -5.58 34.32 -13.11
N ASN A 675 -6.10 33.11 -12.93
CA ASN A 675 -5.53 32.12 -12.02
C ASN A 675 -4.12 31.68 -12.46
N MET A 676 -3.87 31.58 -13.77
CA MET A 676 -2.55 31.26 -14.31
C MET A 676 -1.54 32.38 -14.06
N ILE A 677 -1.91 33.63 -14.31
CA ILE A 677 -1.07 34.81 -14.05
C ILE A 677 -0.70 34.88 -12.56
N ASP A 678 -1.68 34.73 -11.65
CA ASP A 678 -1.43 34.75 -10.20
C ASP A 678 -0.48 33.63 -9.76
N LEU A 679 -0.56 32.47 -10.41
CA LEU A 679 0.28 31.32 -10.12
C LEU A 679 1.72 31.53 -10.59
N LEU A 680 1.91 32.16 -11.75
CA LEU A 680 3.22 32.55 -12.29
C LEU A 680 3.86 33.66 -11.44
N GLU A 681 3.12 34.73 -11.14
CA GLU A 681 3.61 35.84 -10.32
C GLU A 681 4.04 35.39 -8.92
N LYS A 682 3.33 34.41 -8.32
CA LYS A 682 3.63 33.95 -6.96
C LYS A 682 4.81 32.97 -6.88
N ASN A 683 4.99 32.10 -7.87
CA ASN A 683 5.88 30.95 -7.76
C ASN A 683 7.00 30.90 -8.83
N ALA A 684 6.92 31.74 -9.86
CA ALA A 684 7.88 31.89 -10.94
C ALA A 684 8.03 33.38 -11.29
N GLU A 685 8.23 34.23 -10.30
CA GLU A 685 8.29 35.68 -10.43
C GLU A 685 9.49 36.09 -11.29
N GLU A 686 10.69 35.62 -10.93
CA GLU A 686 11.93 36.14 -11.51
C GLU A 686 12.26 35.52 -12.88
N MET A 687 12.26 34.19 -12.98
CA MET A 687 12.60 33.50 -14.23
C MET A 687 11.40 33.24 -15.14
N GLY A 688 10.18 33.27 -14.59
CA GLY A 688 8.93 33.10 -15.32
C GLY A 688 8.90 31.87 -16.20
N MET A 689 8.94 32.08 -17.52
CA MET A 689 8.76 31.04 -18.53
C MET A 689 9.85 31.09 -19.59
N MET A 690 10.50 29.95 -19.82
CA MET A 690 11.35 29.75 -20.99
C MET A 690 10.50 29.53 -22.23
N LEU A 691 10.82 30.21 -23.33
CA LEU A 691 10.10 30.08 -24.59
C LEU A 691 10.90 29.26 -25.59
N VAL A 692 10.21 28.38 -26.31
CA VAL A 692 10.82 27.53 -27.34
C VAL A 692 9.92 27.50 -28.57
N ASN A 693 10.47 27.84 -29.73
CA ASN A 693 9.76 27.80 -31.00
C ASN A 693 9.45 26.34 -31.38
N ILE A 694 8.24 26.07 -31.88
CA ILE A 694 7.80 24.77 -32.37
C ILE A 694 7.70 24.82 -33.88
N GLU A 695 8.54 24.02 -34.53
CA GLU A 695 8.58 23.91 -35.99
C GLU A 695 7.41 23.04 -36.45
N THR A 696 6.43 23.64 -37.15
CA THR A 696 5.14 23.03 -37.52
C THR A 696 5.29 21.65 -38.17
N TYR A 697 6.02 21.56 -39.28
CA TYR A 697 6.14 20.30 -40.03
C TYR A 697 6.91 19.21 -39.27
N PRO A 698 8.07 19.48 -38.65
CA PRO A 698 8.73 18.51 -37.77
C PRO A 698 7.86 18.06 -36.59
N TYR A 699 7.07 18.95 -36.01
CA TYR A 699 6.15 18.65 -34.91
C TYR A 699 5.01 17.73 -35.36
N GLU A 700 4.35 18.00 -36.48
CA GLU A 700 3.31 17.12 -37.05
C GLU A 700 3.85 15.72 -37.37
N ARG A 701 5.06 15.65 -37.95
CA ARG A 701 5.76 14.39 -38.19
C ARG A 701 6.08 13.65 -36.89
N LEU A 702 6.40 14.36 -35.81
CA LEU A 702 6.63 13.78 -34.49
C LEU A 702 5.33 13.16 -33.95
N LEU A 703 4.20 13.86 -34.08
CA LEU A 703 2.87 13.37 -33.64
C LEU A 703 2.51 12.04 -34.32
N SER A 704 2.77 11.90 -35.62
CA SER A 704 2.52 10.65 -36.37
C SER A 704 3.29 9.42 -35.85
N LYS A 705 4.33 9.63 -35.02
CA LYS A 705 5.23 8.57 -34.53
C LYS A 705 5.12 8.29 -33.04
N LEU A 706 4.17 8.91 -32.34
CA LEU A 706 4.04 8.78 -30.88
C LEU A 706 3.76 7.35 -30.39
N GLY A 707 3.21 6.47 -31.24
CA GLY A 707 3.02 5.04 -30.93
C GLY A 707 4.30 4.18 -30.98
N SER A 708 5.47 4.75 -31.28
CA SER A 708 6.75 4.02 -31.43
C SER A 708 7.67 4.14 -30.21
N ARG A 709 8.49 3.10 -29.95
CA ARG A 709 9.23 2.89 -28.67
C ARG A 709 10.42 3.83 -28.37
N ALA A 710 10.59 4.95 -29.09
CA ALA A 710 11.49 6.05 -28.71
C ALA A 710 11.11 7.35 -29.45
N ILE A 711 10.79 8.41 -28.72
CA ILE A 711 10.35 9.71 -29.27
C ILE A 711 11.50 10.72 -29.19
N ASN A 712 11.92 11.25 -30.33
CA ASN A 712 12.95 12.30 -30.42
C ASN A 712 12.35 13.61 -30.94
N ALA A 713 12.34 14.64 -30.09
CA ALA A 713 11.78 15.95 -30.40
C ALA A 713 12.81 17.01 -30.81
N MET A 714 14.10 16.65 -30.97
CA MET A 714 15.20 17.61 -31.23
C MET A 714 15.00 18.50 -32.47
N HIS A 715 14.27 18.02 -33.47
CA HIS A 715 13.96 18.77 -34.70
C HIS A 715 12.61 19.50 -34.64
N ALA A 716 11.79 19.23 -33.63
CA ALA A 716 10.48 19.84 -33.46
C ALA A 716 10.54 21.16 -32.68
N CYS A 717 11.67 21.47 -32.03
CA CYS A 717 11.81 22.66 -31.20
C CYS A 717 13.14 23.39 -31.44
N GLU A 718 13.11 24.73 -31.41
CA GLU A 718 14.27 25.60 -31.60
C GLU A 718 14.22 26.79 -30.62
N LEU A 719 15.37 27.27 -30.15
CA LEU A 719 15.41 28.46 -29.29
C LEU A 719 15.20 29.73 -30.13
N ASP A 720 14.49 30.71 -29.56
CA ASP A 720 14.45 32.04 -30.16
C ASP A 720 15.72 32.82 -29.78
N PRO A 721 16.49 33.34 -30.76
CA PRO A 721 17.73 34.05 -30.48
C PRO A 721 17.51 35.43 -29.84
N ARG A 722 16.28 35.94 -29.81
CA ARG A 722 15.94 37.28 -29.28
C ARG A 722 15.22 37.21 -27.94
N ILE A 723 14.36 36.21 -27.74
CA ILE A 723 13.52 36.08 -26.54
C ILE A 723 13.65 34.66 -25.98
N LEU A 724 14.55 34.48 -25.01
CA LEU A 724 14.79 33.19 -24.38
C LEU A 724 13.76 32.87 -23.28
N HIS A 725 13.37 33.89 -22.51
CA HIS A 725 12.40 33.76 -21.42
C HIS A 725 11.64 35.07 -21.22
N LEU A 726 10.52 34.98 -20.50
CA LEU A 726 9.72 36.10 -19.99
C LEU A 726 9.57 35.91 -18.48
N ASP A 727 9.55 36.99 -17.71
CA ASP A 727 9.24 36.91 -16.28
C ASP A 727 7.78 36.46 -16.05
N GLY A 728 7.45 36.06 -14.82
CA GLY A 728 6.17 35.38 -14.54
C GLY A 728 4.93 36.22 -14.88
N PHE A 729 5.01 37.53 -14.63
CA PHE A 729 3.90 38.44 -14.85
C PHE A 729 3.73 38.79 -16.33
N ASP A 730 4.82 39.14 -17.02
CA ASP A 730 4.80 39.46 -18.44
C ASP A 730 4.41 38.23 -19.28
N ALA A 731 4.88 37.04 -18.91
CA ALA A 731 4.52 35.80 -19.60
C ALA A 731 3.01 35.52 -19.53
N GLY A 732 2.41 35.67 -18.35
CA GLY A 732 0.98 35.43 -18.17
C GLY A 732 0.10 36.39 -18.98
N ILE A 733 0.48 37.67 -19.06
CA ILE A 733 -0.24 38.67 -19.86
C ILE A 733 -0.07 38.42 -21.36
N ILE A 734 1.18 38.19 -21.82
CA ILE A 734 1.47 38.00 -23.23
C ILE A 734 0.79 36.74 -23.76
N ILE A 735 0.78 35.65 -22.98
CA ILE A 735 0.07 34.42 -23.37
C ILE A 735 -1.43 34.71 -23.54
N GLN A 736 -2.07 35.40 -22.59
CA GLN A 736 -3.51 35.70 -22.68
C GLN A 736 -3.85 36.56 -23.91
N GLN A 737 -3.08 37.63 -24.15
CA GLN A 737 -3.35 38.59 -25.23
C GLN A 737 -3.12 38.00 -26.62
N SER A 738 -2.17 37.07 -26.74
CA SER A 738 -1.72 36.56 -28.02
C SER A 738 -2.55 35.39 -28.56
N GLN A 739 -3.48 34.83 -27.77
CA GLN A 739 -4.29 33.68 -28.22
C GLN A 739 -5.25 34.01 -29.37
N THR A 740 -5.74 35.25 -29.46
CA THR A 740 -6.72 35.64 -30.49
C THR A 740 -6.14 35.66 -31.89
N GLU A 741 -4.83 35.83 -32.01
CA GLU A 741 -4.09 35.91 -33.28
C GLU A 741 -3.18 34.69 -33.49
N HIS A 742 -3.33 33.64 -32.67
CA HIS A 742 -2.49 32.46 -32.76
C HIS A 742 -2.91 31.59 -33.96
N ASP A 743 -1.98 31.37 -34.89
CA ASP A 743 -2.19 30.60 -36.12
C ASP A 743 -1.20 29.42 -36.30
N GLY A 744 -0.54 29.02 -35.21
CA GLY A 744 0.44 27.95 -35.21
C GLY A 744 -0.10 26.54 -34.83
N PRO A 745 0.76 25.50 -34.85
CA PRO A 745 0.34 24.11 -34.61
C PRO A 745 -0.25 23.85 -33.22
N LEU A 746 0.10 24.67 -32.22
CA LEU A 746 -0.33 24.53 -30.82
C LEU A 746 -1.57 25.35 -30.44
N VAL A 747 -2.26 25.95 -31.41
CA VAL A 747 -3.52 26.65 -31.17
C VAL A 747 -4.51 25.73 -30.48
N SER A 748 -5.18 26.25 -29.44
CA SER A 748 -6.17 25.50 -28.67
C SER A 748 -7.44 25.24 -29.47
N GLN A 749 -7.88 23.99 -29.55
CA GLN A 749 -9.19 23.62 -30.10
C GLN A 749 -10.37 24.16 -29.27
N ASN A 750 -10.16 24.49 -28.00
CA ASN A 750 -11.20 25.04 -27.12
C ASN A 750 -11.43 26.55 -27.34
N GLY A 751 -10.68 27.19 -28.23
CA GLY A 751 -10.75 28.62 -28.51
C GLY A 751 -9.83 29.48 -27.64
N PRO A 752 -9.77 30.80 -27.91
CA PRO A 752 -8.76 31.72 -27.38
C PRO A 752 -8.93 32.06 -25.89
N ASN A 753 -10.09 31.75 -25.29
CA ASN A 753 -10.38 31.99 -23.88
C ASN A 753 -9.92 30.85 -22.95
N HIS A 754 -9.42 29.74 -23.51
CA HIS A 754 -8.92 28.60 -22.75
C HIS A 754 -7.44 28.78 -22.41
N PRO A 755 -7.03 28.74 -21.12
CA PRO A 755 -5.63 28.85 -20.76
C PRO A 755 -4.76 27.74 -21.35
N VAL A 756 -3.69 28.13 -22.02
CA VAL A 756 -2.70 27.23 -22.62
C VAL A 756 -1.28 27.74 -22.39
N LEU A 757 -0.30 26.83 -22.43
CA LEU A 757 1.12 27.15 -22.29
C LEU A 757 1.81 27.26 -23.65
N ALA A 758 1.11 27.91 -24.58
CA ALA A 758 1.59 28.18 -25.93
C ALA A 758 1.17 29.59 -26.36
N LEU A 759 1.94 30.19 -27.24
CA LEU A 759 1.69 31.52 -27.81
C LEU A 759 2.17 31.55 -29.27
N PRO A 760 1.76 32.51 -30.10
CA PRO A 760 2.36 32.73 -31.42
C PRO A 760 3.83 33.14 -31.31
N TYR A 761 4.54 33.09 -32.45
CA TYR A 761 5.89 33.66 -32.53
C TYR A 761 5.87 35.15 -32.19
N LEU A 762 6.63 35.52 -31.16
CA LEU A 762 6.78 36.92 -30.75
C LEU A 762 7.68 37.73 -31.70
N SER A 763 8.48 37.06 -32.54
CA SER A 763 9.39 37.71 -33.47
C SER A 763 8.78 37.84 -34.87
N SER A 764 8.58 39.08 -35.33
CA SER A 764 7.98 39.40 -36.64
C SER A 764 8.73 38.84 -37.86
N GLY A 765 9.98 38.38 -37.68
CA GLY A 765 10.83 37.85 -38.75
C GLY A 765 10.64 36.35 -39.07
N ARG A 766 9.92 35.59 -38.23
CA ARG A 766 9.73 34.12 -38.40
C ARG A 766 8.40 33.73 -39.05
N GLY A 767 7.50 34.69 -39.31
CA GLY A 767 6.17 34.42 -39.84
C GLY A 767 5.23 33.84 -38.78
N SER A 768 4.29 32.99 -39.20
CA SER A 768 3.29 32.33 -38.35
C SER A 768 3.81 31.04 -37.71
N GLY A 769 3.36 30.73 -36.49
CA GLY A 769 3.79 29.53 -35.77
C GLY A 769 3.48 29.54 -34.28
N SER A 770 4.02 28.58 -33.53
CA SER A 770 3.79 28.46 -32.08
C SER A 770 5.09 28.43 -31.30
N MET A 771 5.12 29.11 -30.17
CA MET A 771 6.09 28.90 -29.11
C MET A 771 5.44 28.09 -28.00
N LEU A 772 6.20 27.16 -27.41
CA LEU A 772 5.86 26.44 -26.19
C LEU A 772 6.53 27.14 -24.99
N ALA A 773 5.81 27.28 -23.89
CA ALA A 773 6.29 28.01 -22.71
C ALA A 773 6.50 27.06 -21.50
N TRP A 774 7.75 26.90 -21.08
CA TRP A 774 8.14 26.09 -19.92
C TRP A 774 8.33 26.97 -18.69
N VAL A 775 7.49 26.80 -17.67
CA VAL A 775 7.62 27.60 -16.43
C VAL A 775 8.86 27.19 -15.64
N CYS A 776 9.66 28.15 -15.22
CA CYS A 776 10.85 27.95 -14.41
C CYS A 776 10.56 28.40 -12.97
N TRP A 777 10.07 27.49 -12.13
CA TRP A 777 9.74 27.80 -10.73
C TRP A 777 10.94 28.32 -9.95
N ASP A 778 10.77 29.41 -9.23
CA ASP A 778 11.85 30.04 -8.47
C ASP A 778 12.42 29.09 -7.42
N GLU A 779 11.59 28.23 -6.85
CA GLU A 779 12.03 27.21 -5.88
C GLU A 779 12.96 26.15 -6.49
N PHE A 780 12.89 25.90 -7.80
CA PHE A 780 13.82 25.00 -8.50
C PHE A 780 15.05 25.76 -8.98
N VAL A 781 14.88 26.97 -9.48
CA VAL A 781 15.97 27.87 -9.88
C VAL A 781 16.92 28.12 -8.70
N ASN A 782 16.36 28.41 -7.53
CA ASN A 782 17.09 28.76 -6.31
C ASN A 782 17.48 27.55 -5.46
N LEU A 783 17.23 26.33 -5.96
CA LEU A 783 17.56 25.11 -5.25
C LEU A 783 19.08 24.92 -5.17
N LYS A 784 19.63 24.83 -3.96
CA LYS A 784 21.06 24.60 -3.74
C LYS A 784 21.49 23.18 -4.09
N SER A 785 20.64 22.21 -3.76
CA SER A 785 20.95 20.80 -3.94
C SER A 785 19.69 19.98 -4.24
N PRO A 786 19.70 19.13 -5.28
CA PRO A 786 18.55 18.32 -5.65
C PRO A 786 18.38 17.07 -4.77
N TYR A 787 19.36 16.74 -3.91
CA TYR A 787 19.39 15.46 -3.19
C TYR A 787 18.54 15.39 -1.93
N GLN A 788 18.09 16.54 -1.44
CA GLN A 788 17.23 16.66 -0.25
C GLN A 788 15.75 16.79 -0.61
N VAL A 789 15.45 16.99 -1.90
CA VAL A 789 14.09 17.16 -2.39
C VAL A 789 13.40 15.80 -2.51
N ARG A 790 12.22 15.69 -1.91
CA ARG A 790 11.34 14.54 -2.11
C ARG A 790 10.54 14.72 -3.39
N TRP A 791 11.17 14.45 -4.54
CA TRP A 791 10.61 14.67 -5.88
C TRP A 791 9.22 14.03 -6.09
N MET A 792 8.98 12.87 -5.48
CA MET A 792 7.69 12.17 -5.52
C MET A 792 6.56 12.91 -4.78
N GLU A 793 6.89 13.65 -3.72
CA GLU A 793 5.92 14.49 -2.99
C GLU A 793 5.75 15.83 -3.73
N LYS A 794 6.87 16.41 -4.18
CA LYS A 794 6.96 17.69 -4.90
C LYS A 794 6.06 17.74 -6.14
N CYS A 795 5.94 16.64 -6.88
CA CYS A 795 5.11 16.58 -8.09
C CYS A 795 3.59 16.72 -7.86
N ASN A 796 3.12 16.63 -6.60
CA ASN A 796 1.72 16.75 -6.21
C ASN A 796 1.38 18.13 -5.59
N GLU A 797 2.37 19.01 -5.44
CA GLU A 797 2.11 20.39 -5.01
C GLU A 797 1.21 21.09 -6.05
N PRO A 798 0.18 21.85 -5.62
CA PRO A 798 -0.86 22.33 -6.51
C PRO A 798 -0.36 23.12 -7.72
N HIS A 799 0.60 24.03 -7.54
CA HIS A 799 1.12 24.88 -8.62
C HIS A 799 1.98 24.09 -9.62
N ILE A 800 2.82 23.17 -9.15
CA ILE A 800 3.61 22.27 -10.00
C ILE A 800 2.70 21.31 -10.78
N ALA A 801 1.68 20.76 -10.12
CA ALA A 801 0.74 19.83 -10.74
C ALA A 801 -0.10 20.52 -11.82
N ALA A 802 -0.59 21.74 -11.55
CA ALA A 802 -1.39 22.54 -12.48
C ALA A 802 -0.68 22.78 -13.81
N LEU A 803 0.59 23.20 -13.77
CA LEU A 803 1.41 23.40 -14.97
C LEU A 803 1.51 22.13 -15.81
N ARG A 804 1.88 21.00 -15.19
CA ARG A 804 2.04 19.74 -15.91
C ARG A 804 0.74 19.32 -16.59
N ILE A 805 -0.39 19.48 -15.89
CA ILE A 805 -1.72 19.15 -16.43
C ILE A 805 -2.06 20.08 -17.59
N MET A 806 -1.85 21.39 -17.44
CA MET A 806 -2.09 22.38 -18.49
C MET A 806 -1.18 22.18 -19.71
N MET A 807 0.07 21.78 -19.50
CA MET A 807 1.01 21.47 -20.59
C MET A 807 0.54 20.25 -21.38
N ARG A 808 0.11 19.19 -20.69
CA ARG A 808 -0.46 18.01 -21.36
C ARG A 808 -1.75 18.36 -22.09
N ASP A 809 -2.59 19.24 -21.53
CA ASP A 809 -3.79 19.72 -22.19
C ASP A 809 -3.47 20.58 -23.43
N THR A 810 -2.47 21.45 -23.33
CA THR A 810 -1.95 22.29 -24.44
C THR A 810 -1.51 21.41 -25.61
N LEU A 811 -0.75 20.34 -25.34
CA LEU A 811 -0.28 19.43 -26.39
C LEU A 811 -1.39 18.53 -26.95
N ALA A 812 -2.29 18.04 -26.11
CA ALA A 812 -3.37 17.14 -26.54
C ALA A 812 -4.47 17.87 -27.32
N ARG A 813 -4.82 19.09 -26.92
CA ARG A 813 -5.86 19.91 -27.55
C ARG A 813 -5.33 20.90 -28.58
N ALA A 814 -4.07 20.79 -28.96
CA ALA A 814 -3.51 21.52 -30.09
C ALA A 814 -4.25 21.15 -31.39
N VAL A 815 -4.46 22.10 -32.30
CA VAL A 815 -5.06 21.85 -33.62
C VAL A 815 -4.31 20.74 -34.37
N ALA A 816 -2.98 20.75 -34.35
CA ALA A 816 -2.15 19.71 -34.98
C ALA A 816 -2.35 18.31 -34.39
N SER A 817 -2.83 18.20 -33.14
CA SER A 817 -3.09 16.93 -32.46
C SER A 817 -4.49 16.36 -32.75
N ARG A 818 -5.37 17.11 -33.41
CA ARG A 818 -6.77 16.75 -33.67
C ARG A 818 -6.92 15.41 -34.39
N GLU A 819 -6.08 15.15 -35.39
CA GLU A 819 -6.16 13.96 -36.23
C GLU A 819 -5.78 12.67 -35.49
N TYR A 820 -5.04 12.78 -34.38
CA TYR A 820 -4.53 11.65 -33.62
C TYR A 820 -5.37 11.29 -32.38
N ASN A 821 -6.29 12.18 -31.97
CA ASN A 821 -7.25 11.97 -30.88
C ASN A 821 -6.63 11.48 -29.55
N PHE A 822 -5.44 11.98 -29.20
CA PHE A 822 -4.82 11.67 -27.91
C PHE A 822 -5.46 12.48 -26.78
N GLY A 823 -5.85 11.81 -25.70
CA GLY A 823 -6.31 12.49 -24.48
C GLY A 823 -5.16 13.08 -23.67
N SER A 824 -5.38 14.17 -22.94
CA SER A 824 -4.38 14.83 -22.08
C SER A 824 -3.76 13.88 -21.03
N GLY A 825 -4.48 12.84 -20.61
CA GLY A 825 -4.02 11.81 -19.67
C GLY A 825 -3.21 10.66 -20.30
N SER A 826 -3.08 10.60 -21.62
CA SER A 826 -2.44 9.49 -22.34
C SER A 826 -0.92 9.43 -22.09
N PRO A 827 -0.31 8.23 -21.94
CA PRO A 827 1.15 8.08 -21.83
C PRO A 827 1.92 8.72 -22.99
N GLU A 828 1.36 8.66 -24.20
CA GLU A 828 1.92 9.23 -25.43
C GLU A 828 2.16 10.74 -25.30
N ILE A 829 1.17 11.48 -24.78
CA ILE A 829 1.31 12.92 -24.51
C ILE A 829 2.31 13.19 -23.37
N GLY A 830 2.37 12.31 -22.37
CA GLY A 830 3.39 12.37 -21.33
C GLY A 830 4.80 12.22 -21.88
N HIS A 831 5.01 11.28 -22.80
CA HIS A 831 6.28 11.08 -23.48
C HIS A 831 6.62 12.23 -24.43
N LEU A 832 5.66 12.72 -25.23
CA LEU A 832 5.83 13.92 -26.07
C LEU A 832 6.30 15.12 -25.26
N MET A 833 5.60 15.42 -24.16
CA MET A 833 5.96 16.51 -23.24
C MET A 833 7.39 16.34 -22.72
N SER A 834 7.77 15.15 -22.28
CA SER A 834 9.12 14.90 -21.77
C SER A 834 10.19 15.01 -22.85
N SER A 835 9.93 14.52 -24.06
CA SER A 835 10.87 14.60 -25.19
C SER A 835 11.07 16.05 -25.64
N LEU A 836 10.00 16.85 -25.70
CA LEU A 836 10.08 18.30 -25.99
C LEU A 836 10.87 19.04 -24.90
N LEU A 837 10.65 18.72 -23.63
CA LEU A 837 11.38 19.32 -22.51
C LEU A 837 12.87 18.98 -22.58
N MET A 838 13.23 17.70 -22.74
CA MET A 838 14.64 17.28 -22.86
C MET A 838 15.30 17.89 -24.10
N ALA A 839 14.59 17.98 -25.23
CA ALA A 839 15.10 18.65 -26.42
C ALA A 839 15.35 20.15 -26.19
N SER A 840 14.43 20.82 -25.49
CA SER A 840 14.57 22.22 -25.09
C SER A 840 15.80 22.42 -24.20
N MET A 841 16.01 21.52 -23.23
CA MET A 841 17.20 21.51 -22.37
C MET A 841 18.49 21.29 -23.18
N SER A 842 18.50 20.35 -24.13
CA SER A 842 19.67 20.10 -24.98
C SER A 842 20.04 21.32 -25.84
N LYS A 843 19.05 22.04 -26.37
CA LYS A 843 19.29 23.29 -27.11
C LYS A 843 19.84 24.39 -26.20
N LEU A 844 19.31 24.51 -24.99
CA LEU A 844 19.77 25.46 -23.97
C LEU A 844 21.22 25.16 -23.54
N ALA A 845 21.56 23.89 -23.32
CA ALA A 845 22.93 23.47 -23.05
C ALA A 845 23.88 23.81 -24.21
N GLY A 846 23.42 23.67 -25.45
CA GLY A 846 24.17 24.02 -26.67
C GLY A 846 24.51 25.50 -26.82
N MET A 847 23.88 26.40 -26.06
CA MET A 847 24.27 27.83 -26.01
C MET A 847 25.61 28.04 -25.29
N ARG A 848 26.13 27.03 -24.58
CA ARG A 848 27.41 27.08 -23.87
C ARG A 848 28.45 26.19 -24.53
N THR A 849 29.69 26.67 -24.58
CA THR A 849 30.85 25.90 -25.02
C THR A 849 31.38 24.96 -23.92
N THR A 850 31.14 25.28 -22.64
CA THR A 850 31.55 24.49 -21.47
C THR A 850 30.48 24.48 -20.37
N ALA A 851 30.45 23.40 -19.58
CA ALA A 851 29.55 23.27 -18.43
C ALA A 851 29.92 24.26 -17.31
N PRO A 852 28.94 24.79 -16.55
CA PRO A 852 29.19 25.66 -15.40
C PRO A 852 29.96 24.93 -14.29
N VAL A 853 30.64 25.73 -13.46
CA VAL A 853 31.24 25.25 -12.21
C VAL A 853 30.11 24.91 -11.21
N VAL A 854 30.41 24.04 -10.25
CA VAL A 854 29.46 23.74 -9.15
C VAL A 854 29.28 25.00 -8.29
N LEU A 855 28.03 25.43 -8.12
CA LEU A 855 27.66 26.67 -7.43
C LEU A 855 26.42 26.43 -6.55
N ASP A 856 26.36 27.07 -5.38
CA ASP A 856 25.16 27.00 -4.53
C ASP A 856 23.98 27.77 -5.13
N THR A 857 24.25 28.96 -5.69
CA THR A 857 23.25 29.83 -6.34
C THR A 857 23.62 30.01 -7.81
N ALA A 858 22.66 29.84 -8.72
CA ALA A 858 22.87 30.09 -10.14
C ALA A 858 22.67 31.57 -10.45
N GLU A 859 23.70 32.22 -10.98
CA GLU A 859 23.66 33.64 -11.36
C GLU A 859 23.37 33.83 -12.86
N ASP A 860 23.88 32.92 -13.71
CA ASP A 860 23.71 33.04 -15.16
C ASP A 860 22.36 32.48 -15.64
N THR A 861 21.75 33.17 -16.60
CA THR A 861 20.40 32.87 -17.13
C THR A 861 20.28 31.42 -17.62
N VAL A 862 21.29 30.89 -18.32
CA VAL A 862 21.25 29.54 -18.88
C VAL A 862 21.21 28.48 -17.77
N THR A 863 22.07 28.61 -16.75
CA THR A 863 22.06 27.70 -15.58
C THR A 863 20.77 27.83 -14.78
N ARG A 864 20.25 29.05 -14.58
CA ARG A 864 18.98 29.31 -13.88
C ARG A 864 17.81 28.61 -14.59
N LEU A 865 17.69 28.78 -15.90
CA LEU A 865 16.71 28.08 -16.73
C LEU A 865 16.91 26.57 -16.66
N MET A 866 18.14 26.08 -16.78
CA MET A 866 18.44 24.64 -16.69
C MET A 866 17.97 24.03 -15.36
N ARG A 867 18.17 24.73 -14.22
CA ARG A 867 17.67 24.30 -12.91
C ARG A 867 16.14 24.23 -12.86
N GLY A 868 15.46 25.25 -13.38
CA GLY A 868 13.99 25.29 -13.48
C GLY A 868 13.45 24.12 -14.31
N LEU A 869 14.02 23.89 -15.50
CA LEU A 869 13.64 22.79 -16.39
C LEU A 869 13.95 21.41 -15.78
N PHE A 870 15.07 21.24 -15.09
CA PHE A 870 15.38 19.99 -14.40
C PHE A 870 14.37 19.67 -13.30
N GLY A 871 13.92 20.67 -12.55
CA GLY A 871 12.87 20.49 -11.55
C GLY A 871 11.54 20.03 -12.18
N ASN A 872 11.18 20.59 -13.33
CA ASN A 872 10.04 20.11 -14.12
C ASN A 872 10.26 18.68 -14.62
N LEU A 873 11.44 18.36 -15.14
CA LEU A 873 11.76 17.02 -15.63
C LEU A 873 11.61 15.97 -14.52
N MET A 874 12.09 16.27 -13.31
CA MET A 874 11.99 15.35 -12.17
C MET A 874 10.56 15.20 -11.65
N THR A 875 9.79 16.28 -11.60
CA THR A 875 8.39 16.23 -11.18
C THR A 875 7.50 15.57 -12.23
N ILE A 876 7.82 15.69 -13.52
CA ILE A 876 7.19 14.91 -14.60
C ILE A 876 7.52 13.43 -14.44
N ALA A 877 8.81 13.08 -14.26
CA ALA A 877 9.25 11.70 -14.09
C ALA A 877 8.54 11.01 -12.91
N GLY A 878 8.37 11.71 -11.78
CA GLY A 878 7.70 11.20 -10.58
C GLY A 878 6.17 11.24 -10.59
N SER A 879 5.55 11.91 -11.57
CA SER A 879 4.10 12.13 -11.62
C SER A 879 3.28 10.91 -12.01
N GLY A 880 1.97 10.94 -11.69
CA GLY A 880 1.02 9.85 -11.98
C GLY A 880 0.94 8.80 -10.88
N VAL A 881 -0.07 7.92 -10.94
CA VAL A 881 -0.20 6.79 -9.99
C VAL A 881 1.02 5.87 -10.07
N ARG A 882 1.59 5.73 -11.28
CA ARG A 882 2.92 5.17 -11.54
C ARG A 882 3.81 6.26 -12.13
N PRO A 883 5.05 6.44 -11.63
CA PRO A 883 6.03 7.36 -12.24
C PRO A 883 6.24 7.08 -13.72
N LEU A 884 6.36 8.13 -14.54
CA LEU A 884 6.71 8.04 -15.96
C LEU A 884 8.13 7.51 -16.18
N SER A 885 9.04 7.78 -15.25
CA SER A 885 10.41 7.25 -15.27
C SER A 885 10.96 7.18 -13.85
N MET A 886 11.80 6.20 -13.58
CA MET A 886 12.49 6.05 -12.29
C MET A 886 13.79 6.87 -12.21
N VAL A 887 14.10 7.66 -13.24
CA VAL A 887 15.33 8.48 -13.30
C VAL A 887 15.47 9.45 -12.12
N TRP A 888 14.37 9.86 -11.48
CA TRP A 888 14.40 10.69 -10.26
C TRP A 888 15.15 10.02 -9.10
N GLN A 889 15.28 8.68 -9.08
CA GLN A 889 16.09 7.96 -8.09
C GLN A 889 17.57 8.34 -8.13
N MET A 890 18.07 8.87 -9.26
CA MET A 890 19.43 9.39 -9.40
C MET A 890 19.73 10.58 -8.48
N PHE A 891 18.69 11.19 -7.92
CA PHE A 891 18.78 12.38 -7.09
C PHE A 891 18.49 12.07 -5.60
N GLY A 892 18.69 10.84 -5.14
CA GLY A 892 18.67 10.53 -3.70
C GLY A 892 20.07 10.28 -3.11
N LEU A 893 20.19 10.46 -1.79
CA LEU A 893 21.44 10.22 -1.05
C LEU A 893 21.75 8.73 -0.90
N GLU A 894 20.71 7.92 -0.63
CA GLU A 894 20.78 6.46 -0.44
C GLU A 894 19.72 5.73 -1.26
N SER A 895 19.58 6.09 -2.54
CA SER A 895 18.57 5.50 -3.41
C SER A 895 18.80 4.02 -3.68
N GLN A 896 17.71 3.26 -3.71
CA GLN A 896 17.66 1.96 -4.35
C GLN A 896 17.25 2.15 -5.80
N TYR A 897 18.14 1.82 -6.74
CA TYR A 897 17.90 2.07 -8.16
C TYR A 897 17.15 0.92 -8.82
N ASP A 898 16.08 1.19 -9.54
CA ASP A 898 15.50 0.23 -10.46
C ASP A 898 16.22 0.29 -11.81
N VAL A 899 16.52 -0.88 -12.39
CA VAL A 899 17.25 -0.96 -13.67
C VAL A 899 16.22 -0.77 -14.79
N PRO A 900 16.41 0.21 -15.70
CA PRO A 900 15.54 0.40 -16.86
C PRO A 900 15.44 -0.87 -17.72
N THR A 901 14.26 -1.09 -18.30
CA THR A 901 13.99 -2.33 -19.07
C THR A 901 13.67 -2.07 -20.54
N SER A 902 13.35 -0.83 -20.92
CA SER A 902 13.04 -0.44 -22.28
C SER A 902 13.98 0.63 -22.83
N ALA A 903 14.12 0.71 -24.15
CA ALA A 903 14.90 1.77 -24.80
C ALA A 903 14.36 3.17 -24.50
N ALA A 904 13.04 3.33 -24.42
CA ALA A 904 12.40 4.60 -24.04
C ALA A 904 12.79 5.05 -22.64
N ASP A 905 12.89 4.13 -21.68
CA ASP A 905 13.33 4.47 -20.32
C ASP A 905 14.79 4.92 -20.30
N TRP A 906 15.65 4.27 -21.10
CA TRP A 906 17.07 4.62 -21.19
C TRP A 906 17.32 6.02 -21.73
N VAL A 907 16.47 6.53 -22.64
CA VAL A 907 16.54 7.92 -23.15
C VAL A 907 16.51 8.94 -22.01
N TRP A 908 15.73 8.70 -20.95
CA TRP A 908 15.71 9.58 -19.78
C TRP A 908 17.06 9.63 -19.08
N TYR A 909 17.67 8.48 -18.84
CA TYR A 909 18.94 8.39 -18.14
C TYR A 909 20.08 8.98 -18.98
N GLU A 910 20.07 8.75 -20.29
CA GLU A 910 21.02 9.34 -21.23
C GLU A 910 20.98 10.87 -21.18
N ASN A 911 19.80 11.46 -21.41
CA ASN A 911 19.63 12.92 -21.40
C ASN A 911 19.91 13.52 -20.02
N VAL A 912 19.46 12.88 -18.93
CA VAL A 912 19.72 13.39 -17.58
C VAL A 912 21.21 13.38 -17.27
N VAL A 913 21.95 12.33 -17.63
CA VAL A 913 23.41 12.29 -17.38
C VAL A 913 24.16 13.30 -18.23
N GLU A 914 23.75 13.50 -19.49
CA GLU A 914 24.35 14.46 -20.40
C GLU A 914 24.08 15.92 -19.98
N LEU A 915 22.86 16.22 -19.54
CA LEU A 915 22.43 17.60 -19.26
C LEU A 915 22.68 18.04 -17.81
N TYR A 916 22.80 17.12 -16.86
CA TYR A 916 22.98 17.44 -15.44
C TYR A 916 24.15 18.40 -15.15
N PRO A 917 25.33 18.31 -15.81
CA PRO A 917 26.42 19.27 -15.62
C PRO A 917 26.01 20.74 -15.84
N TYR A 918 25.03 21.00 -16.70
CA TYR A 918 24.57 22.36 -17.01
C TYR A 918 23.69 23.00 -15.94
N THR A 919 23.37 22.26 -14.87
CA THR A 919 22.63 22.78 -13.69
C THR A 919 23.54 23.52 -12.69
N GLY A 920 24.86 23.30 -12.76
CA GLY A 920 25.81 23.77 -11.74
C GLY A 920 25.59 23.12 -10.36
N TRP A 921 24.80 22.05 -10.24
CA TRP A 921 24.63 21.30 -8.99
C TRP A 921 25.80 20.34 -8.71
N PRO A 922 25.92 19.80 -7.48
CA PRO A 922 27.05 18.94 -7.12
C PRO A 922 27.13 17.66 -7.99
N LEU A 923 28.24 17.52 -8.74
CA LEU A 923 28.47 16.41 -9.68
C LEU A 923 28.93 15.11 -9.01
N ARG A 924 29.70 15.22 -7.92
CA ARG A 924 30.31 14.05 -7.26
C ARG A 924 29.27 13.03 -6.79
N GLN A 925 28.19 13.50 -6.17
CA GLN A 925 27.11 12.62 -5.71
C GLN A 925 26.36 12.00 -6.90
N PHE A 926 26.11 12.78 -7.95
CA PHE A 926 25.44 12.30 -9.16
C PHE A 926 26.26 11.22 -9.86
N HIS A 927 27.56 11.43 -10.09
CA HIS A 927 28.45 10.43 -10.69
C HIS A 927 28.56 9.17 -9.82
N ASN A 928 28.60 9.30 -8.49
CA ASN A 928 28.54 8.13 -7.59
C ASN A 928 27.22 7.37 -7.74
N ASN A 929 26.09 8.06 -7.95
CA ASN A 929 24.80 7.43 -8.20
C ASN A 929 24.76 6.71 -9.57
N VAL A 930 25.36 7.30 -10.62
CA VAL A 930 25.52 6.66 -11.95
C VAL A 930 26.39 5.40 -11.84
N ALA A 931 27.51 5.49 -11.12
CA ALA A 931 28.40 4.35 -10.88
C ALA A 931 27.68 3.22 -10.10
N LYS A 932 26.87 3.55 -9.08
CA LYS A 932 26.07 2.55 -8.34
C LYS A 932 24.99 1.89 -9.20
N LEU A 933 24.38 2.62 -10.13
CA LEU A 933 23.44 2.05 -11.09
C LEU A 933 24.16 1.03 -12.00
N LEU A 934 25.32 1.39 -12.54
CA LEU A 934 26.16 0.47 -13.31
C LEU A 934 26.65 -0.73 -12.48
N ASP A 935 27.02 -0.52 -11.21
CA ASP A 935 27.38 -1.60 -10.29
C ASP A 935 26.23 -2.63 -10.22
N LYS A 936 24.99 -2.16 -10.02
CA LYS A 936 23.80 -3.01 -9.98
C LYS A 936 23.58 -3.77 -11.30
N ILE A 937 23.81 -3.13 -12.45
CA ILE A 937 23.65 -3.74 -13.77
C ILE A 937 24.68 -4.86 -13.99
N ILE A 938 25.96 -4.60 -13.72
CA ILE A 938 27.03 -5.59 -13.88
C ILE A 938 26.78 -6.81 -12.97
N LEU A 939 26.35 -6.58 -11.72
CA LEU A 939 26.01 -7.65 -10.79
C LEU A 939 24.78 -8.46 -11.23
N ARG A 940 23.79 -7.80 -11.84
CA ARG A 940 22.61 -8.48 -12.40
C ARG A 940 22.98 -9.44 -13.53
N VAL A 941 23.94 -9.07 -14.38
CA VAL A 941 24.43 -9.96 -15.46
C VAL A 941 24.99 -11.26 -14.89
N ILE A 942 25.80 -11.17 -13.83
CA ILE A 942 26.42 -12.35 -13.22
C ILE A 942 25.36 -13.21 -12.52
N THR A 943 24.54 -12.59 -11.66
CA THR A 943 23.53 -13.32 -10.87
C THR A 943 22.47 -13.99 -11.73
N LYS A 944 22.10 -13.40 -12.88
CA LYS A 944 21.13 -14.00 -13.83
C LYS A 944 21.68 -15.22 -14.57
N ASN A 945 22.99 -15.28 -14.79
CA ASN A 945 23.65 -16.37 -15.53
C ASN A 945 24.25 -17.44 -14.62
N GLU A 946 24.09 -17.31 -13.31
CA GLU A 946 24.54 -18.26 -12.30
C GLU A 946 23.54 -19.41 -12.10
N ASN A 947 24.03 -20.65 -12.09
CA ASN A 947 23.19 -21.82 -11.81
C ASN A 947 22.93 -21.91 -10.29
N THR A 948 21.78 -21.35 -9.87
CA THR A 948 21.43 -21.19 -8.45
C THR A 948 21.32 -22.50 -7.67
N ASP A 949 21.12 -23.64 -8.33
CA ASP A 949 21.02 -24.95 -7.67
C ASP A 949 22.38 -25.50 -7.25
N ASN A 950 23.42 -25.37 -8.10
CA ASN A 950 24.81 -25.71 -7.73
C ASN A 950 25.40 -24.74 -6.71
N ILE A 951 24.98 -23.47 -6.70
CA ILE A 951 25.44 -22.46 -5.74
C ILE A 951 24.91 -22.73 -4.33
N LYS A 952 23.70 -23.30 -4.19
CA LYS A 952 23.18 -23.73 -2.88
C LYS A 952 23.97 -24.91 -2.31
N VAL A 953 24.42 -25.83 -3.17
CA VAL A 953 25.28 -26.96 -2.79
C VAL A 953 26.69 -26.47 -2.41
N ASN A 954 27.29 -25.57 -3.20
CA ASN A 954 28.58 -24.96 -2.86
C ASN A 954 28.51 -24.03 -1.64
N ARG A 955 27.39 -23.34 -1.37
CA ARG A 955 27.26 -22.56 -0.13
C ARG A 955 27.34 -23.40 1.13
N VAL A 956 26.86 -24.64 1.09
CA VAL A 956 26.98 -25.57 2.23
C VAL A 956 28.44 -26.01 2.37
N ALA A 957 29.13 -26.29 1.26
CA ALA A 957 30.56 -26.62 1.26
C ALA A 957 31.45 -25.44 1.68
N ASP A 958 31.21 -24.24 1.17
CA ASP A 958 31.89 -22.98 1.52
C ASP A 958 31.62 -22.58 2.96
N MET A 959 30.37 -22.78 3.44
CA MET A 959 30.03 -22.56 4.85
C MET A 959 30.69 -23.60 5.75
N ALA A 960 30.80 -24.86 5.30
CA ALA A 960 31.52 -25.91 6.02
C ALA A 960 33.03 -25.63 6.07
N HIS A 961 33.63 -25.21 4.95
CA HIS A 961 35.02 -24.79 4.87
C HIS A 961 35.28 -23.53 5.71
N PHE A 962 34.38 -22.53 5.66
CA PHE A 962 34.43 -21.37 6.53
C PHE A 962 34.35 -21.75 8.02
N CYS A 963 33.46 -22.67 8.38
CA CYS A 963 33.36 -23.17 9.75
C CYS A 963 34.65 -23.90 10.16
N LYS A 964 35.26 -24.70 9.26
CA LYS A 964 36.54 -25.37 9.48
C LYS A 964 37.66 -24.38 9.76
N LEU A 965 37.89 -23.41 8.86
CA LEU A 965 38.92 -22.37 9.03
C LEU A 965 38.69 -21.54 10.29
N ARG A 966 37.42 -21.22 10.58
CA ARG A 966 37.05 -20.47 11.78
C ARG A 966 37.31 -21.26 13.06
N ASN A 967 37.12 -22.57 13.06
CA ASN A 967 37.37 -23.43 14.22
C ASN A 967 38.87 -23.57 14.50
N ILE A 968 39.71 -23.70 13.47
CA ILE A 968 41.18 -23.67 13.61
C ILE A 968 41.63 -22.38 14.30
N GLN A 969 41.13 -21.23 13.84
CA GLN A 969 41.45 -19.94 14.47
C GLN A 969 40.98 -19.89 15.95
N LEU A 970 39.80 -20.43 16.25
CA LEU A 970 39.26 -20.44 17.61
C LEU A 970 40.04 -21.36 18.55
N GLU A 971 40.64 -22.42 18.03
CA GLU A 971 41.55 -23.30 18.76
C GLU A 971 42.81 -22.56 19.18
N HIS A 972 43.50 -21.88 18.24
CA HIS A 972 44.65 -21.05 18.58
C HIS A 972 44.27 -19.92 19.55
N CYS A 973 43.10 -19.28 19.38
CA CYS A 973 42.60 -18.31 20.34
C CYS A 973 42.42 -18.94 21.73
N ARG A 974 41.85 -20.15 21.84
CA ARG A 974 41.65 -20.85 23.12
C ARG A 974 42.98 -21.14 23.81
N THR A 975 43.98 -21.57 23.06
CA THR A 975 45.34 -21.87 23.55
C THR A 975 46.03 -20.59 24.03
N LEU A 976 46.05 -19.54 23.19
CA LEU A 976 46.54 -18.21 23.57
C LEU A 976 45.89 -17.72 24.86
N MET A 977 44.56 -17.75 24.92
CA MET A 977 43.81 -17.30 26.09
C MET A 977 44.12 -18.09 27.36
N THR A 978 44.34 -19.40 27.26
CA THR A 978 44.64 -20.26 28.42
C THR A 978 46.06 -20.06 28.94
N ILE A 979 47.04 -19.88 28.03
CA ILE A 979 48.42 -19.58 28.42
C ILE A 979 48.51 -18.18 29.01
N PHE A 980 47.87 -17.20 28.36
CA PHE A 980 47.78 -15.83 28.89
C PHE A 980 47.07 -15.79 30.25
N GLN A 981 46.02 -16.60 30.44
CA GLN A 981 45.35 -16.75 31.73
C GLN A 981 46.32 -17.16 32.84
N ARG A 982 47.08 -18.23 32.61
CA ARG A 982 48.01 -18.80 33.60
C ARG A 982 49.22 -17.89 33.82
N MET A 983 49.66 -17.20 32.77
CA MET A 983 50.70 -16.15 32.83
C MET A 983 50.27 -14.98 33.72
N LEU A 984 48.98 -14.59 33.68
CA LEU A 984 48.46 -13.46 34.45
C LEU A 984 48.14 -13.78 35.93
N THR A 985 48.03 -15.06 36.31
CA THR A 985 47.67 -15.49 37.68
C THR A 985 48.83 -16.02 38.50
N SER A 986 50.04 -16.13 37.93
CA SER A 986 51.20 -16.72 38.59
C SER A 986 52.32 -15.68 38.74
N ASP A 987 52.65 -15.30 39.98
CA ASP A 987 53.56 -14.19 40.31
C ASP A 987 55.06 -14.46 40.04
N LYS A 988 55.41 -15.52 39.31
CA LYS A 988 56.80 -15.98 39.11
C LYS A 988 57.15 -16.44 37.68
N LEU A 989 56.41 -15.98 36.66
CA LEU A 989 56.62 -16.41 35.29
C LEU A 989 57.35 -15.34 34.44
N ASP A 990 58.33 -15.79 33.64
CA ASP A 990 59.07 -14.96 32.69
C ASP A 990 58.19 -14.68 31.46
N VAL A 991 57.49 -13.54 31.52
CA VAL A 991 56.52 -13.09 30.49
C VAL A 991 57.17 -12.95 29.11
N PRO A 992 58.33 -12.29 28.94
CA PRO A 992 59.03 -12.27 27.66
C PRO A 992 59.35 -13.66 27.12
N ALA A 993 59.89 -14.57 27.94
CA ALA A 993 60.25 -15.91 27.48
C ALA A 993 59.03 -16.75 27.07
N ILE A 994 57.91 -16.63 27.78
CA ILE A 994 56.64 -17.29 27.41
C ILE A 994 56.08 -16.71 26.11
N ALA A 995 56.09 -15.38 25.96
CA ALA A 995 55.59 -14.71 24.76
C ALA A 995 56.44 -15.04 23.51
N THR A 996 57.76 -15.16 23.65
CA THR A 996 58.63 -15.62 22.55
C THR A 996 58.28 -17.05 22.13
N ARG A 997 58.18 -18.00 23.07
CA ARG A 997 57.78 -19.38 22.76
C ARG A 997 56.40 -19.46 22.10
N LEU A 998 55.45 -18.63 22.54
CA LEU A 998 54.12 -18.53 21.91
C LEU A 998 54.18 -18.08 20.45
N LEU A 999 55.05 -17.12 20.10
CA LEU A 999 55.20 -16.66 18.72
C LEU A 999 55.87 -17.71 17.84
N ASP A 1000 56.83 -18.45 18.41
CA ASP A 1000 57.54 -19.50 17.68
C ASP A 1000 56.64 -20.71 17.38
N ASN A 1001 55.58 -20.93 18.17
CA ASN A 1001 54.71 -22.11 18.07
C ASN A 1001 53.27 -21.82 17.63
N ILE A 1002 52.90 -20.55 17.39
CA ILE A 1002 51.56 -20.17 16.91
C ILE A 1002 51.70 -19.44 15.59
N PRO A 1003 50.92 -19.80 14.56
CA PRO A 1003 51.01 -19.16 13.26
C PRO A 1003 50.74 -17.65 13.36
N GLY A 1004 51.69 -16.85 12.85
CA GLY A 1004 51.59 -15.38 12.81
C GLY A 1004 50.47 -14.88 11.88
N GLN A 1005 50.07 -15.69 10.90
CA GLN A 1005 48.92 -15.46 10.04
C GLN A 1005 48.16 -16.76 9.78
N LEU A 1006 46.84 -16.67 9.67
CA LEU A 1006 45.96 -17.77 9.28
C LEU A 1006 45.25 -17.42 7.97
N GLU A 1007 44.94 -18.43 7.17
CA GLU A 1007 44.18 -18.30 5.90
C GLU A 1007 42.91 -17.43 6.06
N LYS A 1008 42.27 -17.54 7.24
CA LYS A 1008 41.22 -16.60 7.65
C LYS A 1008 41.38 -16.22 9.12
N GLN A 1009 41.72 -14.96 9.36
CA GLN A 1009 41.86 -14.40 10.70
C GLN A 1009 40.92 -13.24 10.97
N THR A 1010 40.40 -13.15 12.19
CA THR A 1010 39.67 -11.96 12.64
C THR A 1010 40.63 -10.90 13.15
N SER A 1011 40.24 -9.62 13.05
CA SER A 1011 40.97 -8.50 13.66
C SER A 1011 41.32 -8.70 15.14
N GLY A 1012 40.50 -9.44 15.90
CA GLY A 1012 40.82 -9.82 17.29
C GLY A 1012 42.05 -10.73 17.41
N PHE A 1013 42.22 -11.70 16.51
CA PHE A 1013 43.37 -12.61 16.51
C PHE A 1013 44.64 -11.88 16.08
N THR A 1014 44.57 -11.06 15.04
CA THR A 1014 45.70 -10.21 14.63
C THR A 1014 46.17 -9.31 15.78
N LYS A 1015 45.25 -8.67 16.49
CA LYS A 1015 45.58 -7.87 17.68
C LYS A 1015 46.14 -8.72 18.83
N MET A 1016 45.65 -9.95 19.00
CA MET A 1016 46.18 -10.87 19.99
C MET A 1016 47.65 -11.21 19.70
N ILE A 1017 48.00 -11.53 18.46
CA ILE A 1017 49.38 -11.83 18.03
C ILE A 1017 50.28 -10.60 18.18
N GLN A 1018 49.85 -9.43 17.69
CA GLN A 1018 50.56 -8.16 17.87
C GLN A 1018 50.84 -7.85 19.34
N TYR A 1019 49.92 -8.24 20.23
CA TYR A 1019 50.13 -8.06 21.65
C TYR A 1019 51.16 -9.05 22.23
N VAL A 1020 51.17 -10.30 21.77
CA VAL A 1020 52.23 -11.27 22.14
C VAL A 1020 53.61 -10.78 21.64
N GLU A 1021 53.70 -10.24 20.42
CA GLU A 1021 54.93 -9.62 19.89
C GLU A 1021 55.43 -8.44 20.73
N HIS A 1022 54.51 -7.63 21.24
CA HIS A 1022 54.85 -6.54 22.15
C HIS A 1022 55.41 -7.06 23.48
N LEU A 1023 54.83 -8.13 24.03
CA LEU A 1023 55.30 -8.73 25.28
C LEU A 1023 56.62 -9.50 25.14
N SER A 1024 56.86 -10.19 24.03
CA SER A 1024 58.13 -10.91 23.78
C SER A 1024 59.33 -9.95 23.74
N LYS A 1025 59.11 -8.71 23.28
CA LYS A 1025 60.11 -7.63 23.28
C LYS A 1025 60.31 -6.95 24.64
N GLY A 1026 59.73 -7.49 25.72
CA GLY A 1026 59.80 -6.90 27.07
C GLY A 1026 58.83 -5.74 27.30
N GLY A 1027 57.84 -5.57 26.43
CA GLY A 1027 56.85 -4.51 26.53
C GLY A 1027 55.94 -4.66 27.76
N ALA A 1028 55.57 -3.52 28.38
CA ALA A 1028 54.64 -3.52 29.51
C ALA A 1028 53.20 -3.88 29.09
N ARG A 1029 52.41 -4.38 30.05
CA ARG A 1029 51.01 -4.75 29.85
C ARG A 1029 50.14 -3.55 29.44
N ARG A 1030 49.17 -3.75 28.53
CA ARG A 1030 48.30 -2.69 27.99
C ARG A 1030 46.81 -3.02 28.20
N PRO A 1031 46.08 -2.17 28.96
CA PRO A 1031 44.65 -2.41 29.24
C PRO A 1031 43.75 -2.52 27.99
N ALA A 1032 44.12 -1.83 26.90
CA ALA A 1032 43.37 -1.87 25.64
C ALA A 1032 43.46 -3.25 24.96
N ASP A 1033 44.62 -3.91 25.05
CA ASP A 1033 44.85 -5.23 24.47
C ASP A 1033 44.27 -6.34 25.36
N ASP A 1034 44.35 -6.19 26.68
CA ASP A 1034 43.64 -7.03 27.64
C ASP A 1034 42.13 -7.06 27.37
N LEU A 1035 41.54 -5.92 27.02
CA LEU A 1035 40.12 -5.82 26.65
C LEU A 1035 39.78 -6.61 25.39
N VAL A 1036 40.71 -6.71 24.42
CA VAL A 1036 40.53 -7.55 23.23
C VAL A 1036 40.47 -9.02 23.63
N TYR A 1037 41.41 -9.49 24.46
CA TYR A 1037 41.43 -10.87 24.97
C TYR A 1037 40.16 -11.19 25.77
N ALA A 1038 39.81 -10.36 26.75
CA ALA A 1038 38.61 -10.56 27.57
C ALA A 1038 37.32 -10.56 26.72
N SER A 1039 37.24 -9.71 25.70
CA SER A 1039 36.09 -9.67 24.78
C SER A 1039 35.99 -10.90 23.88
N VAL A 1040 37.12 -11.47 23.45
CA VAL A 1040 37.14 -12.75 22.71
C VAL A 1040 36.69 -13.88 23.62
N TYR A 1041 37.16 -13.90 24.88
CA TYR A 1041 36.77 -14.87 25.89
C TYR A 1041 35.25 -14.90 26.14
N THR A 1042 34.65 -13.74 26.46
CA THR A 1042 33.22 -13.67 26.76
C THR A 1042 32.36 -14.06 25.56
N LYS A 1043 32.83 -13.80 24.34
CA LYS A 1043 32.13 -14.16 23.10
C LYS A 1043 32.24 -15.64 22.72
N ARG A 1044 33.31 -16.35 23.11
CA ARG A 1044 33.63 -17.68 22.55
C ARG A 1044 33.72 -18.82 23.57
N SER A 1045 34.10 -18.55 24.81
CA SER A 1045 34.22 -19.58 25.87
C SER A 1045 32.88 -20.19 26.31
N ALA A 1046 31.75 -19.54 25.98
CA ALA A 1046 30.42 -19.86 26.51
C ALA A 1046 30.38 -19.90 28.06
N SER A 1047 31.23 -19.10 28.71
CA SER A 1047 31.38 -19.06 30.16
C SER A 1047 30.10 -18.70 30.92
N PHE A 1048 29.13 -18.06 30.27
CA PHE A 1048 27.81 -17.74 30.86
C PHE A 1048 26.72 -18.75 30.50
N LYS A 1049 26.98 -19.75 29.65
CA LYS A 1049 25.94 -20.67 29.12
C LYS A 1049 25.15 -21.36 30.22
N LYS A 1050 25.81 -21.95 31.22
CA LYS A 1050 25.15 -22.67 32.32
C LYS A 1050 24.22 -21.73 33.12
N LEU A 1051 24.72 -20.56 33.49
CA LEU A 1051 23.96 -19.55 34.26
C LEU A 1051 22.78 -19.00 33.46
N LYS A 1052 23.00 -18.60 32.19
CA LYS A 1052 21.93 -18.12 31.31
C LYS A 1052 20.87 -19.17 31.00
N THR A 1053 21.27 -20.44 30.91
CA THR A 1053 20.33 -21.56 30.75
C THR A 1053 19.53 -21.79 32.03
N ALA A 1054 20.14 -21.64 33.21
CA ALA A 1054 19.44 -21.72 34.49
C ALA A 1054 18.39 -20.61 34.62
N VAL A 1055 18.75 -19.35 34.29
CA VAL A 1055 17.79 -18.23 34.26
C VAL A 1055 16.63 -18.54 33.32
N ALA A 1056 16.90 -18.95 32.08
CA ALA A 1056 15.85 -19.25 31.10
C ALA A 1056 14.91 -20.37 31.57
N LYS A 1057 15.44 -21.43 32.19
CA LYS A 1057 14.63 -22.51 32.76
C LYS A 1057 13.79 -22.04 33.96
N ALA A 1058 14.35 -21.19 34.82
CA ALA A 1058 13.65 -20.60 35.95
C ALA A 1058 12.51 -19.68 35.48
N CYS A 1059 12.77 -18.80 34.50
CA CYS A 1059 11.74 -17.96 33.88
C CYS A 1059 10.63 -18.78 33.21
N GLN A 1060 10.97 -19.89 32.53
CA GLN A 1060 9.98 -20.78 31.92
C GLN A 1060 9.07 -21.45 32.96
N ARG A 1061 9.61 -21.76 34.14
CA ARG A 1061 8.89 -22.33 35.28
C ARG A 1061 8.22 -21.27 36.16
N LYS A 1062 8.38 -19.98 35.85
CA LYS A 1062 7.99 -18.83 36.69
C LYS A 1062 8.58 -18.87 38.11
N ASP A 1063 9.74 -19.50 38.27
CA ASP A 1063 10.50 -19.52 39.52
C ASP A 1063 11.38 -18.26 39.58
N TRP A 1064 10.81 -17.17 40.07
CA TRP A 1064 11.43 -15.85 39.99
C TRP A 1064 12.61 -15.66 40.94
N ASP A 1065 12.59 -16.30 42.11
CA ASP A 1065 13.69 -16.22 43.07
C ASP A 1065 14.93 -16.90 42.49
N THR A 1066 14.79 -18.12 41.97
CA THR A 1066 15.89 -18.82 41.29
C THR A 1066 16.36 -18.05 40.05
N ALA A 1067 15.45 -17.40 39.32
CA ALA A 1067 15.80 -16.57 38.17
C ALA A 1067 16.65 -15.35 38.59
N LYS A 1068 16.23 -14.61 39.63
CA LYS A 1068 16.96 -13.44 40.14
C LYS A 1068 18.32 -13.82 40.73
N THR A 1069 18.41 -14.89 41.54
CA THR A 1069 19.69 -15.40 42.05
C THR A 1069 20.62 -15.83 40.92
N SER A 1070 20.10 -16.50 39.88
CA SER A 1070 20.89 -16.91 38.72
C SER A 1070 21.33 -15.71 37.86
N CYS A 1071 20.51 -14.66 37.77
CA CYS A 1071 20.90 -13.38 37.15
C CYS A 1071 22.04 -12.70 37.92
N GLN A 1072 21.99 -12.70 39.26
CA GLN A 1072 23.09 -12.20 40.08
C GLN A 1072 24.37 -12.99 39.83
N GLY A 1073 24.28 -14.32 39.72
CA GLY A 1073 25.42 -15.17 39.35
C GLY A 1073 26.03 -14.83 37.98
N ILE A 1074 25.25 -14.31 37.03
CA ILE A 1074 25.76 -13.78 35.74
C ILE A 1074 26.57 -12.50 35.97
N LEU A 1075 26.07 -11.59 36.80
CA LEU A 1075 26.77 -10.34 37.15
C LEU A 1075 28.06 -10.60 37.93
N ASP A 1076 28.03 -11.52 38.89
CA ASP A 1076 29.21 -11.93 39.66
C ASP A 1076 30.26 -12.57 38.75
N ARG A 1077 29.82 -13.38 37.78
CA ARG A 1077 30.71 -13.98 36.78
C ARG A 1077 31.31 -12.93 35.84
N HIS A 1078 30.54 -11.90 35.47
CA HIS A 1078 31.01 -10.76 34.68
C HIS A 1078 32.07 -9.96 35.43
N LEU A 1079 31.81 -9.62 36.70
CA LEU A 1079 32.77 -8.96 37.58
C LEU A 1079 34.04 -9.79 37.76
N LYS A 1080 33.90 -11.10 38.03
CA LYS A 1080 35.03 -12.02 38.17
C LYS A 1080 35.92 -12.04 36.93
N ILE A 1081 35.34 -12.04 35.72
CA ILE A 1081 36.11 -11.99 34.47
C ILE A 1081 36.80 -10.62 34.32
N ALA A 1082 36.09 -9.52 34.59
CA ALA A 1082 36.67 -8.18 34.50
C ALA A 1082 37.86 -7.98 35.46
N THR A 1083 37.70 -8.37 36.74
CA THR A 1083 38.76 -8.33 37.75
C THR A 1083 39.94 -9.20 37.34
N TRP A 1084 39.67 -10.41 36.85
CA TRP A 1084 40.71 -11.34 36.44
C TRP A 1084 41.56 -10.78 35.28
N TRP A 1085 40.95 -10.10 34.31
CA TRP A 1085 41.67 -9.42 33.24
C TRP A 1085 42.19 -8.02 33.62
N LYS A 1086 41.98 -7.54 34.86
CA LYS A 1086 42.30 -6.18 35.32
C LYS A 1086 41.68 -5.08 34.43
N ILE A 1087 40.45 -5.30 33.97
CA ILE A 1087 39.70 -4.34 33.14
C ILE A 1087 38.52 -3.82 33.96
N ASP A 1088 38.20 -2.56 33.72
CA ASP A 1088 36.94 -1.95 34.16
C ASP A 1088 35.72 -2.79 33.72
N PRO A 1089 34.90 -3.30 34.66
CA PRO A 1089 33.71 -4.10 34.35
C PRO A 1089 32.76 -3.44 33.34
N GLU A 1090 32.65 -2.11 33.34
CA GLU A 1090 31.76 -1.39 32.41
C GLU A 1090 32.22 -1.48 30.95
N LYS A 1091 33.53 -1.61 30.73
CA LYS A 1091 34.12 -1.75 29.38
C LYS A 1091 33.99 -3.16 28.83
N LEU A 1092 33.82 -4.17 29.70
CA LEU A 1092 33.70 -5.57 29.31
C LEU A 1092 32.29 -5.89 28.79
N LYS A 1093 32.16 -5.98 27.46
CA LYS A 1093 30.89 -6.28 26.80
C LYS A 1093 30.53 -7.76 26.89
N VAL A 1094 29.36 -8.06 27.46
CA VAL A 1094 28.73 -9.39 27.48
C VAL A 1094 27.38 -9.32 26.77
N GLN A 1095 27.07 -10.34 25.97
CA GLN A 1095 25.83 -10.40 25.21
C GLN A 1095 24.61 -10.36 26.15
N ASN A 1096 23.66 -9.47 25.85
CA ASN A 1096 22.36 -9.36 26.53
C ASN A 1096 22.43 -9.09 28.05
N LEU A 1097 23.57 -8.63 28.58
CA LEU A 1097 23.78 -8.42 30.02
C LEU A 1097 22.73 -7.49 30.64
N GLN A 1098 22.28 -6.48 29.89
CA GLN A 1098 21.29 -5.50 30.32
C GLN A 1098 19.95 -6.14 30.69
N SER A 1099 19.46 -7.11 29.92
CA SER A 1099 18.18 -7.76 30.23
C SER A 1099 18.22 -8.63 31.49
N TYR A 1100 19.40 -9.14 31.87
CA TYR A 1100 19.56 -9.85 33.14
C TYR A 1100 19.57 -8.89 34.34
N ARG A 1101 20.13 -7.67 34.18
CA ARG A 1101 20.01 -6.60 35.19
C ARG A 1101 18.56 -6.17 35.36
N GLU A 1102 17.88 -5.90 34.25
CA GLU A 1102 16.47 -5.50 34.24
C GLU A 1102 15.54 -6.56 34.88
N LEU A 1103 15.88 -7.85 34.83
CA LEU A 1103 15.09 -8.90 35.48
C LEU A 1103 15.29 -8.94 37.01
N ILE A 1104 16.47 -8.57 37.51
CA ILE A 1104 16.72 -8.47 38.96
C ILE A 1104 15.81 -7.39 39.57
N ASP A 1105 15.76 -6.24 38.89
CA ASP A 1105 14.98 -5.06 39.30
C ASP A 1105 13.49 -5.15 38.91
N ALA A 1106 13.09 -6.17 38.15
CA ALA A 1106 11.71 -6.33 37.72
C ALA A 1106 10.79 -6.72 38.90
N ASP A 1107 9.64 -6.06 38.96
CA ASP A 1107 8.51 -6.53 39.76
C ASP A 1107 7.82 -7.68 39.01
N VAL A 1108 7.79 -8.82 39.71
CA VAL A 1108 7.34 -10.13 39.23
C VAL A 1108 6.15 -10.64 40.04
N SER A 1109 5.60 -9.81 40.94
CA SER A 1109 4.43 -10.14 41.74
C SER A 1109 3.19 -10.37 40.86
N GLU A 1110 2.30 -11.27 41.29
CA GLU A 1110 1.03 -11.47 40.59
C GLU A 1110 0.11 -10.25 40.70
N ASP A 1111 0.37 -9.35 41.65
CA ASP A 1111 -0.36 -8.09 41.88
C ASP A 1111 0.22 -6.91 41.07
N ALA A 1112 1.34 -7.09 40.37
CA ALA A 1112 1.92 -6.05 39.53
C ALA A 1112 0.95 -5.59 38.43
N ASP A 1113 0.99 -4.29 38.12
CA ASP A 1113 0.15 -3.71 37.07
C ASP A 1113 0.44 -4.33 35.69
N GLN A 1114 -0.51 -4.21 34.75
CA GLN A 1114 -0.41 -4.84 33.43
C GLN A 1114 0.75 -4.28 32.57
N VAL A 1115 1.18 -3.03 32.80
CA VAL A 1115 2.31 -2.40 32.10
C VAL A 1115 3.61 -3.05 32.56
N THR A 1116 3.76 -3.24 33.87
CA THR A 1116 4.87 -3.90 34.53
C THR A 1116 4.93 -5.38 34.13
N LYS A 1117 3.79 -6.10 34.12
CA LYS A 1117 3.71 -7.47 33.59
C LYS A 1117 4.11 -7.58 32.11
N ASN A 1118 3.70 -6.64 31.27
CA ASN A 1118 4.08 -6.60 29.86
C ASN A 1118 5.57 -6.29 29.66
N LYS A 1119 6.15 -5.41 30.48
CA LYS A 1119 7.58 -5.10 30.49
C LYS A 1119 8.38 -6.33 30.92
N THR A 1120 7.98 -6.99 32.00
CA THR A 1120 8.56 -8.25 32.48
C THR A 1120 8.46 -9.36 31.44
N LYS A 1121 7.32 -9.50 30.75
CA LYS A 1121 7.16 -10.47 29.64
C LYS A 1121 8.14 -10.22 28.48
N LYS A 1122 8.40 -8.95 28.13
CA LYS A 1122 9.40 -8.60 27.10
C LYS A 1122 10.83 -8.90 27.56
N ILE A 1123 11.16 -8.61 28.82
CA ILE A 1123 12.47 -8.93 29.41
C ILE A 1123 12.69 -10.44 29.37
N VAL A 1124 11.70 -11.22 29.82
CA VAL A 1124 11.73 -12.69 29.78
C VAL A 1124 11.86 -13.19 28.35
N GLY A 1125 11.13 -12.63 27.38
CA GLY A 1125 11.28 -12.96 25.96
C GLY A 1125 12.73 -12.80 25.46
N ARG A 1126 13.36 -11.66 25.75
CA ARG A 1126 14.78 -11.41 25.39
C ARG A 1126 15.75 -12.40 26.04
N ILE A 1127 15.49 -12.83 27.28
CA ILE A 1127 16.29 -13.87 27.96
C ILE A 1127 16.04 -15.25 27.33
N MET A 1128 14.80 -15.53 26.91
CA MET A 1128 14.44 -16.76 26.21
C MET A 1128 15.07 -16.86 24.81
N ASP A 1129 15.40 -15.73 24.20
CA ASP A 1129 16.04 -15.68 22.87
C ASP A 1129 17.58 -15.52 22.93
N ASP A 1130 18.19 -15.52 24.12
CA ASP A 1130 19.65 -15.34 24.24
C ASP A 1130 20.41 -16.50 23.55
N ALA A 1131 21.12 -16.16 22.47
CA ALA A 1131 21.85 -17.10 21.63
C ALA A 1131 22.99 -17.81 22.36
N GLU A 1132 23.53 -17.26 23.46
CA GLU A 1132 24.63 -17.88 24.20
C GLU A 1132 24.24 -19.22 24.85
N LYS A 1133 22.94 -19.45 25.09
CA LYS A 1133 22.42 -20.73 25.63
C LYS A 1133 22.65 -21.91 24.69
N ARG A 1134 22.73 -21.65 23.38
CA ARG A 1134 22.94 -22.66 22.34
C ARG A 1134 24.40 -22.71 21.85
N ARG A 1135 25.29 -21.89 22.42
CA ARG A 1135 26.70 -21.80 22.02
C ARG A 1135 27.47 -23.06 22.46
N VAL A 1136 28.38 -23.53 21.62
CA VAL A 1136 29.41 -24.52 21.98
C VAL A 1136 30.72 -23.76 22.22
N PRO A 1137 31.44 -23.98 23.34
CA PRO A 1137 32.70 -23.29 23.60
C PRO A 1137 33.70 -23.45 22.44
N TRP A 1138 34.27 -22.35 21.98
CA TRP A 1138 35.36 -22.34 20.99
C TRP A 1138 35.06 -23.01 19.64
N GLN A 1139 33.79 -23.12 19.24
CA GLN A 1139 33.39 -23.79 18.00
C GLN A 1139 32.21 -23.09 17.29
N VAL A 1140 32.12 -23.26 15.96
CA VAL A 1140 31.06 -22.76 15.07
C VAL A 1140 30.67 -23.85 14.05
N GLY A 1141 29.37 -23.98 13.75
CA GLY A 1141 28.82 -24.94 12.75
C GLY A 1141 27.89 -26.01 13.35
N LYS A 1142 27.11 -26.71 12.50
CA LYS A 1142 26.14 -27.77 12.92
C LYS A 1142 26.81 -29.12 13.23
N ASP A 1143 28.04 -29.37 12.77
CA ASP A 1143 28.81 -30.59 13.08
C ASP A 1143 29.28 -30.67 14.55
N ALA A 1144 29.09 -29.59 15.31
CA ALA A 1144 29.38 -29.51 16.74
C ALA A 1144 28.56 -30.50 17.61
N ALA A 1145 27.53 -31.14 17.06
CA ALA A 1145 26.78 -32.20 17.73
C ALA A 1145 27.33 -33.62 17.46
N LYS A 1146 28.19 -33.80 16.45
CA LYS A 1146 28.72 -35.11 16.02
C LYS A 1146 30.17 -35.34 16.46
N ASN A 1147 31.01 -34.32 16.40
CA ASN A 1147 32.41 -34.38 16.81
C ASN A 1147 32.63 -33.33 17.90
N GLY A 1148 32.69 -33.75 19.18
CA GLY A 1148 32.94 -32.83 20.30
C GLY A 1148 34.21 -32.01 20.07
N ALA A 1149 34.29 -30.82 20.67
CA ALA A 1149 35.51 -30.01 20.60
C ALA A 1149 36.71 -30.83 21.11
N GLU A 1150 37.81 -30.87 20.34
CA GLU A 1150 39.02 -31.54 20.78
C GLU A 1150 39.48 -30.98 22.14
N PRO A 1151 39.92 -31.84 23.07
CA PRO A 1151 40.41 -31.42 24.36
C PRO A 1151 41.59 -30.46 24.16
N LEU A 1152 41.70 -29.46 25.04
CA LEU A 1152 42.83 -28.55 25.02
C LEU A 1152 44.11 -29.36 25.27
N ASP A 1153 45.13 -29.20 24.42
CA ASP A 1153 46.44 -29.81 24.64
C ASP A 1153 47.10 -29.18 25.86
N LEU A 1154 46.99 -29.88 27.00
CA LEU A 1154 47.52 -29.42 28.28
C LEU A 1154 49.04 -29.52 28.33
N ASP A 1155 49.63 -30.46 27.58
CA ASP A 1155 51.07 -30.69 27.51
C ASP A 1155 51.72 -29.55 26.73
N PHE A 1156 51.12 -29.13 25.61
CA PHE A 1156 51.54 -27.94 24.87
C PHE A 1156 51.41 -26.66 25.72
N VAL A 1157 50.32 -26.50 26.48
CA VAL A 1157 50.16 -25.35 27.38
C VAL A 1157 51.23 -25.33 28.48
N GLU A 1158 51.60 -26.49 29.02
CA GLU A 1158 52.65 -26.61 30.04
C GLU A 1158 54.06 -26.40 29.46
N GLU A 1159 54.32 -26.90 28.24
CA GLU A 1159 55.54 -26.65 27.47
C GLU A 1159 55.74 -25.15 27.22
N MET A 1160 54.70 -24.44 26.79
CA MET A 1160 54.77 -22.99 26.57
C MET A 1160 55.03 -22.20 27.87
N LEU A 1161 54.44 -22.62 28.99
CA LEU A 1161 54.60 -21.95 30.28
C LEU A 1161 55.95 -22.24 30.95
N THR A 1162 56.50 -23.45 30.81
CA THR A 1162 57.68 -23.92 31.58
C THR A 1162 58.94 -24.13 30.73
N GLY A 1163 58.80 -24.24 29.41
CA GLY A 1163 59.89 -24.60 28.49
C GLY A 1163 60.34 -26.06 28.57
N LYS A 1164 59.61 -26.92 29.31
CA LYS A 1164 59.94 -28.35 29.47
C LYS A 1164 58.85 -29.21 28.83
N ARG A 1165 59.23 -30.04 27.88
CA ARG A 1165 58.35 -30.97 27.16
C ARG A 1165 58.24 -32.29 27.94
N PRO A 1166 57.04 -32.77 28.31
CA PRO A 1166 56.88 -34.14 28.78
C PRO A 1166 56.83 -35.08 27.55
N GLY A 1167 57.86 -35.91 27.36
CA GLY A 1167 57.81 -37.03 26.42
C GLY A 1167 57.90 -36.65 24.94
N SER A 1168 59.13 -36.48 24.43
CA SER A 1168 59.43 -36.38 23.00
C SER A 1168 59.55 -37.76 22.34
N THR A 1169 58.90 -37.94 21.19
CA THR A 1169 59.40 -38.79 20.09
C THR A 1169 59.06 -38.13 18.74
N ASP A 1170 60.11 -37.55 18.16
CA ASP A 1170 60.57 -37.45 16.76
C ASP A 1170 59.62 -37.41 15.54
N GLY A 1171 60.00 -36.48 14.64
CA GLY A 1171 59.83 -36.52 13.16
C GLY A 1171 58.70 -35.63 12.62
N GLU A 1172 58.83 -34.81 11.58
CA GLU A 1172 59.90 -34.49 10.62
C GLU A 1172 59.47 -33.21 9.85
N GLU A 1173 60.49 -32.45 9.44
CA GLU A 1173 60.66 -31.36 8.47
C GLU A 1173 59.47 -30.60 7.81
N VAL A 1174 59.67 -29.27 7.78
CA VAL A 1174 58.98 -28.25 6.98
C VAL A 1174 59.67 -28.12 5.62
N GLU A 1175 58.91 -27.99 4.53
CA GLU A 1175 59.35 -27.26 3.34
C GLU A 1175 58.38 -26.11 3.02
N GLU A 1176 58.90 -24.88 3.12
CA GLU A 1176 58.37 -23.68 2.48
C GLU A 1176 58.56 -23.76 0.96
N LYS A 1177 57.52 -23.39 0.20
CA LYS A 1177 57.70 -22.84 -1.15
C LYS A 1177 56.85 -21.60 -1.34
N ASP A 1178 57.55 -20.47 -1.36
CA ASP A 1178 57.14 -19.25 -2.06
C ASP A 1178 56.88 -19.56 -3.53
N VAL A 1179 55.72 -19.13 -4.03
CA VAL A 1179 55.49 -18.90 -5.46
C VAL A 1179 54.65 -17.62 -5.58
N VAL A 1180 55.34 -16.51 -5.88
CA VAL A 1180 54.74 -15.31 -6.47
C VAL A 1180 54.56 -15.59 -7.96
N VAL A 1181 53.31 -15.80 -8.40
CA VAL A 1181 52.96 -15.77 -9.83
C VAL A 1181 52.23 -14.46 -10.10
N ALA A 1182 52.84 -13.63 -10.94
CA ALA A 1182 52.14 -12.58 -11.65
C ALA A 1182 51.19 -13.26 -12.66
N GLU A 1183 49.88 -13.23 -12.39
CA GLU A 1183 48.87 -13.70 -13.35
C GLU A 1183 48.82 -12.75 -14.55
N THR A 1184 49.42 -13.19 -15.66
CA THR A 1184 48.91 -12.87 -17.01
C THR A 1184 47.63 -13.68 -17.20
N ILE A 1185 46.54 -13.04 -17.61
CA ILE A 1185 45.22 -13.69 -17.74
C ILE A 1185 45.23 -14.57 -18.99
N ASP A 1186 45.17 -15.88 -18.78
CA ASP A 1186 45.08 -16.91 -19.81
C ASP A 1186 43.68 -16.93 -20.48
N GLU A 1187 43.63 -17.22 -21.79
CA GLU A 1187 42.41 -17.17 -22.61
C GLU A 1187 41.38 -18.24 -22.23
N ASP A 1188 41.77 -19.28 -21.47
CA ASP A 1188 40.92 -20.38 -20.97
C ASP A 1188 40.30 -20.16 -19.56
N SER A 1189 40.40 -18.94 -19.01
CA SER A 1189 40.06 -18.63 -17.60
C SER A 1189 38.58 -18.78 -17.17
N PHE A 1190 37.62 -18.86 -18.10
CA PHE A 1190 36.20 -19.09 -17.78
C PHE A 1190 35.83 -20.58 -17.71
N ALA A 1191 36.69 -21.49 -18.20
CA ALA A 1191 36.43 -22.92 -18.23
C ALA A 1191 36.20 -23.52 -16.83
N GLN A 1192 36.86 -22.97 -15.81
CA GLN A 1192 36.69 -23.37 -14.40
C GLN A 1192 35.27 -23.14 -13.84
N PHE A 1193 34.46 -22.31 -14.51
CA PHE A 1193 33.09 -21.99 -14.09
C PHE A 1193 32.02 -22.71 -14.92
N LYS A 1194 32.39 -23.68 -15.79
CA LYS A 1194 31.48 -24.49 -16.64
C LYS A 1194 30.33 -25.16 -15.88
N THR A 1195 30.52 -25.48 -14.61
CA THR A 1195 29.51 -26.09 -13.74
C THR A 1195 28.65 -25.07 -12.97
N SER A 1196 29.10 -23.81 -12.88
CA SER A 1196 28.46 -22.75 -12.08
C SER A 1196 27.70 -21.71 -12.89
N LEU A 1197 27.96 -21.60 -14.20
CA LEU A 1197 27.35 -20.60 -15.10
C LEU A 1197 26.60 -21.24 -16.25
N ALA A 1198 25.66 -20.49 -16.84
CA ALA A 1198 24.95 -20.90 -18.04
C ALA A 1198 25.93 -21.15 -19.22
N PRO A 1199 25.84 -22.28 -19.94
CA PRO A 1199 26.76 -22.61 -21.04
C PRO A 1199 26.82 -21.54 -22.14
N ARG A 1200 25.67 -20.91 -22.46
CA ARG A 1200 25.59 -19.80 -23.41
C ARG A 1200 26.38 -18.57 -22.95
N PHE A 1201 26.37 -18.27 -21.65
CA PHE A 1201 27.10 -17.12 -21.11
C PHE A 1201 28.62 -17.35 -21.17
N ILE A 1202 29.08 -18.56 -20.86
CA ILE A 1202 30.50 -18.93 -20.96
C ILE A 1202 30.98 -18.82 -22.40
N SER A 1203 30.24 -19.41 -23.35
CA SER A 1203 30.59 -19.33 -24.77
C SER A 1203 30.65 -17.88 -25.30
N THR A 1204 29.82 -16.98 -24.76
CA THR A 1204 29.91 -15.55 -25.05
C THR A 1204 31.15 -14.90 -24.43
N MET A 1205 31.45 -15.16 -23.15
CA MET A 1205 32.60 -14.56 -22.44
C MET A 1205 33.97 -15.10 -22.91
N GLU A 1206 34.02 -16.31 -23.47
CA GLU A 1206 35.23 -16.90 -24.06
C GLU A 1206 35.64 -16.22 -25.38
N LYS A 1207 34.69 -15.61 -26.11
CA LYS A 1207 34.98 -14.81 -27.31
C LYS A 1207 35.66 -13.48 -26.96
N ALA A 1208 36.32 -12.87 -27.95
CA ALA A 1208 36.71 -11.47 -27.87
C ALA A 1208 35.43 -10.62 -27.90
N LEU A 1209 35.20 -9.83 -26.84
CA LEU A 1209 34.02 -8.97 -26.72
C LEU A 1209 34.35 -7.57 -27.24
N THR A 1210 33.48 -7.02 -28.09
CA THR A 1210 33.50 -5.58 -28.39
C THR A 1210 32.73 -4.79 -27.33
N ALA A 1211 32.78 -3.46 -27.41
CA ALA A 1211 31.99 -2.60 -26.52
C ALA A 1211 30.47 -2.76 -26.76
N GLU A 1212 30.05 -3.00 -28.00
CA GLU A 1212 28.66 -3.29 -28.40
C GLU A 1212 28.18 -4.63 -27.83
N ASP A 1213 29.05 -5.63 -27.77
CA ASP A 1213 28.75 -6.91 -27.10
C ASP A 1213 28.50 -6.69 -25.61
N VAL A 1214 29.29 -5.85 -24.94
CA VAL A 1214 29.08 -5.50 -23.52
C VAL A 1214 27.74 -4.80 -23.33
N CYS A 1215 27.39 -3.86 -24.21
CA CYS A 1215 26.10 -3.17 -24.18
C CYS A 1215 24.93 -4.17 -24.34
N THR A 1216 25.06 -5.12 -25.26
CA THR A 1216 24.07 -6.19 -25.48
C THR A 1216 23.94 -7.11 -24.27
N ILE A 1217 25.06 -7.50 -23.64
CA ILE A 1217 25.09 -8.36 -22.44
C ILE A 1217 24.47 -7.66 -21.23
N THR A 1218 24.77 -6.38 -21.04
CA THR A 1218 24.29 -5.58 -19.90
C THR A 1218 22.87 -5.06 -20.09
N GLY A 1219 22.36 -5.00 -21.33
CA GLY A 1219 21.07 -4.43 -21.67
C GLY A 1219 21.04 -2.90 -21.63
N VAL A 1220 22.22 -2.26 -21.69
CA VAL A 1220 22.37 -0.80 -21.76
C VAL A 1220 22.58 -0.41 -23.23
N PRO A 1221 21.83 0.54 -23.80
CA PRO A 1221 22.07 1.02 -25.16
C PRO A 1221 23.48 1.60 -25.33
N VAL A 1222 24.06 1.44 -26.53
CA VAL A 1222 25.41 1.92 -26.85
C VAL A 1222 25.56 3.43 -26.59
N SER A 1223 24.59 4.24 -27.05
CA SER A 1223 24.58 5.69 -26.83
C SER A 1223 24.61 6.05 -25.34
N THR A 1224 23.77 5.39 -24.55
CA THR A 1224 23.67 5.62 -23.10
C THR A 1224 24.96 5.20 -22.38
N MET A 1225 25.54 4.06 -22.74
CA MET A 1225 26.81 3.60 -22.16
C MET A 1225 27.94 4.56 -22.50
N GLN A 1226 28.01 5.09 -23.72
CA GLN A 1226 29.00 6.11 -24.11
C GLN A 1226 28.87 7.38 -23.27
N VAL A 1227 27.64 7.86 -23.04
CA VAL A 1227 27.37 9.02 -22.17
C VAL A 1227 27.80 8.73 -20.73
N PHE A 1228 27.52 7.53 -20.20
CA PHE A 1228 27.92 7.15 -18.85
C PHE A 1228 29.43 7.03 -18.70
N VAL A 1229 30.10 6.39 -19.65
CA VAL A 1229 31.57 6.28 -19.69
C VAL A 1229 32.19 7.67 -19.72
N LYS A 1230 31.72 8.55 -20.61
CA LYS A 1230 32.21 9.93 -20.72
C LYS A 1230 31.99 10.73 -19.42
N ALA A 1231 30.87 10.53 -18.74
CA ALA A 1231 30.59 11.22 -17.48
C ALA A 1231 31.44 10.70 -16.30
N LEU A 1232 31.69 9.39 -16.25
CA LEU A 1232 32.41 8.75 -15.13
C LEU A 1232 33.93 8.77 -15.30
N ASN A 1233 34.43 8.59 -16.52
CA ASN A 1233 35.84 8.69 -16.88
C ASN A 1233 35.99 9.15 -18.35
N PRO A 1234 36.09 10.47 -18.60
CA PRO A 1234 36.26 11.02 -19.95
C PRO A 1234 37.50 10.51 -20.72
N GLU A 1235 38.52 10.03 -20.01
CA GLU A 1235 39.78 9.54 -20.61
C GLU A 1235 39.72 8.04 -20.97
N PHE A 1236 38.61 7.36 -20.67
CA PHE A 1236 38.44 5.94 -20.95
C PHE A 1236 38.26 5.68 -22.45
N LYS A 1237 39.04 4.75 -23.01
CA LYS A 1237 38.94 4.35 -24.42
C LYS A 1237 37.77 3.39 -24.62
N TRP A 1238 36.86 3.71 -25.54
CA TRP A 1238 35.65 2.92 -25.79
C TRP A 1238 35.98 1.46 -26.14
N GLU A 1239 37.05 1.25 -26.90
CA GLU A 1239 37.51 -0.06 -27.37
C GLU A 1239 37.98 -0.97 -26.21
N ASP A 1240 38.44 -0.39 -25.10
CA ASP A 1240 38.91 -1.13 -23.93
C ASP A 1240 37.74 -1.76 -23.13
N LEU A 1241 36.48 -1.32 -23.37
CA LEU A 1241 35.31 -1.72 -22.57
C LEU A 1241 35.09 -3.24 -22.56
N GLY A 1242 35.23 -3.89 -23.72
CA GLY A 1242 35.07 -5.35 -23.85
C GLY A 1242 36.05 -6.14 -22.99
N GLN A 1243 37.33 -5.79 -23.06
CA GLN A 1243 38.38 -6.44 -22.29
C GLN A 1243 38.23 -6.15 -20.79
N GLN A 1244 37.98 -4.90 -20.40
CA GLN A 1244 37.82 -4.54 -18.99
C GLN A 1244 36.58 -5.18 -18.37
N PHE A 1245 35.47 -5.26 -19.10
CA PHE A 1245 34.27 -5.97 -18.66
C PHE A 1245 34.58 -7.45 -18.39
N LYS A 1246 35.31 -8.13 -19.28
CA LYS A 1246 35.74 -9.53 -19.10
C LYS A 1246 36.59 -9.70 -17.84
N ILE A 1247 37.55 -8.82 -17.59
CA ILE A 1247 38.40 -8.84 -16.38
C ILE A 1247 37.56 -8.66 -15.11
N VAL A 1248 36.64 -7.71 -15.11
CA VAL A 1248 35.77 -7.43 -13.95
C VAL A 1248 34.83 -8.60 -13.68
N VAL A 1249 34.18 -9.16 -14.71
CA VAL A 1249 33.32 -10.33 -14.55
C VAL A 1249 34.11 -11.52 -14.01
N LEU A 1250 35.30 -11.80 -14.54
CA LEU A 1250 36.18 -12.84 -14.02
C LEU A 1250 36.53 -12.62 -12.54
N GLY A 1251 36.88 -11.38 -12.17
CA GLY A 1251 37.16 -11.00 -10.78
C GLY A 1251 35.96 -11.19 -9.85
N LEU A 1252 34.75 -10.85 -10.30
CA LEU A 1252 33.50 -11.03 -9.55
C LEU A 1252 33.08 -12.50 -9.42
N LEU A 1253 33.50 -13.34 -10.37
CA LEU A 1253 33.31 -14.79 -10.30
C LEU A 1253 34.29 -15.47 -9.34
N LYS A 1254 35.56 -15.00 -9.32
CA LYS A 1254 36.60 -15.41 -8.35
C LYS A 1254 36.23 -14.98 -6.93
N GLU A 1255 35.76 -13.75 -6.71
CA GLU A 1255 35.45 -13.20 -5.37
C GLU A 1255 33.95 -12.97 -5.17
N ARG A 1256 33.23 -14.01 -4.71
CA ARG A 1256 31.76 -14.00 -4.60
C ARG A 1256 31.22 -13.23 -3.38
N SER A 1257 32.00 -13.08 -2.31
CA SER A 1257 31.53 -12.59 -1.00
C SER A 1257 31.49 -11.07 -0.84
N ASN A 1258 32.18 -10.30 -1.70
CA ASN A 1258 32.30 -8.84 -1.61
C ASN A 1258 31.91 -8.12 -2.91
N ARG A 1259 30.99 -8.71 -3.69
CA ARG A 1259 30.68 -8.24 -5.05
C ARG A 1259 30.18 -6.79 -5.10
N VAL A 1260 29.38 -6.36 -4.13
CA VAL A 1260 28.84 -4.98 -4.06
C VAL A 1260 29.92 -4.02 -3.58
N GLU A 1261 30.70 -4.41 -2.56
CA GLU A 1261 31.80 -3.62 -2.02
C GLU A 1261 32.94 -3.44 -3.04
N SER A 1262 33.07 -4.35 -4.01
CA SER A 1262 34.12 -4.32 -5.03
C SER A 1262 33.96 -3.22 -6.09
N ARG A 1263 32.86 -2.45 -6.07
CA ARG A 1263 32.59 -1.32 -6.99
C ARG A 1263 32.91 -1.65 -8.45
N PRO A 1264 32.23 -2.65 -9.05
CA PRO A 1264 32.63 -3.20 -10.35
C PRO A 1264 32.61 -2.19 -11.50
N ALA A 1265 31.75 -1.18 -11.49
CA ALA A 1265 31.77 -0.10 -12.48
C ALA A 1265 33.05 0.74 -12.38
N ALA A 1266 33.50 1.05 -11.15
CA ALA A 1266 34.75 1.78 -10.93
C ALA A 1266 35.97 1.01 -11.44
N ARG A 1267 35.99 -0.32 -11.25
CA ARG A 1267 37.04 -1.19 -11.80
C ARG A 1267 36.98 -1.28 -13.32
N MET A 1268 35.77 -1.44 -13.88
CA MET A 1268 35.55 -1.56 -15.32
C MET A 1268 36.02 -0.30 -16.07
N LEU A 1269 35.75 0.87 -15.49
CA LEU A 1269 36.06 2.17 -16.09
C LEU A 1269 37.36 2.80 -15.58
N ARG A 1270 38.12 2.08 -14.74
CA ARG A 1270 39.38 2.56 -14.12
C ARG A 1270 39.24 3.93 -13.43
N MET A 1271 38.14 4.10 -12.70
CA MET A 1271 37.86 5.33 -11.94
C MET A 1271 38.83 5.45 -10.75
N LYS A 1272 39.34 6.67 -10.49
CA LYS A 1272 40.26 6.96 -9.38
C LYS A 1272 39.55 7.15 -8.05
#